data_AF-K1PL07-F1
#
_entry.id   AF-K1PL07-F1
#
_cell.length_a   1.000
_cell.length_b   1.000
_cell.length_c   1.000
_cell.angle_alpha   90.00
_cell.angle_beta   90.00
_cell.angle_gamma   90.00
#
_symmetry.space_group_name_H-M   'P 1'
#
loop_
_entity.id
_entity.type
_entity.pdbx_description
1 polymer ?
#
loop_
_entity_poly.entity_id
_entity_poly.type
_entity_poly.pdbx_seq_one_letter_code
_entity_poly.pdbx_strand_id
1 'polypeptide(L)'
;MLTAYNAVQTSQELAASKLQEMEERLTNVNRDKDEVVRELNISKREKKKLKEQVTVLSDARDVVMKKLKAMKQYQVKSQADFEEQIQQLTEGKQQLSTLIETLEKEKQEAVDLATEKDSQMKSLTEEVDKLKSSVEERGEQAPQEDNKEEMVQQVEKLESLCKELREENQSLEQRLSEQSVEVEKFKAEVTKKEELLVHSSAEVEGLKSDLSFVTEELKKSQELCTSEQRFKEDLQNEIDNLEFQIHELMNDKEDESQKEAAIQKEATEKPKSKVQETAAKKNGKPSPRGSGAIPKTTDIKKRLQQIAREKEQLEQEMKKVLAKDESLSYEISELQEEKEMLRNDVQQMNEQLGEWEHMMHMLQEDKNRMMQELDEADAKEKRILGELDNVREVLGMEKRKERKVKEDDEEEEVVDDNDDDVFEADGGPGIVVTELEKVKVKLSELVSQNNQLKQDLDSAYASKGDSTVEIQSAKRELATVICEKESIEREKESLSVIIKLAQEKEQDLSEENSNLKGVIEQNEEEKTELRNKIQELQRNISERESEKQQLLKAAEDSRETCQEMEERVKERQTYTEELENQILEMSNNLAEARKKHEQFIAKMEYDELMKEKSEAIKKCEELQQQLSALESSQSSNSEVTRSFQLLQEKYDKLELDFDSKTKESESYRHDLEKVISELAQVKETAASSKEDKGQLTKEMDRLKGEVKKQEGVIAELKGKLSSAEKEKEAYRIQKEEMLKDKQQVQVKLQESEERMKKEGEKHKSVVAGLQGQEANQSSMMDLEIADYERTVQALNNKITERDAAITDLKSEEQRVQAEDRASKLKQMLVKTKKELSDAKKVMQMGELAAEKEKLQEKLRSLTDSNQRTIRSLEGRIQTLQDDLEVTRSEMKAVQSEYDGYKVRVHSVLKQQKKGSQESAISESEKIERERLEKAVEQLKNKIQDLSDKLKTAETDMEIQQEENSHLLGRYNKLLTDLQEKDSVHKRRLEDVNHEKTLLMKEQKETIHQLNLQNETLTLSFKDQIQSLQEDQSRAINMLQMQIDSLERENTRLQRELQQQMSKVISVRSTAVTERQSPISSAMELVVHDIRHEERQEGEGSEIVDPEPCSKREREREFIDKGNKSAIYFVVHSKELTELEVETLKENLSIAHKRIEHLTELSSENEATVMRLEEQAKILKEEIRRLERNQQREKEAANMEYLKNIFLKFLSLKVGDERQQLVPVLTTMLKLSPEEKTTLDAAAQGEDNSANQSQQQQQQGGGWGSYLHRWSGLV
;
A
#
# COMPACT_ATOMS: atom_id res chain seq x y z
N MET A 1 -40.14 -112.88 14.19
CA MET A 1 -38.78 -112.30 14.26
C MET A 1 -38.56 -111.21 13.21
N LEU A 2 -38.57 -111.51 11.90
CA LEU A 2 -38.24 -110.53 10.84
C LEU A 2 -38.93 -109.16 10.98
N THR A 3 -40.25 -109.14 11.24
CA THR A 3 -41.02 -107.88 11.44
C THR A 3 -40.53 -107.03 12.63
N ALA A 4 -40.08 -107.68 13.70
CA ALA A 4 -39.54 -106.99 14.89
C ALA A 4 -38.11 -106.49 14.64
N TYR A 5 -37.30 -107.26 13.89
CA TYR A 5 -35.97 -106.80 13.44
C TYR A 5 -36.11 -105.54 12.57
N ASN A 6 -36.98 -105.57 11.57
CA ASN A 6 -37.22 -104.42 10.69
C ASN A 6 -37.75 -103.19 11.46
N ALA A 7 -38.63 -103.38 12.46
CA ALA A 7 -39.13 -102.29 13.28
C ALA A 7 -38.07 -101.68 14.21
N VAL A 8 -37.13 -102.50 14.73
CA VAL A 8 -35.96 -101.99 15.47
C VAL A 8 -35.02 -101.25 14.52
N GLN A 9 -34.77 -101.76 13.31
CA GLN A 9 -33.92 -101.12 12.32
C GLN A 9 -34.49 -99.76 11.89
N THR A 10 -35.77 -99.66 11.52
CA THR A 10 -36.36 -98.35 11.14
C THR A 10 -36.43 -97.38 12.32
N SER A 11 -36.58 -97.88 13.56
CA SER A 11 -36.48 -97.04 14.75
C SER A 11 -35.06 -96.51 14.98
N GLN A 12 -34.02 -97.31 14.69
CA GLN A 12 -32.62 -96.88 14.74
C GLN A 12 -32.27 -95.91 13.61
N GLU A 13 -32.74 -96.13 12.39
CA GLU A 13 -32.58 -95.23 11.25
C GLU A 13 -33.26 -93.87 11.50
N LEU A 14 -34.47 -93.87 12.07
CA LEU A 14 -35.17 -92.64 12.47
C LEU A 14 -34.45 -91.90 13.61
N ALA A 15 -33.88 -92.63 14.57
CA ALA A 15 -33.10 -92.05 15.66
C ALA A 15 -31.77 -91.44 15.17
N ALA A 16 -31.09 -92.11 14.23
CA ALA A 16 -29.88 -91.61 13.59
C ALA A 16 -30.17 -90.35 12.75
N SER A 17 -31.25 -90.36 11.97
CA SER A 17 -31.68 -89.17 11.20
C SER A 17 -32.00 -87.97 12.09
N LYS A 18 -32.65 -88.18 13.25
CA LYS A 18 -32.90 -87.11 14.23
C LYS A 18 -31.64 -86.65 14.96
N LEU A 19 -30.66 -87.53 15.19
CA LEU A 19 -29.35 -87.12 15.71
C LEU A 19 -28.63 -86.23 14.71
N GLN A 20 -28.58 -86.63 13.43
CA GLN A 20 -27.98 -85.83 12.36
C GLN A 20 -28.66 -84.45 12.21
N GLU A 21 -30.00 -84.39 12.28
CA GLU A 21 -30.73 -83.12 12.24
C GLU A 21 -30.42 -82.23 13.46
N MET A 22 -30.27 -82.81 14.66
CA MET A 22 -29.86 -82.07 15.85
C MET A 22 -28.41 -81.59 15.76
N GLU A 23 -27.49 -82.40 15.21
CA GLU A 23 -26.09 -82.01 14.98
C GLU A 23 -25.99 -80.86 13.96
N GLU A 24 -26.73 -80.92 12.86
CA GLU A 24 -26.77 -79.86 11.85
C GLU A 24 -27.33 -78.54 12.44
N ARG A 25 -28.44 -78.62 13.20
CA ARG A 25 -28.96 -77.47 13.98
C ARG A 25 -27.91 -76.92 14.95
N LEU A 26 -27.14 -77.78 15.63
CA LEU A 26 -26.06 -77.37 16.54
C LEU A 26 -24.90 -76.69 15.80
N THR A 27 -24.55 -77.14 14.59
CA THR A 27 -23.52 -76.46 13.77
C THR A 27 -23.97 -75.07 13.31
N ASN A 28 -25.23 -74.91 12.90
CA ASN A 28 -25.78 -73.61 12.51
C ASN A 28 -25.81 -72.64 13.71
N VAL A 29 -26.34 -73.06 14.87
CA VAL A 29 -26.35 -72.23 16.09
C VAL A 29 -24.94 -71.81 16.53
N ASN A 30 -23.93 -72.68 16.39
CA ASN A 30 -22.54 -72.29 16.67
C ASN A 30 -21.98 -71.31 15.64
N ARG A 31 -22.27 -71.49 14.34
CA ARG A 31 -21.86 -70.55 13.28
C ARG A 31 -22.45 -69.17 13.49
N ASP A 32 -23.74 -69.10 13.80
CA ASP A 32 -24.49 -67.84 13.95
C ASP A 32 -24.04 -67.11 15.24
N LYS A 33 -23.71 -67.86 16.29
CA LYS A 33 -23.02 -67.34 17.48
C LYS A 33 -21.64 -66.75 17.13
N ASP A 34 -20.85 -67.42 16.29
CA ASP A 34 -19.55 -66.91 15.83
C ASP A 34 -19.68 -65.71 14.86
N GLU A 35 -20.84 -65.54 14.21
CA GLU A 35 -21.24 -64.32 13.47
C GLU A 35 -21.42 -63.14 14.44
N VAL A 36 -22.32 -63.29 15.44
CA VAL A 36 -22.61 -62.27 16.46
C VAL A 36 -21.35 -61.91 17.27
N VAL A 37 -20.49 -62.88 17.59
CA VAL A 37 -19.20 -62.61 18.26
C VAL A 37 -18.24 -61.82 17.36
N ARG A 38 -18.28 -61.98 16.03
CA ARG A 38 -17.47 -61.14 15.11
C ARG A 38 -18.00 -59.72 15.06
N GLU A 39 -19.31 -59.52 14.89
CA GLU A 39 -19.92 -58.18 14.83
C GLU A 39 -19.77 -57.41 16.14
N LEU A 40 -19.99 -58.06 17.30
CA LEU A 40 -19.75 -57.48 18.61
C LEU A 40 -18.29 -57.02 18.79
N ASN A 41 -17.33 -57.73 18.20
CA ASN A 41 -15.91 -57.33 18.23
C ASN A 41 -15.55 -56.23 17.22
N ILE A 42 -16.31 -56.06 16.13
CA ILE A 42 -16.21 -54.92 15.22
C ILE A 42 -16.75 -53.66 15.91
N SER A 43 -17.98 -53.72 16.43
CA SER A 43 -18.62 -52.62 17.16
C SER A 43 -17.78 -52.16 18.38
N LYS A 44 -17.17 -53.09 19.13
CA LYS A 44 -16.25 -52.75 20.23
C LYS A 44 -14.99 -52.01 19.75
N ARG A 45 -14.46 -52.29 18.56
CA ARG A 45 -13.32 -51.56 17.97
C ARG A 45 -13.74 -50.18 17.49
N GLU A 46 -14.94 -50.04 16.94
CA GLU A 46 -15.49 -48.75 16.48
C GLU A 46 -15.82 -47.85 17.66
N LYS A 47 -16.47 -48.37 18.72
CA LYS A 47 -16.67 -47.64 19.99
C LYS A 47 -15.35 -47.20 20.64
N LYS A 48 -14.26 -47.97 20.47
CA LYS A 48 -12.91 -47.56 20.92
C LYS A 48 -12.35 -46.42 20.07
N LYS A 49 -12.43 -46.49 18.74
CA LYS A 49 -12.00 -45.41 17.82
C LYS A 49 -12.78 -44.11 18.06
N LEU A 50 -14.10 -44.19 18.21
CA LEU A 50 -14.95 -43.04 18.52
C LEU A 50 -14.53 -42.39 19.85
N LYS A 51 -14.28 -43.19 20.89
CA LYS A 51 -13.80 -42.68 22.19
C LYS A 51 -12.42 -42.01 22.08
N GLU A 52 -11.52 -42.56 21.26
CA GLU A 52 -10.20 -41.95 20.97
C GLU A 52 -10.33 -40.62 20.20
N GLN A 53 -11.25 -40.54 19.23
CA GLN A 53 -11.56 -39.31 18.50
C GLN A 53 -12.15 -38.24 19.43
N VAL A 54 -13.11 -38.60 20.30
CA VAL A 54 -13.69 -37.68 21.28
C VAL A 54 -12.63 -37.13 22.24
N THR A 55 -11.67 -37.95 22.70
CA THR A 55 -10.56 -37.42 23.52
C THR A 55 -9.68 -36.43 22.77
N VAL A 56 -9.34 -36.69 21.50
CA VAL A 56 -8.54 -35.76 20.69
C VAL A 56 -9.28 -34.45 20.41
N LEU A 57 -10.60 -34.50 20.19
CA LEU A 57 -11.44 -33.31 20.04
C LEU A 57 -11.56 -32.51 21.34
N SER A 58 -11.66 -33.17 22.50
CA SER A 58 -11.65 -32.50 23.81
C SER A 58 -10.30 -31.82 24.10
N ASP A 59 -9.18 -32.49 23.82
CA ASP A 59 -7.84 -31.89 23.97
C ASP A 59 -7.67 -30.67 23.04
N ALA A 60 -8.16 -30.76 21.79
CA ALA A 60 -8.14 -29.65 20.85
C ALA A 60 -9.01 -28.47 21.32
N ARG A 61 -10.24 -28.74 21.81
CA ARG A 61 -11.13 -27.73 22.42
C ARG A 61 -10.44 -27.00 23.57
N ASP A 62 -9.77 -27.73 24.47
CA ASP A 62 -9.15 -27.15 25.66
C ASP A 62 -7.90 -26.32 25.31
N VAL A 63 -7.16 -26.68 24.24
CA VAL A 63 -6.10 -25.85 23.66
C VAL A 63 -6.67 -24.58 23.01
N VAL A 64 -7.77 -24.67 22.27
CA VAL A 64 -8.45 -23.51 21.67
C VAL A 64 -9.00 -22.57 22.76
N MET A 65 -9.63 -23.11 23.81
CA MET A 65 -10.11 -22.32 24.95
C MET A 65 -8.99 -21.65 25.73
N LYS A 66 -7.81 -22.28 25.88
CA LYS A 66 -6.61 -21.62 26.41
C LYS A 66 -6.14 -20.48 25.51
N LYS A 67 -6.13 -20.66 24.18
CA LYS A 67 -5.81 -19.60 23.21
C LYS A 67 -6.78 -18.42 23.29
N LEU A 68 -8.09 -18.69 23.27
CA LEU A 68 -9.13 -17.66 23.42
C LEU A 68 -8.99 -16.90 24.75
N LYS A 69 -8.73 -17.58 25.86
CA LYS A 69 -8.51 -16.93 27.16
C LYS A 69 -7.26 -16.04 27.16
N ALA A 70 -6.18 -16.47 26.52
CA ALA A 70 -4.96 -15.66 26.37
C ALA A 70 -5.19 -14.44 25.44
N MET A 71 -5.91 -14.60 24.33
CA MET A 71 -6.26 -13.49 23.44
C MET A 71 -7.18 -12.48 24.13
N LYS A 72 -8.19 -12.93 24.89
CA LYS A 72 -9.06 -12.02 25.67
C LYS A 72 -8.29 -11.29 26.79
N GLN A 73 -7.30 -11.91 27.41
CA GLN A 73 -6.39 -11.21 28.35
C GLN A 73 -5.49 -10.18 27.64
N TYR A 74 -4.99 -10.49 26.44
CA TYR A 74 -4.21 -9.53 25.65
C TYR A 74 -5.07 -8.34 25.19
N GLN A 75 -6.29 -8.60 24.72
CA GLN A 75 -7.25 -7.57 24.29
C GLN A 75 -7.63 -6.64 25.43
N VAL A 76 -7.98 -7.18 26.61
CA VAL A 76 -8.28 -6.36 27.81
C VAL A 76 -7.08 -5.52 28.22
N LYS A 77 -5.85 -6.05 28.13
CA LYS A 77 -4.66 -5.25 28.44
C LYS A 77 -4.43 -4.15 27.40
N SER A 78 -4.50 -4.48 26.11
CA SER A 78 -4.35 -3.49 25.04
C SER A 78 -5.42 -2.39 25.11
N GLN A 79 -6.64 -2.72 25.54
CA GLN A 79 -7.70 -1.74 25.77
C GLN A 79 -7.34 -0.80 26.92
N ALA A 80 -6.84 -1.31 28.06
CA ALA A 80 -6.38 -0.47 29.16
C ALA A 80 -5.17 0.41 28.76
N ASP A 81 -4.21 -0.15 28.00
CA ASP A 81 -3.06 0.58 27.47
C ASP A 81 -3.51 1.72 26.50
N PHE A 82 -4.64 1.57 25.78
CA PHE A 82 -5.25 2.63 24.96
C PHE A 82 -6.10 3.62 25.77
N GLU A 83 -6.84 3.18 26.78
CA GLU A 83 -7.60 4.05 27.68
C GLU A 83 -6.66 5.01 28.44
N GLU A 84 -5.46 4.55 28.83
CA GLU A 84 -4.42 5.39 29.41
C GLU A 84 -3.88 6.43 28.41
N GLN A 85 -3.66 6.06 27.14
CA GLN A 85 -3.24 7.00 26.09
C GLN A 85 -4.32 8.06 25.80
N ILE A 86 -5.59 7.66 25.72
CA ILE A 86 -6.72 8.58 25.52
C ILE A 86 -6.83 9.55 26.71
N GLN A 87 -6.60 9.08 27.94
CA GLN A 87 -6.59 9.97 29.10
C GLN A 87 -5.40 10.95 29.07
N GLN A 88 -4.18 10.49 28.75
CA GLN A 88 -3.01 11.38 28.61
C GLN A 88 -3.21 12.44 27.51
N LEU A 89 -3.80 12.07 26.37
CA LEU A 89 -4.17 13.01 25.30
C LEU A 89 -5.28 13.99 25.74
N THR A 90 -6.22 13.54 26.57
CA THR A 90 -7.30 14.40 27.12
C THR A 90 -6.74 15.41 28.12
N GLU A 91 -5.83 14.99 29.01
CA GLU A 91 -5.14 15.87 29.95
C GLU A 91 -4.23 16.89 29.21
N GLY A 92 -3.49 16.45 28.19
CA GLY A 92 -2.70 17.34 27.32
C GLY A 92 -3.57 18.36 26.56
N LYS A 93 -4.72 17.92 26.02
CA LYS A 93 -5.71 18.82 25.39
C LYS A 93 -6.28 19.84 26.37
N GLN A 94 -6.53 19.45 27.62
CA GLN A 94 -7.01 20.37 28.66
C GLN A 94 -5.94 21.42 29.02
N GLN A 95 -4.67 21.01 29.11
CA GLN A 95 -3.55 21.93 29.32
C GLN A 95 -3.39 22.93 28.16
N LEU A 96 -3.47 22.46 26.91
CA LEU A 96 -3.47 23.31 25.72
C LEU A 96 -4.65 24.31 25.72
N SER A 97 -5.85 23.87 26.09
CA SER A 97 -7.02 24.75 26.21
C SER A 97 -6.78 25.88 27.23
N THR A 98 -6.21 25.56 28.41
CA THR A 98 -5.87 26.60 29.40
C THR A 98 -4.76 27.53 28.95
N LEU A 99 -3.81 27.04 28.12
CA LEU A 99 -2.74 27.88 27.56
C LEU A 99 -3.29 28.86 26.52
N ILE A 100 -4.23 28.42 25.68
CA ILE A 100 -4.94 29.29 24.72
C ILE A 100 -5.73 30.36 25.46
N GLU A 101 -6.51 30.02 26.50
CA GLU A 101 -7.25 31.00 27.32
C GLU A 101 -6.31 32.05 27.95
N THR A 102 -5.12 31.66 28.41
CA THR A 102 -4.12 32.64 28.90
C THR A 102 -3.52 33.51 27.80
N LEU A 103 -3.22 32.95 26.62
CA LEU A 103 -2.67 33.70 25.50
C LEU A 103 -3.68 34.67 24.88
N GLU A 104 -4.97 34.31 24.83
CA GLU A 104 -6.04 35.23 24.41
C GLU A 104 -6.22 36.39 25.40
N LYS A 105 -6.08 36.11 26.71
CA LYS A 105 -6.10 37.16 27.74
C LYS A 105 -4.88 38.09 27.64
N GLU A 106 -3.68 37.56 27.45
CA GLU A 106 -2.46 38.36 27.19
C GLU A 106 -2.58 39.19 25.90
N LYS A 107 -3.19 38.62 24.85
CA LYS A 107 -3.47 39.35 23.59
C LYS A 107 -4.44 40.51 23.82
N GLN A 108 -5.50 40.32 24.61
CA GLN A 108 -6.44 41.41 24.93
C GLN A 108 -5.76 42.49 25.77
N GLU A 109 -4.98 42.13 26.79
CA GLU A 109 -4.24 43.10 27.62
C GLU A 109 -3.24 43.92 26.81
N ALA A 110 -2.58 43.31 25.81
CA ALA A 110 -1.69 44.02 24.87
C ALA A 110 -2.46 44.95 23.90
N VAL A 111 -3.65 44.55 23.43
CA VAL A 111 -4.53 45.40 22.59
C VAL A 111 -5.04 46.59 23.38
N ASP A 112 -5.50 46.39 24.62
CA ASP A 112 -5.99 47.46 25.49
C ASP A 112 -4.88 48.51 25.73
N LEU A 113 -3.67 48.05 26.08
CA LEU A 113 -2.46 48.89 26.19
C LEU A 113 -2.14 49.67 24.91
N ALA A 114 -2.24 49.04 23.73
CA ALA A 114 -2.03 49.71 22.45
C ALA A 114 -3.06 50.81 22.20
N THR A 115 -4.35 50.57 22.50
CA THR A 115 -5.39 51.60 22.36
C THR A 115 -5.21 52.77 23.34
N GLU A 116 -4.71 52.51 24.55
CA GLU A 116 -4.35 53.57 25.50
C GLU A 116 -3.22 54.44 24.94
N LYS A 117 -2.18 53.83 24.36
CA LYS A 117 -1.05 54.55 23.73
C LYS A 117 -1.50 55.38 22.52
N ASP A 118 -2.37 54.85 21.67
CA ASP A 118 -2.97 55.58 20.55
C ASP A 118 -3.78 56.81 21.01
N SER A 119 -4.46 56.70 22.16
CA SER A 119 -5.19 57.83 22.76
C SER A 119 -4.24 58.91 23.31
N GLN A 120 -3.12 58.49 23.92
CA GLN A 120 -2.08 59.40 24.41
C GLN A 120 -1.38 60.13 23.25
N MET A 121 -1.05 59.42 22.17
CA MET A 121 -0.52 60.00 20.92
C MET A 121 -1.45 61.05 20.31
N LYS A 122 -2.75 60.78 20.24
CA LYS A 122 -3.74 61.75 19.72
C LYS A 122 -3.83 63.00 20.59
N SER A 123 -3.86 62.84 21.92
CA SER A 123 -3.89 63.98 22.84
C SER A 123 -2.65 64.88 22.70
N LEU A 124 -1.45 64.29 22.56
CA LEU A 124 -0.22 65.04 22.33
C LEU A 124 -0.21 65.75 20.97
N THR A 125 -0.72 65.10 19.92
CA THR A 125 -0.84 65.71 18.59
C THR A 125 -1.76 66.93 18.60
N GLU A 126 -2.93 66.82 19.25
CA GLU A 126 -3.86 67.93 19.44
C GLU A 126 -3.31 69.07 20.32
N GLU A 127 -2.31 68.81 21.15
CA GLU A 127 -1.64 69.83 21.98
C GLU A 127 -0.54 70.54 21.18
N VAL A 128 0.23 69.80 20.37
CA VAL A 128 1.20 70.34 19.40
C VAL A 128 0.54 71.27 18.38
N ASP A 129 -0.62 70.91 17.80
CA ASP A 129 -1.29 71.75 16.80
C ASP A 129 -1.95 73.01 17.42
N LYS A 130 -2.34 72.97 18.71
CA LYS A 130 -2.72 74.17 19.49
C LYS A 130 -1.52 75.09 19.72
N LEU A 131 -0.33 74.54 19.95
CA LEU A 131 0.90 75.33 20.08
C LEU A 131 1.31 75.97 18.76
N LYS A 132 1.26 75.25 17.63
CA LYS A 132 1.54 75.81 16.28
C LYS A 132 0.62 76.99 15.95
N SER A 133 -0.69 76.80 16.08
CA SER A 133 -1.67 77.85 15.78
C SER A 133 -1.50 79.09 16.68
N SER A 134 -1.14 78.92 17.96
CA SER A 134 -0.84 80.04 18.86
C SER A 134 0.51 80.74 18.58
N VAL A 135 1.40 80.12 17.81
CA VAL A 135 2.60 80.76 17.25
C VAL A 135 2.26 81.54 15.97
N GLU A 136 1.43 80.98 15.08
CA GLU A 136 0.99 81.64 13.84
C GLU A 136 0.19 82.93 14.13
N GLU A 137 -0.71 82.92 15.12
CA GLU A 137 -1.47 84.12 15.53
C GLU A 137 -0.60 85.30 16.04
N ARG A 138 0.69 85.09 16.31
CA ARG A 138 1.63 86.14 16.74
C ARG A 138 2.50 86.71 15.63
N GLY A 139 2.37 86.22 14.39
CA GLY A 139 3.23 86.62 13.27
C GLY A 139 2.99 88.02 12.70
N GLU A 140 1.80 88.60 12.89
CA GLU A 140 1.35 89.78 12.12
C GLU A 140 1.20 91.08 12.95
N GLN A 141 2.31 91.72 13.35
CA GLN A 141 2.35 93.18 13.54
C GLN A 141 3.76 93.80 13.61
N ALA A 142 3.93 94.89 12.86
CA ALA A 142 5.07 95.81 12.87
C ALA A 142 4.55 97.21 12.44
N PRO A 143 5.33 98.32 12.53
CA PRO A 143 6.71 98.49 13.03
C PRO A 143 6.90 99.68 14.03
N GLN A 144 8.10 99.82 14.62
CA GLN A 144 8.76 101.13 14.82
C GLN A 144 10.27 100.96 15.18
N GLU A 145 11.09 101.97 14.90
CA GLU A 145 12.55 101.79 14.72
C GLU A 145 13.47 101.98 15.94
N ASP A 146 13.04 102.65 17.02
CA ASP A 146 13.92 103.02 18.14
C ASP A 146 14.36 101.82 19.03
N ASN A 147 13.79 100.62 18.82
CA ASN A 147 13.89 99.53 19.79
C ASN A 147 14.84 98.39 19.38
N LYS A 148 15.92 98.68 18.64
CA LYS A 148 16.84 97.65 18.10
C LYS A 148 17.47 96.75 19.17
N GLU A 149 17.78 97.27 20.36
CA GLU A 149 18.45 96.47 21.40
C GLU A 149 17.48 95.55 22.15
N GLU A 150 16.24 96.00 22.42
CA GLU A 150 15.17 95.10 22.88
C GLU A 150 14.72 94.13 21.79
N MET A 151 14.69 94.53 20.51
CA MET A 151 14.39 93.62 19.41
C MET A 151 15.48 92.55 19.24
N VAL A 152 16.77 92.89 19.38
CA VAL A 152 17.84 91.89 19.39
C VAL A 152 17.68 90.95 20.57
N GLN A 153 17.42 91.45 21.79
CA GLN A 153 17.17 90.57 22.95
C GLN A 153 15.90 89.72 22.81
N GLN A 154 14.85 90.23 22.15
CA GLN A 154 13.64 89.45 21.84
C GLN A 154 13.90 88.42 20.73
N VAL A 155 14.71 88.74 19.72
CA VAL A 155 15.13 87.81 18.67
C VAL A 155 16.05 86.73 19.24
N GLU A 156 17.08 87.06 20.01
CA GLU A 156 17.94 86.09 20.71
C GLU A 156 17.11 85.17 21.63
N LYS A 157 16.10 85.72 22.31
CA LYS A 157 15.21 84.94 23.19
C LYS A 157 14.20 84.09 22.42
N LEU A 158 13.73 84.54 21.26
CA LEU A 158 12.92 83.74 20.32
C LEU A 158 13.79 82.69 19.60
N GLU A 159 15.06 82.97 19.33
CA GLU A 159 16.02 82.01 18.78
C GLU A 159 16.40 80.95 19.81
N SER A 160 16.55 81.32 21.09
CA SER A 160 16.65 80.38 22.21
C SER A 160 15.40 79.51 22.30
N LEU A 161 14.19 80.10 22.32
CA LEU A 161 12.94 79.33 22.36
C LEU A 161 12.77 78.43 21.13
N CYS A 162 13.11 78.91 19.94
CA CYS A 162 13.08 78.11 18.71
C CYS A 162 14.19 77.04 18.67
N LYS A 163 15.30 77.23 19.41
CA LYS A 163 16.34 76.23 19.56
C LYS A 163 15.89 75.15 20.56
N GLU A 164 15.39 75.55 21.73
CA GLU A 164 14.80 74.67 22.73
C GLU A 164 13.64 73.85 22.13
N LEU A 165 12.74 74.47 21.37
CA LEU A 165 11.69 73.77 20.62
C LEU A 165 12.23 72.84 19.53
N ARG A 166 13.33 73.17 18.84
CA ARG A 166 13.95 72.24 17.87
C ARG A 166 14.59 71.05 18.58
N GLU A 167 15.33 71.27 19.66
CA GLU A 167 15.97 70.22 20.46
C GLU A 167 14.91 69.32 21.15
N GLU A 168 13.81 69.90 21.64
CA GLU A 168 12.67 69.15 22.17
C GLU A 168 11.98 68.33 21.08
N ASN A 169 11.62 68.92 19.94
CA ASN A 169 11.04 68.18 18.80
C ASN A 169 11.97 67.07 18.31
N GLN A 170 13.27 67.31 18.21
CA GLN A 170 14.25 66.29 17.79
C GLN A 170 14.34 65.14 18.82
N SER A 171 14.23 65.44 20.11
CA SER A 171 14.13 64.41 21.16
C SER A 171 12.79 63.66 21.17
N LEU A 172 11.72 64.28 20.67
CA LEU A 172 10.41 63.65 20.50
C LEU A 172 10.41 62.75 19.26
N GLU A 173 10.93 63.21 18.12
CA GLU A 173 11.17 62.42 16.91
C GLU A 173 12.04 61.19 17.20
N GLN A 174 13.12 61.34 17.98
CA GLN A 174 13.93 60.21 18.42
C GLN A 174 13.11 59.20 19.25
N ARG A 175 12.34 59.67 20.25
CA ARG A 175 11.48 58.79 21.07
C ARG A 175 10.36 58.12 20.26
N LEU A 176 9.83 58.79 19.24
CA LEU A 176 8.83 58.25 18.32
C LEU A 176 9.43 57.18 17.40
N SER A 177 10.68 57.37 16.95
CA SER A 177 11.46 56.37 16.22
C SER A 177 11.76 55.14 17.09
N GLU A 178 12.22 55.34 18.33
CA GLU A 178 12.48 54.27 19.30
C GLU A 178 11.22 53.45 19.61
N GLN A 179 10.07 54.11 19.83
CA GLN A 179 8.78 53.44 20.01
C GLN A 179 8.27 52.74 18.75
N SER A 180 8.51 53.30 17.55
CA SER A 180 8.15 52.65 16.28
C SER A 180 8.89 51.31 16.10
N VAL A 181 10.20 51.29 16.40
CA VAL A 181 11.01 50.05 16.39
C VAL A 181 10.52 49.03 17.44
N GLU A 182 10.00 49.48 18.58
CA GLU A 182 9.42 48.60 19.60
C GLU A 182 8.05 48.04 19.17
N VAL A 183 7.20 48.85 18.51
CA VAL A 183 5.93 48.41 17.91
C VAL A 183 6.16 47.38 16.80
N GLU A 184 7.15 47.55 15.92
CA GLU A 184 7.46 46.55 14.89
C GLU A 184 8.00 45.23 15.49
N LYS A 185 8.74 45.27 16.60
CA LYS A 185 9.11 44.06 17.35
C LYS A 185 7.88 43.35 17.92
N PHE A 186 6.95 44.09 18.52
CA PHE A 186 5.70 43.50 19.02
C PHE A 186 4.85 42.90 17.89
N LYS A 187 4.75 43.55 16.72
CA LYS A 187 4.10 42.97 15.53
C LYS A 187 4.75 41.67 15.10
N ALA A 188 6.08 41.63 15.00
CA ALA A 188 6.83 40.43 14.62
C ALA A 188 6.71 39.29 15.65
N GLU A 189 6.54 39.60 16.94
CA GLU A 189 6.24 38.60 17.96
C GLU A 189 4.79 38.11 17.88
N VAL A 190 3.83 38.99 17.56
CA VAL A 190 2.42 38.62 17.33
C VAL A 190 2.27 37.71 16.10
N THR A 191 2.86 38.06 14.94
CA THR A 191 2.78 37.20 13.75
C THR A 191 3.40 35.83 14.00
N LYS A 192 4.54 35.77 14.70
CA LYS A 192 5.16 34.51 15.11
C LYS A 192 4.30 33.68 16.07
N LYS A 193 3.56 34.32 16.99
CA LYS A 193 2.57 33.63 17.86
C LYS A 193 1.36 33.14 17.06
N GLU A 194 0.93 33.88 16.03
CA GLU A 194 -0.16 33.46 15.15
C GLU A 194 0.25 32.30 14.22
N GLU A 195 1.47 32.29 13.69
CA GLU A 195 2.06 31.15 12.97
C GLU A 195 2.09 29.87 13.83
N LEU A 196 2.56 29.99 15.08
CA LEU A 196 2.58 28.87 16.04
C LEU A 196 1.17 28.37 16.39
N LEU A 197 0.20 29.27 16.50
CA LEU A 197 -1.20 28.92 16.77
C LEU A 197 -1.86 28.23 15.56
N VAL A 198 -1.55 28.64 14.33
CA VAL A 198 -1.96 27.94 13.10
C VAL A 198 -1.34 26.54 13.04
N HIS A 199 -0.05 26.39 13.37
CA HIS A 199 0.62 25.09 13.38
C HIS A 199 0.00 24.14 14.42
N SER A 200 -0.19 24.60 15.66
CA SER A 200 -0.81 23.81 16.73
C SER A 200 -2.28 23.47 16.42
N SER A 201 -3.03 24.36 15.75
CA SER A 201 -4.38 24.08 15.27
C SER A 201 -4.40 22.96 14.22
N ALA A 202 -3.43 22.94 13.30
CA ALA A 202 -3.26 21.86 12.32
C ALA A 202 -2.89 20.52 12.98
N GLU A 203 -2.00 20.52 13.98
CA GLU A 203 -1.70 19.33 14.79
C GLU A 203 -2.95 18.81 15.53
N VAL A 204 -3.77 19.69 16.09
CA VAL A 204 -5.01 19.33 16.79
C VAL A 204 -6.05 18.71 15.85
N GLU A 205 -6.24 19.24 14.64
CA GLU A 205 -7.14 18.61 13.65
C GLU A 205 -6.56 17.28 13.12
N GLY A 206 -5.24 17.14 13.01
CA GLY A 206 -4.57 15.87 12.71
C GLY A 206 -4.86 14.80 13.77
N LEU A 207 -4.55 15.09 15.05
CA LEU A 207 -4.83 14.19 16.18
C LEU A 207 -6.32 13.83 16.32
N LYS A 208 -7.21 14.74 15.93
CA LYS A 208 -8.67 14.56 15.92
C LYS A 208 -9.13 13.67 14.75
N SER A 209 -8.46 13.73 13.60
CA SER A 209 -8.63 12.78 12.50
C SER A 209 -8.16 11.37 12.91
N ASP A 210 -6.99 11.26 13.53
CA ASP A 210 -6.45 9.98 14.01
C ASP A 210 -7.35 9.35 15.09
N LEU A 211 -7.85 10.16 16.04
CA LEU A 211 -8.81 9.72 17.05
C LEU A 211 -10.12 9.23 16.43
N SER A 212 -10.61 9.88 15.37
CA SER A 212 -11.78 9.44 14.61
C SER A 212 -11.54 8.07 13.97
N PHE A 213 -10.40 7.89 13.29
CA PHE A 213 -10.01 6.62 12.69
C PHE A 213 -9.89 5.48 13.72
N VAL A 214 -9.24 5.73 14.87
CA VAL A 214 -9.13 4.75 15.96
C VAL A 214 -10.50 4.40 16.55
N THR A 215 -11.42 5.37 16.64
CA THR A 215 -12.79 5.13 17.14
C THR A 215 -13.61 4.27 16.17
N GLU A 216 -13.50 4.54 14.86
CA GLU A 216 -14.13 3.74 13.80
C GLU A 216 -13.59 2.30 13.79
N GLU A 217 -12.28 2.11 13.98
CA GLU A 217 -11.63 0.79 14.00
C GLU A 217 -11.98 0.00 15.28
N LEU A 218 -12.05 0.67 16.44
CA LEU A 218 -12.50 0.08 17.71
C LEU A 218 -13.95 -0.42 17.60
N LYS A 219 -14.82 0.35 16.95
CA LYS A 219 -16.23 -0.02 16.70
C LYS A 219 -16.34 -1.28 15.84
N LYS A 220 -15.59 -1.37 14.73
CA LYS A 220 -15.50 -2.60 13.90
C LYS A 220 -15.03 -3.80 14.75
N SER A 221 -14.09 -3.60 15.67
CA SER A 221 -13.63 -4.65 16.59
C SER A 221 -14.72 -5.12 17.56
N GLN A 222 -15.61 -4.23 18.03
CA GLN A 222 -16.78 -4.61 18.83
C GLN A 222 -17.84 -5.37 18.01
N GLU A 223 -18.07 -4.97 16.76
CA GLU A 223 -19.00 -5.66 15.84
C GLU A 223 -18.49 -7.08 15.48
N LEU A 224 -17.17 -7.25 15.32
CA LEU A 224 -16.51 -8.56 15.21
C LEU A 224 -16.63 -9.39 16.50
N CYS A 225 -16.39 -8.80 17.67
CA CYS A 225 -16.50 -9.50 18.96
C CYS A 225 -17.93 -9.99 19.25
N THR A 226 -18.94 -9.18 18.92
CA THR A 226 -20.36 -9.54 19.13
C THR A 226 -20.87 -10.56 18.13
N SER A 227 -20.37 -10.56 16.88
CA SER A 227 -20.68 -11.60 15.90
C SER A 227 -19.98 -12.94 16.21
N GLU A 228 -18.72 -12.93 16.66
CA GLU A 228 -18.05 -14.14 17.18
C GLU A 228 -18.80 -14.72 18.39
N GLN A 229 -19.32 -13.86 19.27
CA GLN A 229 -20.06 -14.29 20.46
C GLN A 229 -21.41 -14.95 20.12
N ARG A 230 -22.17 -14.42 19.15
CA ARG A 230 -23.40 -15.07 18.64
C ARG A 230 -23.11 -16.42 17.99
N PHE A 231 -22.13 -16.49 17.10
CA PHE A 231 -21.72 -17.74 16.44
C PHE A 231 -21.31 -18.83 17.45
N LYS A 232 -20.82 -18.42 18.62
CA LYS A 232 -20.49 -19.33 19.73
C LYS A 232 -21.71 -19.79 20.53
N GLU A 233 -22.75 -18.97 20.64
CA GLU A 233 -24.05 -19.37 21.21
C GLU A 233 -24.78 -20.32 20.25
N ASP A 234 -24.78 -20.04 18.94
CA ASP A 234 -25.32 -20.93 17.90
C ASP A 234 -24.65 -22.32 17.93
N LEU A 235 -23.31 -22.36 17.98
CA LEU A 235 -22.55 -23.61 18.12
C LEU A 235 -22.81 -24.35 19.44
N GLN A 236 -23.08 -23.65 20.54
CA GLN A 236 -23.44 -24.30 21.81
C GLN A 236 -24.83 -24.92 21.71
N ASN A 237 -25.80 -24.20 21.14
CA ASN A 237 -27.16 -24.71 20.92
C ASN A 237 -27.18 -25.97 20.03
N GLU A 238 -26.36 -26.01 18.97
CA GLU A 238 -26.26 -27.20 18.11
C GLU A 238 -25.53 -28.38 18.80
N ILE A 239 -24.54 -28.11 19.68
CA ILE A 239 -23.92 -29.13 20.54
C ILE A 239 -24.93 -29.69 21.53
N ASP A 240 -25.67 -28.85 22.25
CA ASP A 240 -26.63 -29.28 23.28
C ASP A 240 -27.78 -30.12 22.67
N ASN A 241 -28.22 -29.77 21.46
CA ASN A 241 -29.22 -30.53 20.70
C ASN A 241 -28.67 -31.90 20.23
N LEU A 242 -27.39 -31.97 19.85
CA LEU A 242 -26.72 -33.25 19.54
C LEU A 242 -26.50 -34.12 20.80
N GLU A 243 -26.18 -33.53 21.95
CA GLU A 243 -26.11 -34.26 23.22
C GLU A 243 -27.48 -34.81 23.64
N PHE A 244 -28.57 -34.06 23.41
CA PHE A 244 -29.95 -34.53 23.62
C PHE A 244 -30.29 -35.74 22.73
N GLN A 245 -30.07 -35.65 21.41
CA GLN A 245 -30.31 -36.77 20.48
C GLN A 245 -29.47 -38.02 20.82
N ILE A 246 -28.23 -37.83 21.28
CA ILE A 246 -27.38 -38.94 21.76
C ILE A 246 -27.95 -39.57 23.04
N HIS A 247 -28.55 -38.79 23.95
CA HIS A 247 -29.19 -39.31 25.15
C HIS A 247 -30.49 -40.09 24.82
N GLU A 248 -31.29 -39.59 23.89
CA GLU A 248 -32.51 -40.24 23.41
C GLU A 248 -32.18 -41.61 22.77
N LEU A 249 -31.23 -41.64 21.84
CA LEU A 249 -30.73 -42.87 21.19
C LEU A 249 -29.99 -43.84 22.15
N MET A 250 -29.59 -43.40 23.35
CA MET A 250 -29.11 -44.30 24.40
C MET A 250 -30.26 -44.91 25.20
N ASN A 251 -31.29 -44.12 25.54
CA ASN A 251 -32.47 -44.60 26.27
C ASN A 251 -33.19 -45.69 25.47
N ASP A 252 -33.51 -45.43 24.20
CA ASP A 252 -34.16 -46.40 23.30
C ASP A 252 -33.42 -47.75 23.27
N LYS A 253 -32.08 -47.68 23.29
CA LYS A 253 -31.20 -48.85 23.20
C LYS A 253 -31.04 -49.62 24.50
N GLU A 254 -31.19 -48.96 25.66
CA GLU A 254 -31.36 -49.67 26.93
C GLU A 254 -32.77 -50.29 27.04
N ASP A 255 -33.78 -49.69 26.42
CA ASP A 255 -35.14 -50.20 26.38
C ASP A 255 -35.31 -51.42 25.45
N GLU A 256 -34.67 -51.42 24.27
CA GLU A 256 -34.53 -52.62 23.42
C GLU A 256 -33.79 -53.75 24.16
N SER A 257 -32.67 -53.45 24.80
CA SER A 257 -31.87 -54.42 25.58
C SER A 257 -32.67 -55.03 26.74
N GLN A 258 -33.53 -54.24 27.40
CA GLN A 258 -34.44 -54.73 28.42
C GLN A 258 -35.59 -55.59 27.85
N LYS A 259 -36.11 -55.26 26.67
CA LYS A 259 -37.12 -56.07 25.96
C LYS A 259 -36.55 -57.43 25.53
N GLU A 260 -35.33 -57.48 24.97
CA GLU A 260 -34.65 -58.76 24.68
C GLU A 260 -34.40 -59.60 25.94
N ALA A 261 -33.98 -58.96 27.04
CA ALA A 261 -33.75 -59.62 28.33
C ALA A 261 -35.05 -60.14 28.98
N ALA A 262 -36.20 -59.53 28.69
CA ALA A 262 -37.51 -60.02 29.11
C ALA A 262 -37.93 -61.26 28.29
N ILE A 263 -37.81 -61.21 26.97
CA ILE A 263 -38.19 -62.30 26.05
C ILE A 263 -37.38 -63.58 26.33
N GLN A 264 -36.10 -63.47 26.70
CA GLN A 264 -35.28 -64.64 27.09
C GLN A 264 -35.68 -65.24 28.45
N LYS A 265 -36.53 -64.59 29.24
CA LYS A 265 -36.85 -64.98 30.63
C LYS A 265 -38.15 -65.78 30.77
N GLU A 266 -39.04 -65.73 29.78
CA GLU A 266 -40.36 -66.39 29.84
C GLU A 266 -40.36 -67.82 29.24
N ALA A 267 -39.26 -68.23 28.62
CA ALA A 267 -39.16 -69.51 27.89
C ALA A 267 -39.03 -70.78 28.76
N THR A 268 -39.10 -70.70 30.09
CA THR A 268 -38.82 -71.85 30.98
C THR A 268 -39.73 -71.98 32.23
N GLU A 269 -40.91 -72.62 32.10
CA GLU A 269 -41.35 -73.69 33.03
C GLU A 269 -42.63 -74.48 32.62
N LYS A 270 -42.44 -75.75 32.19
CA LYS A 270 -43.29 -76.95 32.48
C LYS A 270 -44.77 -77.02 31.99
N PRO A 271 -45.44 -78.21 31.99
CA PRO A 271 -44.96 -79.60 32.00
C PRO A 271 -45.54 -80.53 30.89
N LYS A 272 -44.91 -81.71 30.77
CA LYS A 272 -45.18 -82.86 29.88
C LYS A 272 -46.63 -83.40 29.85
N SER A 273 -47.10 -83.90 28.69
CA SER A 273 -47.64 -85.29 28.57
C SER A 273 -47.73 -85.83 27.12
N LYS A 274 -47.73 -87.18 26.98
CA LYS A 274 -48.16 -88.09 25.88
C LYS A 274 -48.30 -87.53 24.44
N VAL A 275 -47.58 -88.04 23.43
CA VAL A 275 -47.73 -89.37 22.77
C VAL A 275 -49.15 -89.63 22.22
N GLN A 276 -49.34 -89.47 20.90
CA GLN A 276 -49.60 -90.60 19.99
C GLN A 276 -49.28 -90.22 18.52
N GLU A 277 -49.26 -91.21 17.63
CA GLU A 277 -48.85 -91.18 16.23
C GLU A 277 -50.06 -91.33 15.28
N THR A 278 -50.11 -90.55 14.19
CA THR A 278 -50.95 -90.84 13.01
C THR A 278 -50.18 -90.51 11.73
N ALA A 279 -50.26 -91.41 10.73
CA ALA A 279 -49.49 -91.29 9.49
C ALA A 279 -50.40 -91.21 8.26
N ALA A 280 -50.09 -90.28 7.34
CA ALA A 280 -50.78 -90.14 6.06
C ALA A 280 -49.80 -90.05 4.88
N LYS A 281 -49.77 -91.15 4.11
CA LYS A 281 -49.75 -91.27 2.64
C LYS A 281 -49.81 -89.97 1.80
N LYS A 282 -49.35 -89.90 0.54
CA LYS A 282 -48.41 -90.67 -0.32
C LYS A 282 -48.51 -90.07 -1.75
N ASN A 283 -47.41 -89.86 -2.48
CA ASN A 283 -47.35 -89.45 -3.91
C ASN A 283 -47.91 -88.04 -4.26
N GLY A 284 -47.40 -87.30 -5.26
CA GLY A 284 -46.18 -87.46 -6.06
C GLY A 284 -46.11 -86.54 -7.31
N LYS A 285 -44.89 -86.36 -7.87
CA LYS A 285 -44.53 -85.67 -9.15
C LYS A 285 -44.84 -84.16 -9.33
N PRO A 286 -43.80 -83.32 -9.37
CA PRO A 286 -43.53 -82.30 -10.39
C PRO A 286 -42.46 -82.81 -11.39
N SER A 287 -41.94 -82.06 -12.38
CA SER A 287 -42.47 -81.09 -13.36
C SER A 287 -41.28 -80.74 -14.32
N PRO A 288 -41.45 -80.47 -15.63
CA PRO A 288 -40.30 -80.29 -16.54
C PRO A 288 -39.94 -78.84 -16.90
N ARG A 289 -38.64 -78.53 -16.82
CA ARG A 289 -37.88 -77.45 -17.50
C ARG A 289 -38.20 -75.98 -17.17
N GLY A 290 -37.15 -75.21 -16.90
CA GLY A 290 -37.16 -73.73 -16.88
C GLY A 290 -35.78 -73.14 -16.59
N SER A 291 -35.16 -72.50 -17.58
CA SER A 291 -34.01 -71.58 -17.42
C SER A 291 -34.41 -70.31 -16.67
N GLY A 292 -33.54 -69.55 -16.01
CA GLY A 292 -32.07 -69.60 -15.97
C GLY A 292 -31.46 -68.27 -16.44
N ALA A 293 -31.22 -67.33 -15.52
CA ALA A 293 -30.58 -66.03 -15.77
C ALA A 293 -29.85 -65.53 -14.49
N ILE A 294 -28.79 -64.72 -14.65
CA ILE A 294 -27.94 -64.23 -13.53
C ILE A 294 -27.73 -62.72 -13.64
N PRO A 295 -28.20 -61.90 -12.67
CA PRO A 295 -27.98 -60.46 -12.65
C PRO A 295 -27.11 -60.02 -11.44
N LYS A 296 -25.78 -60.05 -11.57
CA LYS A 296 -24.84 -59.44 -10.58
C LYS A 296 -23.59 -58.76 -11.17
N THR A 297 -23.37 -58.78 -12.48
CA THR A 297 -22.16 -58.25 -13.13
C THR A 297 -22.35 -56.88 -13.81
N THR A 298 -23.59 -56.48 -14.07
CA THR A 298 -23.96 -55.23 -14.73
C THR A 298 -23.64 -53.99 -13.89
N ASP A 299 -23.99 -54.00 -12.61
CA ASP A 299 -24.10 -52.78 -11.83
C ASP A 299 -22.75 -52.37 -11.22
N ILE A 300 -21.87 -53.34 -10.95
CA ILE A 300 -20.44 -53.09 -10.67
C ILE A 300 -19.78 -52.38 -11.87
N LYS A 301 -20.09 -52.80 -13.10
CA LYS A 301 -19.54 -52.19 -14.31
C LYS A 301 -20.05 -50.77 -14.53
N LYS A 302 -21.34 -50.50 -14.26
CA LYS A 302 -21.89 -49.13 -14.24
C LYS A 302 -21.18 -48.25 -13.20
N ARG A 303 -20.99 -48.74 -11.97
CA ARG A 303 -20.36 -47.98 -10.88
C ARG A 303 -18.90 -47.62 -11.18
N LEU A 304 -18.13 -48.55 -11.75
CA LEU A 304 -16.77 -48.27 -12.23
C LEU A 304 -16.73 -47.25 -13.38
N GLN A 305 -17.69 -47.31 -14.31
CA GLN A 305 -17.78 -46.36 -15.41
C GLN A 305 -18.24 -44.95 -14.95
N GLN A 306 -18.96 -44.87 -13.84
CA GLN A 306 -19.33 -43.60 -13.19
C GLN A 306 -18.09 -42.95 -12.54
N ILE A 307 -17.38 -43.68 -11.69
CA ILE A 307 -16.14 -43.21 -11.03
C ILE A 307 -15.08 -42.77 -12.04
N ALA A 308 -15.00 -43.43 -13.20
CA ALA A 308 -14.10 -43.03 -14.28
C ALA A 308 -14.41 -41.63 -14.84
N ARG A 309 -15.69 -41.27 -15.01
CA ARG A 309 -16.10 -39.93 -15.47
C ARG A 309 -15.89 -38.87 -14.41
N GLU A 310 -16.20 -39.19 -13.16
CA GLU A 310 -15.98 -38.29 -12.01
C GLU A 310 -14.49 -37.95 -11.87
N LYS A 311 -13.60 -38.93 -12.05
CA LYS A 311 -12.15 -38.69 -12.13
C LYS A 311 -11.75 -37.81 -13.33
N GLU A 312 -12.31 -38.06 -14.51
CA GLU A 312 -12.00 -37.29 -15.72
C GLU A 312 -12.45 -35.82 -15.60
N GLN A 313 -13.61 -35.57 -14.97
CA GLN A 313 -14.08 -34.21 -14.65
C GLN A 313 -13.14 -33.51 -13.66
N LEU A 314 -12.73 -34.20 -12.57
CA LEU A 314 -11.78 -33.64 -11.60
C LEU A 314 -10.41 -33.33 -12.22
N GLU A 315 -9.92 -34.16 -13.15
CA GLU A 315 -8.67 -33.88 -13.88
C GLU A 315 -8.81 -32.68 -14.85
N GLN A 316 -9.99 -32.44 -15.41
CA GLN A 316 -10.27 -31.22 -16.19
C GLN A 316 -10.41 -29.97 -15.30
N GLU A 317 -11.05 -30.06 -14.14
CA GLU A 317 -11.14 -28.94 -13.20
C GLU A 317 -9.77 -28.58 -12.63
N MET A 318 -8.95 -29.57 -12.26
CA MET A 318 -7.58 -29.32 -11.78
C MET A 318 -6.72 -28.64 -12.85
N LYS A 319 -6.90 -28.98 -14.14
CA LYS A 319 -6.25 -28.24 -15.25
C LYS A 319 -6.74 -26.78 -15.36
N LYS A 320 -8.04 -26.51 -15.19
CA LYS A 320 -8.57 -25.13 -15.20
C LYS A 320 -8.05 -24.31 -14.03
N VAL A 321 -7.88 -24.93 -12.85
CA VAL A 321 -7.27 -24.29 -11.68
C VAL A 321 -5.80 -23.96 -11.95
N LEU A 322 -5.01 -24.91 -12.46
CA LEU A 322 -3.59 -24.68 -12.79
C LEU A 322 -3.38 -23.57 -13.82
N ALA A 323 -4.17 -23.55 -14.91
CA ALA A 323 -4.08 -22.47 -15.90
C ALA A 323 -4.46 -21.09 -15.33
N LYS A 324 -5.33 -21.06 -14.30
CA LYS A 324 -5.68 -19.82 -13.59
C LYS A 324 -4.62 -19.40 -12.56
N ASP A 325 -3.92 -20.36 -11.96
CA ASP A 325 -2.76 -20.14 -11.08
C ASP A 325 -1.57 -19.57 -11.88
N GLU A 326 -1.32 -20.11 -13.08
CA GLU A 326 -0.33 -19.56 -14.04
C GLU A 326 -0.69 -18.13 -14.47
N SER A 327 -1.97 -17.87 -14.81
CA SER A 327 -2.45 -16.52 -15.16
C SER A 327 -2.30 -15.52 -14.01
N LEU A 328 -2.65 -15.91 -12.78
CA LEU A 328 -2.51 -15.06 -11.60
C LEU A 328 -1.03 -14.85 -11.22
N SER A 329 -0.16 -15.85 -11.44
CA SER A 329 1.28 -15.70 -11.23
C SER A 329 1.91 -14.73 -12.24
N TYR A 330 1.38 -14.63 -13.45
CA TYR A 330 1.81 -13.66 -14.45
C TYR A 330 1.33 -12.24 -14.10
N GLU A 331 0.05 -12.07 -13.74
CA GLU A 331 -0.53 -10.80 -13.27
C GLU A 331 0.15 -10.26 -12.00
N ILE A 332 0.54 -11.14 -11.07
CA ILE A 332 1.37 -10.80 -9.89
C ILE A 332 2.79 -10.37 -10.29
N SER A 333 3.34 -10.86 -11.41
CA SER A 333 4.67 -10.47 -11.90
C SER A 333 4.63 -9.07 -12.52
N GLU A 334 3.65 -8.78 -13.37
CA GLU A 334 3.48 -7.43 -13.96
C GLU A 334 3.23 -6.38 -12.86
N LEU A 335 2.40 -6.69 -11.85
CA LEU A 335 2.19 -5.82 -10.68
C LEU A 335 3.43 -5.70 -9.77
N GLN A 336 4.40 -6.62 -9.84
CA GLN A 336 5.68 -6.48 -9.15
C GLN A 336 6.64 -5.57 -9.92
N GLU A 337 6.70 -5.70 -11.25
CA GLU A 337 7.51 -4.84 -12.13
C GLU A 337 7.00 -3.39 -12.13
N GLU A 338 5.68 -3.16 -12.23
CA GLU A 338 5.07 -1.83 -12.09
C GLU A 338 5.41 -1.19 -10.73
N LYS A 339 5.31 -1.98 -9.65
CA LYS A 339 5.68 -1.55 -8.29
C LYS A 339 7.19 -1.33 -8.12
N GLU A 340 8.04 -1.87 -8.98
CA GLU A 340 9.48 -1.60 -8.98
C GLU A 340 9.81 -0.34 -9.78
N MET A 341 9.20 -0.13 -10.95
CA MET A 341 9.29 1.12 -11.70
C MET A 341 8.81 2.32 -10.86
N LEU A 342 7.61 2.24 -10.27
CA LEU A 342 7.08 3.32 -9.41
C LEU A 342 7.96 3.62 -8.18
N ARG A 343 8.79 2.67 -7.72
CA ARG A 343 9.77 2.92 -6.65
C ARG A 343 11.04 3.57 -7.17
N ASN A 344 11.47 3.25 -8.39
CA ASN A 344 12.58 3.93 -9.06
C ASN A 344 12.21 5.38 -9.40
N ASP A 345 10.99 5.63 -9.87
CA ASP A 345 10.46 6.98 -10.15
C ASP A 345 10.40 7.83 -8.87
N VAL A 346 9.88 7.25 -7.77
CA VAL A 346 9.87 7.91 -6.45
C VAL A 346 11.30 8.13 -5.92
N GLN A 347 12.25 7.21 -6.14
CA GLN A 347 13.64 7.44 -5.79
C GLN A 347 14.23 8.61 -6.61
N GLN A 348 14.00 8.65 -7.92
CA GLN A 348 14.49 9.70 -8.81
C GLN A 348 13.92 11.08 -8.43
N MET A 349 12.62 11.17 -8.07
CA MET A 349 12.04 12.41 -7.57
C MET A 349 12.63 12.85 -6.21
N ASN A 350 12.98 11.91 -5.33
CA ASN A 350 13.66 12.24 -4.06
C ASN A 350 15.12 12.67 -4.27
N GLU A 351 15.84 12.06 -5.23
CA GLU A 351 17.19 12.48 -5.62
C GLU A 351 17.17 13.90 -6.22
N GLN A 352 16.22 14.18 -7.13
CA GLN A 352 16.00 15.53 -7.65
C GLN A 352 15.61 16.53 -6.54
N LEU A 353 14.73 16.16 -5.61
CA LEU A 353 14.37 17.03 -4.49
C LEU A 353 15.61 17.38 -3.63
N GLY A 354 16.51 16.42 -3.40
CA GLY A 354 17.80 16.66 -2.74
C GLY A 354 18.73 17.60 -3.51
N GLU A 355 18.72 17.56 -4.86
CA GLU A 355 19.44 18.53 -5.70
C GLU A 355 18.84 19.94 -5.59
N TRP A 356 17.50 20.07 -5.57
CA TRP A 356 16.81 21.34 -5.33
C TRP A 356 17.06 21.90 -3.92
N GLU A 357 17.02 21.05 -2.88
CA GLU A 357 17.36 21.42 -1.50
C GLU A 357 18.81 21.90 -1.39
N HIS A 358 19.76 21.21 -2.02
CA HIS A 358 21.16 21.63 -2.05
C HIS A 358 21.36 22.94 -2.80
N MET A 359 20.68 23.14 -3.95
CA MET A 359 20.72 24.40 -4.70
C MET A 359 20.13 25.55 -3.88
N MET A 360 19.03 25.32 -3.16
CA MET A 360 18.44 26.33 -2.27
C MET A 360 19.34 26.64 -1.07
N HIS A 361 20.07 25.65 -0.53
CA HIS A 361 21.10 25.89 0.49
C HIS A 361 22.24 26.77 -0.05
N MET A 362 22.77 26.45 -1.24
CA MET A 362 23.82 27.24 -1.90
C MET A 362 23.36 28.69 -2.16
N LEU A 363 22.13 28.88 -2.65
CA LEU A 363 21.56 30.22 -2.86
C LEU A 363 21.33 30.99 -1.54
N GLN A 364 20.98 30.29 -0.47
CA GLN A 364 20.84 30.90 0.86
C GLN A 364 22.22 31.24 1.47
N GLU A 365 23.26 30.45 1.23
CA GLU A 365 24.66 30.76 1.60
C GLU A 365 25.21 31.94 0.79
N ASP A 366 24.96 32.00 -0.52
CA ASP A 366 25.30 33.13 -1.38
C ASP A 366 24.59 34.41 -0.93
N LYS A 367 23.30 34.34 -0.60
CA LYS A 367 22.52 35.45 -0.02
C LYS A 367 23.09 35.92 1.32
N ASN A 368 23.44 34.99 2.22
CA ASN A 368 24.04 35.32 3.51
C ASN A 368 25.43 35.96 3.33
N ARG A 369 26.24 35.48 2.37
CA ARG A 369 27.53 36.09 2.02
C ARG A 369 27.36 37.51 1.47
N MET A 370 26.46 37.71 0.51
CA MET A 370 26.17 39.06 -0.02
C MET A 370 25.65 40.01 1.06
N MET A 371 24.86 39.53 2.02
CA MET A 371 24.42 40.32 3.17
C MET A 371 25.61 40.73 4.07
N GLN A 372 26.53 39.81 4.38
CA GLN A 372 27.74 40.15 5.12
C GLN A 372 28.66 41.12 4.34
N GLU A 373 28.81 40.93 3.02
CA GLU A 373 29.59 41.84 2.17
C GLU A 373 28.98 43.26 2.15
N LEU A 374 27.64 43.36 2.23
CA LEU A 374 26.92 44.64 2.35
C LEU A 374 27.15 45.28 3.73
N ASP A 375 26.96 44.55 4.84
CA ASP A 375 27.24 45.02 6.20
C ASP A 375 28.70 45.50 6.36
N GLU A 376 29.64 44.78 5.74
CA GLU A 376 31.03 45.18 5.70
C GLU A 376 31.30 46.42 4.84
N ALA A 377 30.57 46.62 3.74
CA ALA A 377 30.65 47.84 2.93
C ALA A 377 30.11 49.05 3.71
N ASP A 378 28.96 48.90 4.34
CA ASP A 378 28.35 49.87 5.26
C ASP A 378 29.32 50.27 6.40
N ALA A 379 30.01 49.28 6.98
CA ALA A 379 31.02 49.50 8.01
C ALA A 379 32.31 50.15 7.49
N LYS A 380 32.63 50.01 6.19
CA LYS A 380 33.76 50.70 5.53
C LYS A 380 33.37 52.15 5.21
N GLU A 381 32.16 52.41 4.71
CA GLU A 381 31.66 53.78 4.47
C GLU A 381 31.61 54.59 5.77
N LYS A 382 31.05 54.02 6.85
CA LYS A 382 30.99 54.68 8.18
C LYS A 382 32.37 55.04 8.73
N ARG A 383 33.43 54.30 8.40
CA ARG A 383 34.83 54.68 8.72
C ARG A 383 35.33 55.81 7.84
N ILE A 384 35.11 55.74 6.52
CA ILE A 384 35.53 56.78 5.57
C ILE A 384 34.86 58.13 5.90
N LEU A 385 33.57 58.13 6.27
CA LEU A 385 32.86 59.32 6.75
C LEU A 385 33.49 59.89 8.02
N GLY A 386 33.82 59.04 9.00
CA GLY A 386 34.54 59.46 10.22
C GLY A 386 35.94 60.00 9.94
N GLU A 387 36.69 59.41 9.01
CA GLU A 387 38.00 59.92 8.56
C GLU A 387 37.87 61.27 7.83
N LEU A 388 36.83 61.47 7.01
CA LEU A 388 36.53 62.74 6.35
C LEU A 388 36.11 63.84 7.34
N ASP A 389 35.35 63.51 8.39
CA ASP A 389 35.00 64.46 9.45
C ASP A 389 36.22 64.82 10.32
N ASN A 390 37.10 63.87 10.64
CA ASN A 390 38.39 64.15 11.28
C ASN A 390 39.26 65.09 10.43
N VAL A 391 39.34 64.86 9.10
CA VAL A 391 40.05 65.77 8.17
C VAL A 391 39.37 67.14 8.10
N ARG A 392 38.03 67.21 8.14
CA ARG A 392 37.27 68.47 8.20
C ARG A 392 37.55 69.25 9.47
N GLU A 393 37.67 68.57 10.63
CA GLU A 393 38.04 69.22 11.88
C GLU A 393 39.48 69.75 11.84
N VAL A 394 40.45 68.95 11.36
CA VAL A 394 41.86 69.39 11.21
C VAL A 394 41.97 70.60 10.29
N LEU A 395 41.31 70.60 9.13
CA LEU A 395 41.25 71.77 8.23
C LEU A 395 40.52 72.97 8.87
N GLY A 396 39.55 72.71 9.74
CA GLY A 396 38.89 73.73 10.57
C GLY A 396 39.82 74.33 11.63
N MET A 397 40.72 73.54 12.21
CA MET A 397 41.78 74.02 13.11
C MET A 397 42.85 74.81 12.34
N GLU A 398 43.26 74.36 11.16
CA GLU A 398 44.24 75.08 10.32
C GLU A 398 43.70 76.46 9.92
N LYS A 399 42.44 76.56 9.47
CA LYS A 399 41.76 77.84 9.18
C LYS A 399 41.44 78.72 10.39
N ARG A 400 41.69 78.23 11.62
CA ARG A 400 41.69 79.01 12.87
C ARG A 400 43.11 79.48 13.23
N LYS A 401 44.15 78.70 12.92
CA LYS A 401 45.56 79.14 13.03
C LYS A 401 45.89 80.22 12.01
N GLU A 402 45.53 80.02 10.73
CA GLU A 402 45.74 81.00 9.65
C GLU A 402 45.08 82.35 9.94
N ARG A 403 43.95 82.35 10.66
CA ARG A 403 43.27 83.59 11.07
C ARG A 403 44.03 84.32 12.17
N LYS A 404 44.53 83.60 13.19
CA LYS A 404 45.37 84.21 14.23
C LYS A 404 46.69 84.76 13.69
N VAL A 405 47.37 84.01 12.83
CA VAL A 405 48.60 84.48 12.17
C VAL A 405 48.36 85.76 11.33
N LYS A 406 47.14 85.97 10.83
CA LYS A 406 46.75 87.22 10.14
C LYS A 406 46.22 88.33 11.06
N GLU A 407 45.98 88.05 12.32
CA GLU A 407 45.61 89.05 13.35
C GLU A 407 46.84 89.50 14.16
N ASP A 408 47.94 88.72 14.14
CA ASP A 408 49.19 89.00 14.86
C ASP A 408 50.26 89.78 14.03
N ASP A 409 50.08 89.93 12.70
CA ASP A 409 51.10 90.46 11.76
C ASP A 409 50.86 91.93 11.26
N GLU A 410 49.82 92.65 11.72
CA GLU A 410 49.41 93.98 11.19
C GLU A 410 49.59 95.19 12.15
N GLU A 411 50.65 95.24 12.98
CA GLU A 411 51.01 96.45 13.77
C GLU A 411 52.54 96.79 13.79
N GLU A 412 53.07 97.51 12.78
CA GLU A 412 54.18 98.48 12.94
C GLU A 412 54.39 99.44 11.71
N GLU A 413 55.25 100.44 11.89
CA GLU A 413 55.57 101.68 11.10
C GLU A 413 55.47 101.64 9.54
N VAL A 414 55.06 102.66 8.76
CA VAL A 414 55.17 104.15 8.78
C VAL A 414 56.52 104.72 8.26
N VAL A 415 56.50 105.90 7.60
CA VAL A 415 57.61 106.80 7.13
C VAL A 415 58.09 106.72 5.65
N ASP A 416 57.51 107.62 4.83
CA ASP A 416 58.10 108.69 3.97
C ASP A 416 59.34 108.58 3.01
N ASP A 417 59.32 109.54 2.06
CA ASP A 417 60.42 110.32 1.43
C ASP A 417 61.37 109.80 0.29
N ASN A 418 61.15 110.36 -0.92
CA ASN A 418 62.02 111.28 -1.72
C ASN A 418 63.31 110.89 -2.52
N ASP A 419 63.43 111.59 -3.68
CA ASP A 419 64.59 112.29 -4.30
C ASP A 419 65.69 111.63 -5.22
N ASP A 420 66.40 112.54 -5.92
CA ASP A 420 67.64 112.47 -6.76
C ASP A 420 67.61 111.78 -8.15
N ASP A 421 68.38 112.14 -9.19
CA ASP A 421 69.22 113.32 -9.62
C ASP A 421 69.47 113.14 -11.16
N VAL A 422 69.45 114.07 -12.15
CA VAL A 422 69.57 115.54 -12.30
C VAL A 422 71.01 116.02 -12.71
N PHE A 423 71.12 117.22 -13.33
CA PHE A 423 72.34 117.84 -13.94
C PHE A 423 73.03 117.05 -15.09
N GLU A 424 73.92 117.55 -15.98
CA GLU A 424 74.56 118.86 -16.33
C GLU A 424 74.61 118.99 -17.88
N ALA A 425 75.34 119.93 -18.52
CA ALA A 425 75.05 121.36 -18.67
C ALA A 425 76.03 122.05 -19.68
N ASP A 426 75.52 122.61 -20.78
CA ASP A 426 76.14 123.67 -21.62
C ASP A 426 77.49 123.39 -22.37
N GLY A 427 77.89 124.31 -23.25
CA GLY A 427 79.30 124.53 -23.64
C GLY A 427 79.80 124.03 -25.01
N GLY A 428 79.78 124.89 -26.03
CA GLY A 428 80.73 124.84 -27.17
C GLY A 428 81.64 126.08 -27.18
N PRO A 429 82.45 126.38 -28.24
CA PRO A 429 82.83 125.58 -29.42
C PRO A 429 84.37 125.46 -29.65
N GLY A 430 84.89 124.57 -30.51
CA GLY A 430 86.36 124.34 -30.57
C GLY A 430 87.05 123.57 -31.73
N ILE A 431 86.57 123.66 -32.97
CA ILE A 431 87.34 123.64 -34.27
C ILE A 431 88.62 122.72 -34.42
N VAL A 432 88.63 121.88 -35.49
CA VAL A 432 89.73 121.02 -36.08
C VAL A 432 89.98 119.56 -35.58
N VAL A 433 88.96 118.67 -35.58
CA VAL A 433 89.15 117.24 -35.95
C VAL A 433 87.91 116.69 -36.70
N THR A 434 87.45 117.38 -37.73
CA THR A 434 86.03 117.30 -38.19
C THR A 434 85.64 116.10 -39.05
N GLU A 435 86.50 115.11 -39.32
CA GLU A 435 86.15 113.92 -40.12
C GLU A 435 86.28 112.60 -39.34
N LEU A 436 87.38 112.39 -38.60
CA LEU A 436 87.60 111.14 -37.87
C LEU A 436 86.50 110.92 -36.81
N GLU A 437 86.13 111.96 -36.08
CA GLU A 437 85.13 111.85 -35.01
C GLU A 437 83.72 111.62 -35.56
N LYS A 438 83.39 112.13 -36.76
CA LYS A 438 82.12 111.81 -37.45
C LYS A 438 82.04 110.33 -37.83
N VAL A 439 83.14 109.75 -38.31
CA VAL A 439 83.21 108.32 -38.62
C VAL A 439 83.10 107.49 -37.34
N LYS A 440 83.75 107.91 -36.26
CA LYS A 440 83.71 107.24 -34.95
C LYS A 440 82.34 107.30 -34.28
N VAL A 441 81.64 108.44 -34.33
CA VAL A 441 80.24 108.55 -33.89
C VAL A 441 79.35 107.63 -34.71
N LYS A 442 79.41 107.68 -36.06
CA LYS A 442 78.64 106.77 -36.91
C LYS A 442 78.96 105.29 -36.69
N LEU A 443 80.20 104.95 -36.39
CA LEU A 443 80.58 103.58 -36.04
C LEU A 443 79.98 103.17 -34.69
N SER A 444 79.93 104.07 -33.72
CA SER A 444 79.26 103.85 -32.43
C SER A 444 77.74 103.75 -32.55
N GLU A 445 77.11 104.57 -33.41
CA GLU A 445 75.70 104.47 -33.77
C GLU A 445 75.39 103.12 -34.43
N LEU A 446 76.20 102.70 -35.42
CA LEU A 446 76.04 101.40 -36.08
C LEU A 446 76.29 100.21 -35.15
N VAL A 447 77.25 100.30 -34.22
CA VAL A 447 77.47 99.26 -33.20
C VAL A 447 76.28 99.21 -32.22
N SER A 448 75.76 100.36 -31.79
CA SER A 448 74.57 100.42 -30.94
C SER A 448 73.33 99.83 -31.65
N GLN A 449 73.09 100.20 -32.91
CA GLN A 449 72.02 99.64 -33.74
C GLN A 449 72.18 98.14 -33.97
N ASN A 450 73.40 97.65 -34.20
CA ASN A 450 73.67 96.22 -34.39
C ASN A 450 73.49 95.43 -33.07
N ASN A 451 73.85 96.01 -31.93
CA ASN A 451 73.58 95.44 -30.62
C ASN A 451 72.06 95.40 -30.31
N GLN A 452 71.33 96.47 -30.62
CA GLN A 452 69.86 96.53 -30.48
C GLN A 452 69.19 95.49 -31.38
N LEU A 453 69.51 95.47 -32.68
CA LEU A 453 68.98 94.48 -33.63
C LEU A 453 69.31 93.05 -33.22
N LYS A 454 70.46 92.81 -32.57
CA LYS A 454 70.77 91.50 -31.97
C LYS A 454 69.90 91.21 -30.75
N GLN A 455 69.70 92.16 -29.84
CA GLN A 455 68.82 92.00 -28.68
C GLN A 455 67.36 91.75 -29.10
N ASP A 456 66.88 92.47 -30.11
CA ASP A 456 65.55 92.29 -30.69
C ASP A 456 65.41 90.91 -31.35
N LEU A 457 66.46 90.43 -32.03
CA LEU A 457 66.51 89.11 -32.65
C LEU A 457 66.57 87.98 -31.61
N ASP A 458 67.41 88.10 -30.58
CA ASP A 458 67.53 87.14 -29.49
C ASP A 458 66.21 87.07 -28.69
N SER A 459 65.54 88.21 -28.48
CA SER A 459 64.19 88.30 -27.89
C SER A 459 63.12 87.63 -28.77
N ALA A 460 63.14 87.87 -30.08
CA ALA A 460 62.23 87.21 -31.02
C ALA A 460 62.45 85.70 -31.10
N TYR A 461 63.69 85.21 -30.93
CA TYR A 461 63.97 83.79 -30.81
C TYR A 461 63.49 83.19 -29.48
N ALA A 462 63.61 83.91 -28.36
CA ALA A 462 63.08 83.48 -27.07
C ALA A 462 61.54 83.34 -27.12
N SER A 463 60.84 84.41 -27.51
CA SER A 463 59.36 84.40 -27.65
C SER A 463 58.87 83.32 -28.61
N LYS A 464 59.58 83.07 -29.72
CA LYS A 464 59.27 81.97 -30.64
C LYS A 464 59.49 80.59 -29.99
N GLY A 465 60.47 80.45 -29.11
CA GLY A 465 60.69 79.28 -28.27
C GLY A 465 59.52 79.05 -27.33
N ASP A 466 59.12 80.07 -26.57
CA ASP A 466 58.03 80.01 -25.60
C ASP A 466 56.70 79.62 -26.26
N SER A 467 56.30 80.31 -27.34
CA SER A 467 55.10 79.92 -28.11
C SER A 467 55.20 78.53 -28.76
N THR A 468 56.41 78.01 -29.02
CA THR A 468 56.58 76.62 -29.46
C THR A 468 56.35 75.63 -28.32
N VAL A 469 56.71 75.98 -27.08
CA VAL A 469 56.43 75.17 -25.89
C VAL A 469 54.94 75.20 -25.54
N GLU A 470 54.28 76.36 -25.59
CA GLU A 470 52.83 76.52 -25.42
C GLU A 470 52.04 75.66 -26.44
N ILE A 471 52.39 75.77 -27.73
CA ILE A 471 51.79 74.95 -28.80
C ILE A 471 52.05 73.45 -28.58
N GLN A 472 53.15 73.05 -27.93
CA GLN A 472 53.36 71.65 -27.55
C GLN A 472 52.56 71.24 -26.31
N SER A 473 52.31 72.13 -25.35
CA SER A 473 51.47 71.82 -24.19
C SER A 473 50.02 71.62 -24.62
N ALA A 474 49.45 72.59 -25.35
CA ALA A 474 48.10 72.51 -25.89
C ALA A 474 47.88 71.28 -26.81
N LYS A 475 48.93 70.79 -27.49
CA LYS A 475 48.88 69.54 -28.27
C LYS A 475 48.89 68.27 -27.40
N ARG A 476 49.53 68.28 -26.23
CA ARG A 476 49.46 67.17 -25.27
C ARG A 476 48.10 67.14 -24.58
N GLU A 477 47.61 68.30 -24.15
CA GLU A 477 46.29 68.48 -23.54
C GLU A 477 45.16 68.08 -24.51
N LEU A 478 45.25 68.46 -25.79
CA LEU A 478 44.32 68.00 -26.81
C LEU A 478 44.39 66.47 -27.03
N ALA A 479 45.57 65.87 -26.93
CA ALA A 479 45.72 64.42 -27.06
C ALA A 479 45.14 63.66 -25.85
N THR A 480 45.31 64.14 -24.62
CA THR A 480 44.68 63.53 -23.44
C THR A 480 43.15 63.63 -23.50
N VAL A 481 42.61 64.80 -23.88
CA VAL A 481 41.16 65.00 -24.05
C VAL A 481 40.58 64.11 -25.16
N ILE A 482 41.35 63.79 -26.22
CA ILE A 482 40.93 62.81 -27.24
C ILE A 482 40.87 61.39 -26.64
N CYS A 483 41.90 60.95 -25.90
CA CYS A 483 41.90 59.64 -25.26
C CYS A 483 40.80 59.49 -24.18
N GLU A 484 40.53 60.56 -23.43
CA GLU A 484 39.42 60.63 -22.46
C GLU A 484 38.06 60.52 -23.17
N LYS A 485 37.85 61.29 -24.26
CA LYS A 485 36.65 61.18 -25.10
C LYS A 485 36.44 59.76 -25.64
N GLU A 486 37.50 59.14 -26.15
CA GLU A 486 37.45 57.75 -26.65
C GLU A 486 37.15 56.73 -25.54
N SER A 487 37.54 57.01 -24.28
CA SER A 487 37.14 56.16 -23.15
C SER A 487 35.68 56.34 -22.78
N ILE A 488 35.22 57.59 -22.69
CA ILE A 488 33.81 57.91 -22.42
C ILE A 488 32.88 57.36 -23.52
N GLU A 489 33.32 57.35 -24.79
CA GLU A 489 32.57 56.72 -25.88
C GLU A 489 32.52 55.19 -25.76
N ARG A 490 33.63 54.51 -25.41
CA ARG A 490 33.63 53.07 -25.10
C ARG A 490 32.80 52.70 -23.88
N GLU A 491 32.85 53.52 -22.82
CA GLU A 491 32.04 53.33 -21.60
C GLU A 491 30.56 53.54 -21.88
N LYS A 492 30.20 54.54 -22.71
CA LYS A 492 28.84 54.77 -23.19
C LYS A 492 28.33 53.61 -24.06
N GLU A 493 29.16 53.02 -24.91
CA GLU A 493 28.80 51.84 -25.70
C GLU A 493 28.57 50.61 -24.79
N SER A 494 29.45 50.39 -23.81
CA SER A 494 29.30 49.34 -22.79
C SER A 494 27.99 49.50 -21.99
N LEU A 495 27.73 50.70 -21.47
CA LEU A 495 26.47 51.03 -20.78
C LEU A 495 25.25 50.85 -21.69
N SER A 496 25.34 51.17 -22.98
CA SER A 496 24.26 50.94 -23.93
C SER A 496 24.00 49.46 -24.24
N VAL A 497 24.98 48.56 -24.02
CA VAL A 497 24.78 47.10 -24.08
C VAL A 497 24.16 46.61 -22.77
N ILE A 498 24.65 47.08 -21.62
CA ILE A 498 24.09 46.74 -20.30
C ILE A 498 22.61 47.15 -20.21
N ILE A 499 22.23 48.33 -20.70
CA ILE A 499 20.83 48.80 -20.74
C ILE A 499 19.96 47.89 -21.61
N LYS A 500 20.47 47.40 -22.75
CA LYS A 500 19.70 46.46 -23.61
C LYS A 500 19.51 45.11 -22.94
N LEU A 501 20.57 44.53 -22.36
CA LEU A 501 20.49 43.27 -21.62
C LEU A 501 19.57 43.38 -20.39
N ALA A 502 19.51 44.56 -19.76
CA ALA A 502 18.54 44.83 -18.69
C ALA A 502 17.10 44.91 -19.22
N GLN A 503 16.87 45.54 -20.37
CA GLN A 503 15.54 45.63 -21.01
C GLN A 503 15.05 44.28 -21.54
N GLU A 504 15.93 43.49 -22.15
CA GLU A 504 15.65 42.11 -22.58
C GLU A 504 15.27 41.25 -21.37
N LYS A 505 16.04 41.32 -20.27
CA LYS A 505 15.73 40.59 -19.04
C LYS A 505 14.47 41.11 -18.31
N GLU A 506 14.15 42.40 -18.41
CA GLU A 506 12.89 42.97 -17.91
C GLU A 506 11.69 42.46 -18.72
N GLN A 507 11.85 42.30 -20.04
CA GLN A 507 10.85 41.67 -20.90
C GLN A 507 10.69 40.17 -20.57
N ASP A 508 11.78 39.41 -20.48
CA ASP A 508 11.75 37.97 -20.14
C ASP A 508 11.01 37.74 -18.80
N LEU A 509 11.34 38.53 -17.77
CA LEU A 509 10.67 38.48 -16.47
C LEU A 509 9.20 38.93 -16.54
N SER A 510 8.85 39.87 -17.42
CA SER A 510 7.46 40.30 -17.65
C SER A 510 6.63 39.19 -18.31
N GLU A 511 7.19 38.49 -19.30
CA GLU A 511 6.56 37.35 -19.95
C GLU A 511 6.45 36.15 -18.99
N GLU A 512 7.48 35.86 -18.18
CA GLU A 512 7.43 34.85 -17.11
C GLU A 512 6.34 35.18 -16.07
N ASN A 513 6.27 36.42 -15.57
CA ASN A 513 5.20 36.85 -14.65
C ASN A 513 3.81 36.76 -15.28
N SER A 514 3.66 37.05 -16.58
CA SER A 514 2.41 36.88 -17.32
C SER A 514 2.00 35.40 -17.41
N ASN A 515 2.94 34.51 -17.70
CA ASN A 515 2.71 33.06 -17.76
C ASN A 515 2.38 32.48 -16.38
N LEU A 516 3.12 32.86 -15.32
CA LEU A 516 2.82 32.47 -13.94
C LEU A 516 1.44 32.97 -13.50
N LYS A 517 1.04 34.19 -13.88
CA LYS A 517 -0.31 34.71 -13.60
C LYS A 517 -1.40 33.90 -14.30
N GLY A 518 -1.20 33.49 -15.55
CA GLY A 518 -2.14 32.60 -16.25
C GLY A 518 -2.25 31.22 -15.59
N VAL A 519 -1.13 30.65 -15.13
CA VAL A 519 -1.13 29.39 -14.36
C VAL A 519 -1.82 29.57 -13.01
N ILE A 520 -1.68 30.71 -12.32
CA ILE A 520 -2.41 31.00 -11.09
C ILE A 520 -3.92 31.11 -11.35
N GLU A 521 -4.34 31.83 -12.39
CA GLU A 521 -5.75 31.97 -12.76
C GLU A 521 -6.39 30.61 -13.11
N GLN A 522 -5.71 29.77 -13.89
CA GLN A 522 -6.17 28.41 -14.19
C GLN A 522 -6.27 27.53 -12.92
N ASN A 523 -5.27 27.60 -12.02
CA ASN A 523 -5.33 26.89 -10.73
C ASN A 523 -6.46 27.40 -9.82
N GLU A 524 -6.83 28.69 -9.90
CA GLU A 524 -8.01 29.21 -9.19
C GLU A 524 -9.32 28.70 -9.80
N GLU A 525 -9.44 28.64 -11.14
CA GLU A 525 -10.59 28.04 -11.82
C GLU A 525 -10.78 26.57 -11.42
N GLU A 526 -9.74 25.72 -11.57
CA GLU A 526 -9.77 24.31 -11.15
C GLU A 526 -10.14 24.14 -9.67
N LYS A 527 -9.61 25.02 -8.80
CA LYS A 527 -9.94 25.06 -7.36
C LYS A 527 -11.39 25.49 -7.09
N THR A 528 -12.00 26.31 -7.94
CA THR A 528 -13.45 26.58 -7.85
C THR A 528 -14.30 25.42 -8.35
N GLU A 529 -13.90 24.73 -9.42
CA GLU A 529 -14.63 23.54 -9.90
C GLU A 529 -14.58 22.40 -8.86
N LEU A 530 -13.42 22.14 -8.26
CA LEU A 530 -13.27 21.18 -7.17
C LEU A 530 -14.11 21.56 -5.93
N ARG A 531 -14.18 22.84 -5.55
CA ARG A 531 -15.09 23.32 -4.48
C ARG A 531 -16.55 23.06 -4.82
N ASN A 532 -16.97 23.34 -6.06
CA ASN A 532 -18.34 23.09 -6.52
C ASN A 532 -18.66 21.58 -6.49
N LYS A 533 -17.69 20.73 -6.88
CA LYS A 533 -17.85 19.26 -6.81
C LYS A 533 -17.94 18.74 -5.38
N ILE A 534 -17.16 19.31 -4.45
CA ILE A 534 -17.25 19.01 -3.02
C ILE A 534 -18.62 19.42 -2.47
N GLN A 535 -19.15 20.60 -2.81
CA GLN A 535 -20.51 21.01 -2.40
C GLN A 535 -21.60 20.10 -2.97
N GLU A 536 -21.50 19.68 -4.24
CA GLU A 536 -22.44 18.74 -4.84
C GLU A 536 -22.41 17.37 -4.15
N LEU A 537 -21.23 16.86 -3.84
CA LEU A 537 -21.07 15.62 -3.07
C LEU A 537 -21.61 15.76 -1.64
N GLN A 538 -21.38 16.89 -0.96
CA GLN A 538 -21.95 17.17 0.36
C GLN A 538 -23.48 17.23 0.36
N ARG A 539 -24.09 17.85 -0.66
CA ARG A 539 -25.56 17.83 -0.85
C ARG A 539 -26.07 16.40 -1.07
N ASN A 540 -25.43 15.63 -1.95
CA ASN A 540 -25.81 14.25 -2.22
C ASN A 540 -25.67 13.37 -0.96
N ILE A 541 -24.65 13.60 -0.12
CA ILE A 541 -24.48 12.88 1.16
C ILE A 541 -25.63 13.21 2.12
N SER A 542 -25.98 14.49 2.31
CA SER A 542 -27.07 14.86 3.23
C SER A 542 -28.44 14.37 2.76
N GLU A 543 -28.67 14.30 1.45
CA GLU A 543 -29.86 13.67 0.87
C GLU A 543 -29.90 12.15 1.15
N ARG A 544 -28.76 11.44 0.99
CA ARG A 544 -28.67 10.01 1.35
C ARG A 544 -28.77 9.76 2.86
N GLU A 545 -28.31 10.67 3.71
CA GLU A 545 -28.51 10.57 5.16
C GLU A 545 -29.97 10.79 5.56
N SER A 546 -30.68 11.70 4.88
CA SER A 546 -32.13 11.87 5.03
C SER A 546 -32.91 10.63 4.60
N GLU A 547 -32.58 10.04 3.44
CA GLU A 547 -33.15 8.76 3.00
C GLU A 547 -32.88 7.64 4.00
N LYS A 548 -31.63 7.53 4.50
CA LYS A 548 -31.23 6.55 5.52
C LYS A 548 -32.00 6.71 6.82
N GLN A 549 -32.24 7.93 7.29
CA GLN A 549 -33.07 8.18 8.49
C GLN A 549 -34.53 7.78 8.27
N GLN A 550 -35.10 8.06 7.09
CA GLN A 550 -36.46 7.65 6.74
C GLN A 550 -36.59 6.12 6.67
N LEU A 551 -35.61 5.42 6.07
CA LEU A 551 -35.58 3.96 5.99
C LEU A 551 -35.34 3.30 7.36
N LEU A 552 -34.49 3.88 8.21
CA LEU A 552 -34.32 3.41 9.60
C LEU A 552 -35.63 3.50 10.36
N LYS A 553 -36.33 4.64 10.29
CA LYS A 553 -37.62 4.80 10.97
C LYS A 553 -38.68 3.83 10.44
N ALA A 554 -38.80 3.65 9.13
CA ALA A 554 -39.71 2.67 8.55
C ALA A 554 -39.38 1.22 8.99
N ALA A 555 -38.11 0.89 9.23
CA ALA A 555 -37.69 -0.39 9.79
C ALA A 555 -37.99 -0.52 11.29
N GLU A 556 -37.95 0.57 12.05
CA GLU A 556 -38.40 0.60 13.45
C GLU A 556 -39.93 0.43 13.56
N ASP A 557 -40.71 1.18 12.78
CA ASP A 557 -42.18 1.06 12.69
C ASP A 557 -42.60 -0.39 12.27
N SER A 558 -41.84 -0.99 11.34
CA SER A 558 -42.03 -2.38 10.90
C SER A 558 -41.61 -3.41 11.94
N ARG A 559 -40.64 -3.09 12.81
CA ARG A 559 -40.19 -3.96 13.91
C ARG A 559 -41.19 -3.95 15.06
N GLU A 560 -41.72 -2.79 15.41
CA GLU A 560 -42.71 -2.64 16.48
C GLU A 560 -44.00 -3.42 16.13
N THR A 561 -44.48 -3.32 14.89
CA THR A 561 -45.62 -4.12 14.40
C THR A 561 -45.32 -5.63 14.29
N CYS A 562 -44.08 -6.04 14.04
CA CYS A 562 -43.68 -7.45 14.18
C CYS A 562 -43.71 -7.93 15.64
N GLN A 563 -43.29 -7.09 16.60
CA GLN A 563 -43.34 -7.43 18.03
C GLN A 563 -44.78 -7.55 18.54
N GLU A 564 -45.69 -6.65 18.13
CA GLU A 564 -47.14 -6.80 18.41
C GLU A 564 -47.69 -8.13 17.85
N MET A 565 -47.26 -8.55 16.66
CA MET A 565 -47.68 -9.84 16.09
C MET A 565 -47.09 -11.03 16.85
N GLU A 566 -45.85 -10.97 17.31
CA GLU A 566 -45.26 -12.01 18.17
C GLU A 566 -45.99 -12.15 19.52
N GLU A 567 -46.34 -11.04 20.18
CA GLU A 567 -47.10 -11.10 21.44
C GLU A 567 -48.48 -11.72 21.22
N ARG A 568 -49.18 -11.33 20.15
CA ARG A 568 -50.48 -11.90 19.78
C ARG A 568 -50.42 -13.35 19.29
N VAL A 569 -49.24 -13.85 18.90
CA VAL A 569 -48.99 -15.28 18.67
C VAL A 569 -48.78 -16.00 20.00
N LYS A 570 -48.00 -15.44 20.93
CA LYS A 570 -47.78 -16.00 22.28
C LYS A 570 -49.09 -16.09 23.07
N GLU A 571 -49.92 -15.05 23.06
CA GLU A 571 -51.28 -15.08 23.67
C GLU A 571 -52.14 -16.24 23.14
N ARG A 572 -52.10 -16.47 21.82
CA ARG A 572 -52.82 -17.58 21.19
C ARG A 572 -52.24 -18.93 21.58
N GLN A 573 -50.91 -19.06 21.66
CA GLN A 573 -50.24 -20.29 22.10
C GLN A 573 -50.66 -20.65 23.53
N THR A 574 -50.60 -19.70 24.47
CA THR A 574 -51.07 -19.93 25.85
C THR A 574 -52.55 -20.30 25.92
N TYR A 575 -53.40 -19.70 25.07
CA TYR A 575 -54.83 -20.04 25.02
C TYR A 575 -55.09 -21.43 24.41
N THR A 576 -54.29 -21.87 23.42
CA THR A 576 -54.35 -23.25 22.92
C THR A 576 -53.83 -24.25 23.94
N GLU A 577 -52.78 -23.93 24.70
CA GLU A 577 -52.29 -24.77 25.80
C GLU A 577 -53.36 -24.92 26.91
N GLU A 578 -54.06 -23.84 27.28
CA GLU A 578 -55.17 -23.92 28.24
C GLU A 578 -56.33 -24.79 27.72
N LEU A 579 -56.66 -24.70 26.42
CA LEU A 579 -57.67 -25.54 25.77
C LEU A 579 -57.25 -27.03 25.71
N GLU A 580 -56.01 -27.32 25.34
CA GLU A 580 -55.48 -28.69 25.31
C GLU A 580 -55.46 -29.31 26.70
N ASN A 581 -55.08 -28.56 27.74
CA ASN A 581 -55.16 -29.02 29.13
C ASN A 581 -56.61 -29.30 29.58
N GLN A 582 -57.58 -28.45 29.21
CA GLN A 582 -59.00 -28.71 29.50
C GLN A 582 -59.54 -29.95 28.76
N ILE A 583 -59.15 -30.14 27.49
CA ILE A 583 -59.51 -31.33 26.69
C ILE A 583 -58.89 -32.59 27.31
N LEU A 584 -57.63 -32.53 27.77
CA LEU A 584 -56.94 -33.62 28.45
C LEU A 584 -57.61 -33.99 29.79
N GLU A 585 -58.02 -32.99 30.57
CA GLU A 585 -58.74 -33.21 31.84
C GLU A 585 -60.14 -33.79 31.59
N MET A 586 -60.88 -33.30 30.60
CA MET A 586 -62.15 -33.92 30.18
C MET A 586 -61.96 -35.36 29.67
N SER A 587 -60.91 -35.62 28.89
CA SER A 587 -60.60 -36.95 28.35
C SER A 587 -60.29 -37.96 29.48
N ASN A 588 -59.48 -37.56 30.46
CA ASN A 588 -59.20 -38.38 31.65
C ASN A 588 -60.47 -38.67 32.47
N ASN A 589 -61.33 -37.67 32.67
CA ASN A 589 -62.62 -37.85 33.36
C ASN A 589 -63.56 -38.79 32.58
N LEU A 590 -63.59 -38.71 31.25
CA LEU A 590 -64.33 -39.63 30.39
C LEU A 590 -63.76 -41.06 30.42
N ALA A 591 -62.43 -41.21 30.47
CA ALA A 591 -61.77 -42.51 30.61
C ALA A 591 -62.09 -43.17 31.97
N GLU A 592 -62.08 -42.40 33.07
CA GLU A 592 -62.56 -42.89 34.37
C GLU A 592 -64.03 -43.28 34.35
N ALA A 593 -64.89 -42.47 33.70
CA ALA A 593 -66.32 -42.77 33.58
C ALA A 593 -66.58 -44.05 32.78
N ARG A 594 -65.88 -44.25 31.64
CA ARG A 594 -65.91 -45.50 30.87
C ARG A 594 -65.47 -46.68 31.71
N LYS A 595 -64.32 -46.60 32.39
CA LYS A 595 -63.79 -47.67 33.25
C LYS A 595 -64.76 -48.06 34.39
N LYS A 596 -65.44 -47.07 35.00
CA LYS A 596 -66.48 -47.31 36.02
C LYS A 596 -67.74 -47.95 35.42
N HIS A 597 -68.15 -47.57 34.21
CA HIS A 597 -69.28 -48.16 33.51
C HIS A 597 -68.99 -49.60 33.04
N GLU A 598 -67.79 -49.86 32.54
CA GLU A 598 -67.30 -51.17 32.09
C GLU A 598 -67.21 -52.16 33.27
N GLN A 599 -66.72 -51.69 34.44
CA GLN A 599 -66.79 -52.45 35.70
C GLN A 599 -68.22 -52.69 36.19
N PHE A 600 -69.17 -51.80 35.89
CA PHE A 600 -70.58 -51.99 36.22
C PHE A 600 -71.24 -53.02 35.29
N ILE A 601 -70.97 -52.98 33.99
CA ILE A 601 -71.44 -53.97 33.00
C ILE A 601 -70.93 -55.36 33.37
N ALA A 602 -69.62 -55.53 33.55
CA ALA A 602 -69.03 -56.83 33.89
C ALA A 602 -69.58 -57.42 35.22
N LYS A 603 -70.05 -56.56 36.12
CA LYS A 603 -70.73 -56.98 37.36
C LYS A 603 -72.21 -57.35 37.11
N MET A 604 -72.92 -56.59 36.28
CA MET A 604 -74.29 -56.93 35.86
C MET A 604 -74.34 -58.26 35.12
N GLU A 605 -73.43 -58.49 34.16
CA GLU A 605 -73.32 -59.74 33.41
C GLU A 605 -73.02 -60.94 34.32
N TYR A 606 -72.20 -60.75 35.35
CA TYR A 606 -71.94 -61.78 36.37
C TYR A 606 -73.18 -62.09 37.23
N ASP A 607 -73.91 -61.06 37.68
CA ASP A 607 -75.11 -61.23 38.48
C ASP A 607 -76.28 -61.83 37.65
N GLU A 608 -76.38 -61.51 36.35
CA GLU A 608 -77.31 -62.17 35.41
C GLU A 608 -76.93 -63.63 35.13
N LEU A 609 -75.65 -63.94 34.87
CA LEU A 609 -75.18 -65.33 34.72
C LEU A 609 -75.46 -66.18 35.97
N MET A 610 -75.30 -65.60 37.17
CA MET A 610 -75.61 -66.29 38.43
C MET A 610 -77.12 -66.48 38.64
N LYS A 611 -77.94 -65.54 38.16
CA LYS A 611 -79.40 -65.65 38.16
C LYS A 611 -79.90 -66.69 37.15
N GLU A 612 -79.47 -66.64 35.89
CA GLU A 612 -79.81 -67.62 34.85
C GLU A 612 -79.42 -69.04 35.28
N LYS A 613 -78.24 -69.21 35.88
CA LYS A 613 -77.80 -70.49 36.46
C LYS A 613 -78.74 -71.02 37.54
N SER A 614 -79.36 -70.14 38.34
CA SER A 614 -80.35 -70.52 39.36
C SER A 614 -81.73 -70.85 38.77
N GLU A 615 -82.11 -70.22 37.67
CA GLU A 615 -83.38 -70.43 36.98
C GLU A 615 -83.32 -71.68 36.07
N ALA A 616 -82.20 -71.92 35.40
CA ALA A 616 -81.95 -73.11 34.59
C ALA A 616 -82.03 -74.42 35.40
N ILE A 617 -81.54 -74.43 36.65
CA ILE A 617 -81.63 -75.60 37.54
C ILE A 617 -83.11 -75.98 37.79
N LYS A 618 -83.96 -75.00 38.11
CA LYS A 618 -85.41 -75.22 38.27
C LYS A 618 -86.07 -75.67 36.97
N LYS A 619 -85.71 -75.04 35.86
CA LYS A 619 -86.27 -75.32 34.53
C LYS A 619 -85.94 -76.74 34.04
N CYS A 620 -84.78 -77.29 34.42
CA CYS A 620 -84.43 -78.69 34.17
C CYS A 620 -85.34 -79.68 34.93
N GLU A 621 -85.78 -79.36 36.15
CA GLU A 621 -86.71 -80.21 36.92
C GLU A 621 -88.14 -80.12 36.36
N GLU A 622 -88.59 -78.94 35.95
CA GLU A 622 -89.93 -78.72 35.35
C GLU A 622 -90.07 -79.34 33.95
N LEU A 623 -89.04 -79.23 33.10
CA LEU A 623 -89.05 -79.79 31.74
C LEU A 623 -89.11 -81.32 31.71
N GLN A 624 -88.78 -82.01 32.81
CA GLN A 624 -88.93 -83.46 32.93
C GLN A 624 -90.38 -83.92 33.19
N GLN A 625 -91.32 -82.99 33.48
CA GLN A 625 -92.75 -83.31 33.66
C GLN A 625 -93.65 -82.84 32.52
N GLN A 626 -93.22 -81.87 31.70
CA GLN A 626 -94.08 -81.23 30.68
C GLN A 626 -94.03 -81.91 29.29
N LEU A 627 -93.13 -82.88 29.08
CA LEU A 627 -92.88 -83.54 27.79
C LEU A 627 -93.94 -84.61 27.38
N SER A 628 -95.19 -84.45 27.83
CA SER A 628 -96.27 -85.45 27.63
C SER A 628 -97.63 -84.89 27.17
N ALA A 629 -97.71 -83.62 26.77
CA ALA A 629 -98.98 -83.00 26.35
C ALA A 629 -98.86 -82.08 25.11
N LEU A 630 -99.48 -82.54 24.01
CA LEU A 630 -99.95 -81.81 22.83
C LEU A 630 -98.97 -80.97 22.00
N GLU A 631 -98.61 -81.51 20.83
CA GLU A 631 -98.55 -80.74 19.59
C GLU A 631 -99.95 -80.17 19.26
N SER A 632 -100.08 -78.87 18.94
CA SER A 632 -101.23 -78.36 18.15
C SER A 632 -101.03 -76.96 17.55
N SER A 633 -101.63 -76.73 16.38
CA SER A 633 -101.83 -75.46 15.65
C SER A 633 -100.62 -74.72 15.02
N GLN A 634 -100.75 -74.44 13.72
CA GLN A 634 -99.78 -73.81 12.82
C GLN A 634 -100.05 -72.31 12.60
N SER A 635 -99.17 -71.67 11.80
CA SER A 635 -99.45 -70.51 10.90
C SER A 635 -99.38 -69.12 11.55
N SER A 636 -98.97 -68.04 10.86
CA SER A 636 -98.90 -67.82 9.40
C SER A 636 -97.77 -66.87 8.92
N ASN A 637 -97.62 -66.73 7.58
CA ASN A 637 -96.56 -65.97 6.88
C ASN A 637 -96.58 -64.44 7.09
N SER A 638 -95.40 -63.81 7.15
CA SER A 638 -95.23 -62.39 6.76
C SER A 638 -93.83 -61.92 6.30
N GLU A 639 -92.76 -62.70 6.53
CA GLU A 639 -91.40 -62.12 6.63
C GLU A 639 -90.65 -61.90 5.30
N VAL A 640 -90.87 -62.76 4.30
CA VAL A 640 -90.01 -62.86 3.08
C VAL A 640 -89.93 -61.56 2.27
N THR A 641 -91.01 -60.77 2.19
CA THR A 641 -91.03 -59.50 1.45
C THR A 641 -90.13 -58.44 2.10
N ARG A 642 -90.03 -58.44 3.44
CA ARG A 642 -89.29 -57.44 4.21
C ARG A 642 -87.78 -57.62 4.09
N SER A 643 -87.33 -58.87 4.00
CA SER A 643 -85.92 -59.22 3.79
C SER A 643 -85.36 -58.75 2.43
N PHE A 644 -86.17 -58.69 1.37
CA PHE A 644 -85.69 -58.25 0.05
C PHE A 644 -85.50 -56.73 -0.02
N GLN A 645 -86.47 -55.96 0.52
CA GLN A 645 -86.37 -54.50 0.55
C GLN A 645 -85.18 -54.01 1.40
N LEU A 646 -84.96 -54.62 2.57
CA LEU A 646 -83.79 -54.34 3.43
C LEU A 646 -82.44 -54.78 2.85
N LEU A 647 -82.43 -55.56 1.75
CA LEU A 647 -81.21 -55.93 1.04
C LEU A 647 -80.88 -54.94 -0.09
N GLN A 648 -81.91 -54.46 -0.80
CA GLN A 648 -81.76 -53.44 -1.84
C GLN A 648 -81.39 -52.08 -1.23
N GLU A 649 -82.06 -51.65 -0.16
CA GLU A 649 -81.78 -50.39 0.56
C GLU A 649 -80.37 -50.37 1.21
N LYS A 650 -79.72 -51.54 1.34
CA LYS A 650 -78.30 -51.67 1.70
C LYS A 650 -77.35 -51.64 0.51
N TYR A 651 -77.75 -52.16 -0.64
CA TYR A 651 -76.96 -52.12 -1.87
C TYR A 651 -76.84 -50.67 -2.38
N ASP A 652 -77.97 -49.97 -2.49
CA ASP A 652 -78.02 -48.57 -2.95
C ASP A 652 -77.18 -47.64 -2.03
N LYS A 653 -77.11 -47.95 -0.73
CA LYS A 653 -76.22 -47.29 0.22
C LYS A 653 -74.74 -47.64 0.02
N LEU A 654 -74.42 -48.91 -0.21
CA LEU A 654 -73.05 -49.36 -0.40
C LEU A 654 -72.44 -48.77 -1.69
N GLU A 655 -73.26 -48.58 -2.72
CA GLU A 655 -72.89 -47.94 -3.98
C GLU A 655 -72.65 -46.43 -3.80
N LEU A 656 -73.50 -45.74 -3.03
CA LEU A 656 -73.27 -44.32 -2.66
C LEU A 656 -72.04 -44.13 -1.75
N ASP A 657 -71.80 -45.00 -0.77
CA ASP A 657 -70.59 -44.97 0.06
C ASP A 657 -69.33 -45.25 -0.79
N PHE A 658 -69.42 -46.12 -1.80
CA PHE A 658 -68.32 -46.41 -2.72
C PHE A 658 -67.99 -45.22 -3.64
N ASP A 659 -69.01 -44.57 -4.21
CA ASP A 659 -68.86 -43.34 -5.00
C ASP A 659 -68.28 -42.18 -4.16
N SER A 660 -68.70 -42.09 -2.89
CA SER A 660 -68.15 -41.11 -1.93
C SER A 660 -66.68 -41.39 -1.62
N LYS A 661 -66.33 -42.64 -1.29
CA LYS A 661 -64.95 -43.04 -1.01
C LYS A 661 -64.04 -42.95 -2.25
N THR A 662 -64.59 -43.13 -3.45
CA THR A 662 -63.85 -42.91 -4.70
C THR A 662 -63.46 -41.44 -4.87
N LYS A 663 -64.38 -40.51 -4.59
CA LYS A 663 -64.11 -39.06 -4.67
C LYS A 663 -63.19 -38.55 -3.57
N GLU A 664 -63.30 -39.07 -2.35
CA GLU A 664 -62.27 -38.84 -1.31
C GLU A 664 -60.90 -39.33 -1.77
N SER A 665 -60.81 -40.55 -2.34
CA SER A 665 -59.56 -41.10 -2.86
C SER A 665 -58.95 -40.26 -4.00
N GLU A 666 -59.77 -39.66 -4.86
CA GLU A 666 -59.31 -38.70 -5.87
C GLU A 666 -58.81 -37.38 -5.25
N SER A 667 -59.48 -36.85 -4.22
CA SER A 667 -59.02 -35.67 -3.47
C SER A 667 -57.68 -35.93 -2.78
N TYR A 668 -57.58 -37.01 -2.00
CA TYR A 668 -56.34 -37.39 -1.31
C TYR A 668 -55.19 -37.66 -2.30
N ARG A 669 -55.47 -38.15 -3.50
CA ARG A 669 -54.48 -38.31 -4.57
C ARG A 669 -53.98 -36.96 -5.09
N HIS A 670 -54.88 -35.98 -5.27
CA HIS A 670 -54.50 -34.63 -5.68
C HIS A 670 -53.69 -33.90 -4.59
N ASP A 671 -54.09 -34.03 -3.33
CA ASP A 671 -53.36 -33.45 -2.20
C ASP A 671 -51.98 -34.11 -2.00
N LEU A 672 -51.86 -35.43 -2.19
CA LEU A 672 -50.56 -36.12 -2.25
C LEU A 672 -49.69 -35.63 -3.40
N GLU A 673 -50.26 -35.44 -4.60
CA GLU A 673 -49.52 -34.95 -5.77
C GLU A 673 -49.05 -33.50 -5.58
N LYS A 674 -49.85 -32.66 -4.91
CA LYS A 674 -49.49 -31.31 -4.47
C LYS A 674 -48.37 -31.32 -3.44
N VAL A 675 -48.45 -32.16 -2.39
CA VAL A 675 -47.40 -32.31 -1.37
C VAL A 675 -46.11 -32.88 -1.99
N ILE A 676 -46.20 -33.81 -2.93
CA ILE A 676 -45.02 -34.32 -3.67
C ILE A 676 -44.37 -33.20 -4.50
N SER A 677 -45.15 -32.32 -5.12
CA SER A 677 -44.66 -31.16 -5.85
C SER A 677 -43.96 -30.14 -4.93
N GLU A 678 -44.58 -29.81 -3.79
CA GLU A 678 -44.02 -28.91 -2.77
C GLU A 678 -42.73 -29.49 -2.16
N LEU A 679 -42.70 -30.80 -1.87
CA LEU A 679 -41.51 -31.49 -1.34
C LEU A 679 -40.41 -31.58 -2.41
N ALA A 680 -40.75 -31.72 -3.70
CA ALA A 680 -39.78 -31.62 -4.79
C ALA A 680 -39.18 -30.20 -4.88
N GLN A 681 -40.01 -29.16 -4.79
CA GLN A 681 -39.57 -27.76 -4.82
C GLN A 681 -38.69 -27.40 -3.60
N VAL A 682 -39.06 -27.86 -2.40
CA VAL A 682 -38.23 -27.73 -1.18
C VAL A 682 -36.90 -28.49 -1.31
N LYS A 683 -36.88 -29.60 -2.05
CA LYS A 683 -35.66 -30.38 -2.30
C LYS A 683 -34.75 -29.71 -3.34
N GLU A 684 -35.32 -28.93 -4.26
CA GLU A 684 -34.59 -28.11 -5.23
C GLU A 684 -34.00 -26.85 -4.57
N THR A 685 -34.75 -26.13 -3.72
CA THR A 685 -34.21 -25.00 -2.93
C THR A 685 -33.21 -25.45 -1.86
N ALA A 686 -33.39 -26.64 -1.28
CA ALA A 686 -32.36 -27.26 -0.43
C ALA A 686 -31.10 -27.69 -1.22
N ALA A 687 -31.23 -27.96 -2.53
CA ALA A 687 -30.08 -28.21 -3.40
C ALA A 687 -29.34 -26.91 -3.74
N SER A 688 -30.05 -25.83 -4.11
CA SER A 688 -29.42 -24.53 -4.36
C SER A 688 -28.76 -23.99 -3.09
N SER A 689 -29.45 -23.99 -1.94
CA SER A 689 -28.90 -23.55 -0.65
C SER A 689 -27.65 -24.34 -0.24
N LYS A 690 -27.57 -25.62 -0.63
CA LYS A 690 -26.36 -26.46 -0.42
C LYS A 690 -25.23 -26.12 -1.38
N GLU A 691 -25.54 -25.70 -2.61
CA GLU A 691 -24.56 -25.17 -3.56
C GLU A 691 -24.05 -23.79 -3.10
N ASP A 692 -24.95 -22.88 -2.69
CA ASP A 692 -24.64 -21.57 -2.12
C ASP A 692 -23.76 -21.70 -0.87
N LYS A 693 -24.12 -22.61 0.06
CA LYS A 693 -23.28 -22.96 1.22
C LYS A 693 -21.92 -23.52 0.80
N GLY A 694 -21.86 -24.23 -0.33
CA GLY A 694 -20.60 -24.69 -0.93
C GLY A 694 -19.75 -23.56 -1.51
N GLN A 695 -20.37 -22.57 -2.17
CA GLN A 695 -19.70 -21.37 -2.68
C GLN A 695 -19.19 -20.48 -1.53
N LEU A 696 -20.04 -20.20 -0.54
CA LEU A 696 -19.69 -19.47 0.68
C LEU A 696 -18.59 -20.17 1.49
N THR A 697 -18.56 -21.51 1.53
CA THR A 697 -17.46 -22.25 2.18
C THR A 697 -16.14 -22.08 1.40
N LYS A 698 -16.17 -22.20 0.07
CA LYS A 698 -14.99 -21.94 -0.78
C LYS A 698 -14.47 -20.50 -0.62
N GLU A 699 -15.38 -19.53 -0.51
CA GLU A 699 -15.02 -18.12 -0.29
C GLU A 699 -14.49 -17.86 1.12
N MET A 700 -15.09 -18.45 2.17
CA MET A 700 -14.57 -18.38 3.52
C MET A 700 -13.16 -19.00 3.61
N ASP A 701 -12.90 -20.11 2.93
CA ASP A 701 -11.57 -20.73 2.91
C ASP A 701 -10.57 -19.94 2.03
N ARG A 702 -11.02 -19.27 0.95
CA ARG A 702 -10.24 -18.26 0.21
C ARG A 702 -9.84 -17.11 1.13
N LEU A 703 -10.79 -16.54 1.86
CA LEU A 703 -10.57 -15.42 2.79
C LEU A 703 -9.68 -15.83 3.97
N LYS A 704 -9.82 -17.04 4.54
CA LYS A 704 -8.86 -17.59 5.50
C LYS A 704 -7.45 -17.74 4.91
N GLY A 705 -7.35 -18.14 3.64
CA GLY A 705 -6.08 -18.17 2.91
C GLY A 705 -5.44 -16.78 2.84
N GLU A 706 -6.22 -15.76 2.49
CA GLU A 706 -5.75 -14.38 2.36
C GLU A 706 -5.39 -13.75 3.72
N VAL A 707 -6.24 -13.91 4.74
CA VAL A 707 -5.94 -13.52 6.12
C VAL A 707 -4.65 -14.19 6.60
N LYS A 708 -4.43 -15.47 6.32
CA LYS A 708 -3.21 -16.18 6.72
C LYS A 708 -1.95 -15.71 5.96
N LYS A 709 -2.08 -15.25 4.71
CA LYS A 709 -0.98 -14.55 4.02
C LYS A 709 -0.69 -13.21 4.71
N GLN A 710 -1.73 -12.44 5.02
CA GLN A 710 -1.61 -11.14 5.70
C GLN A 710 -1.03 -11.29 7.12
N GLU A 711 -1.44 -12.29 7.90
CA GLU A 711 -0.80 -12.68 9.17
C GLU A 711 0.70 -12.96 9.00
N GLY A 712 1.08 -13.63 7.90
CA GLY A 712 2.48 -13.87 7.53
C GLY A 712 3.25 -12.58 7.26
N VAL A 713 2.71 -11.69 6.42
CA VAL A 713 3.30 -10.38 6.13
C VAL A 713 3.38 -9.51 7.39
N ILE A 714 2.36 -9.52 8.25
CA ILE A 714 2.36 -8.83 9.55
C ILE A 714 3.41 -9.42 10.49
N ALA A 715 3.63 -10.73 10.49
CA ALA A 715 4.68 -11.37 11.27
C ALA A 715 6.08 -11.02 10.76
N GLU A 716 6.29 -10.93 9.44
CA GLU A 716 7.55 -10.47 8.85
C GLU A 716 7.81 -8.98 9.10
N LEU A 717 6.78 -8.12 8.99
CA LEU A 717 6.87 -6.69 9.30
C LEU A 717 7.15 -6.46 10.79
N LYS A 718 6.51 -7.21 11.71
CA LYS A 718 6.85 -7.20 13.15
C LYS A 718 8.26 -7.74 13.42
N GLY A 719 8.73 -8.70 12.61
CA GLY A 719 10.11 -9.16 12.63
C GLY A 719 11.09 -8.04 12.25
N LYS A 720 10.84 -7.35 11.14
CA LYS A 720 11.64 -6.21 10.64
C LYS A 720 11.62 -5.02 11.60
N LEU A 721 10.45 -4.68 12.14
CA LEU A 721 10.29 -3.66 13.19
C LEU A 721 11.13 -4.02 14.41
N SER A 722 11.04 -5.27 14.89
CA SER A 722 11.80 -5.69 16.06
C SER A 722 13.31 -5.88 15.81
N SER A 723 13.78 -5.97 14.57
CA SER A 723 15.21 -5.76 14.26
C SER A 723 15.57 -4.27 14.26
N ALA A 724 14.76 -3.39 13.65
CA ALA A 724 15.02 -1.95 13.62
C ALA A 724 14.97 -1.32 15.03
N GLU A 725 14.09 -1.78 15.93
CA GLU A 725 14.06 -1.42 17.35
C GLU A 725 15.35 -1.81 18.06
N LYS A 726 15.87 -3.03 17.81
CA LYS A 726 17.14 -3.50 18.40
C LYS A 726 18.35 -2.77 17.83
N GLU A 727 18.30 -2.38 16.56
CA GLU A 727 19.36 -1.59 15.92
C GLU A 727 19.33 -0.14 16.43
N LYS A 728 18.14 0.48 16.54
CA LYS A 728 17.93 1.77 17.20
C LYS A 728 18.41 1.76 18.65
N GLU A 729 18.14 0.69 19.39
CA GLU A 729 18.63 0.51 20.76
C GLU A 729 20.16 0.28 20.80
N ALA A 730 20.72 -0.46 19.84
CA ALA A 730 22.18 -0.60 19.71
C ALA A 730 22.85 0.75 19.39
N TYR A 731 22.28 1.56 18.51
CA TYR A 731 22.73 2.94 18.26
C TYR A 731 22.50 3.86 19.46
N ARG A 732 21.44 3.65 20.26
CA ARG A 732 21.19 4.39 21.52
C ARG A 732 22.29 4.07 22.54
N ILE A 733 22.59 2.78 22.74
CA ILE A 733 23.67 2.30 23.61
C ILE A 733 25.03 2.78 23.10
N GLN A 734 25.30 2.70 21.79
CA GLN A 734 26.54 3.21 21.19
C GLN A 734 26.66 4.73 21.33
N LYS A 735 25.55 5.48 21.24
CA LYS A 735 25.52 6.94 21.48
C LYS A 735 25.72 7.27 22.96
N GLU A 736 25.18 6.47 23.89
CA GLU A 736 25.46 6.59 25.32
C GLU A 736 26.91 6.22 25.66
N GLU A 737 27.47 5.19 25.02
CA GLU A 737 28.88 4.81 25.16
C GLU A 737 29.81 5.89 24.58
N MET A 738 29.51 6.42 23.39
CA MET A 738 30.22 7.57 22.81
C MET A 738 30.06 8.86 23.62
N LEU A 739 28.92 9.07 24.30
CA LEU A 739 28.73 10.19 25.23
C LEU A 739 29.50 9.98 26.53
N LYS A 740 29.56 8.75 27.04
CA LYS A 740 30.33 8.35 28.23
C LYS A 740 31.83 8.36 27.95
N ASP A 741 32.25 8.04 26.74
CA ASP A 741 33.63 8.17 26.28
C ASP A 741 33.97 9.63 25.94
N LYS A 742 33.04 10.42 25.39
CA LYS A 742 33.19 11.89 25.33
C LYS A 742 33.32 12.49 26.72
N GLN A 743 32.52 12.06 27.70
CA GLN A 743 32.65 12.48 29.10
C GLN A 743 33.95 11.96 29.72
N GLN A 744 34.39 10.73 29.46
CA GLN A 744 35.71 10.26 29.89
C GLN A 744 36.84 11.04 29.22
N VAL A 745 36.73 11.42 27.95
CA VAL A 745 37.73 12.24 27.24
C VAL A 745 37.70 13.67 27.74
N GLN A 746 36.53 14.23 28.06
CA GLN A 746 36.40 15.57 28.65
C GLN A 746 36.88 15.60 30.10
N VAL A 747 36.64 14.54 30.89
CA VAL A 747 37.22 14.36 32.23
C VAL A 747 38.71 14.07 32.14
N LYS A 748 39.19 13.28 31.18
CA LYS A 748 40.64 13.09 30.92
C LYS A 748 41.30 14.36 30.39
N LEU A 749 40.57 15.23 29.69
CA LEU A 749 41.05 16.54 29.22
C LEU A 749 41.08 17.53 30.37
N GLN A 750 40.05 17.62 31.20
CA GLN A 750 40.06 18.40 32.44
C GLN A 750 41.10 17.87 33.44
N GLU A 751 41.28 16.56 33.53
CA GLU A 751 42.41 15.95 34.26
C GLU A 751 43.74 16.24 33.56
N SER A 752 43.81 16.40 32.24
CA SER A 752 45.04 16.77 31.52
C SER A 752 45.38 18.25 31.71
N GLU A 753 44.39 19.13 31.71
CA GLU A 753 44.50 20.56 32.04
C GLU A 753 44.84 20.74 33.53
N GLU A 754 44.17 20.02 34.43
CA GLU A 754 44.55 19.94 35.83
C GLU A 754 45.90 19.28 36.03
N ARG A 755 46.31 18.27 35.23
CA ARG A 755 47.66 17.67 35.30
C ARG A 755 48.70 18.65 34.79
N MET A 756 48.48 19.37 33.70
CA MET A 756 49.36 20.42 33.19
C MET A 756 49.46 21.59 34.18
N LYS A 757 48.37 21.97 34.85
CA LYS A 757 48.36 22.95 35.95
C LYS A 757 49.09 22.42 37.18
N LYS A 758 48.81 21.18 37.57
CA LYS A 758 49.49 20.43 38.64
C LYS A 758 50.92 20.02 38.24
N GLU A 759 51.35 20.18 36.99
CA GLU A 759 52.71 20.02 36.49
C GLU A 759 53.42 21.37 36.35
N GLY A 760 52.70 22.48 36.20
CA GLY A 760 53.20 23.79 36.62
C GLY A 760 53.50 23.82 38.13
N GLU A 761 52.67 23.18 38.95
CA GLU A 761 52.85 23.07 40.40
C GLU A 761 53.78 21.90 40.82
N LYS A 762 53.93 20.85 39.99
CA LYS A 762 54.89 19.75 40.20
C LYS A 762 56.26 20.02 39.59
N HIS A 763 56.42 20.79 38.53
CA HIS A 763 57.74 21.37 38.22
C HIS A 763 58.20 22.33 39.32
N LYS A 764 57.28 22.81 40.18
CA LYS A 764 57.56 23.50 41.45
C LYS A 764 57.81 22.59 42.67
N SER A 765 57.49 21.30 42.65
CA SER A 765 57.56 20.41 43.84
C SER A 765 58.18 19.01 43.64
N VAL A 766 58.34 18.52 42.42
CA VAL A 766 59.11 17.30 42.05
C VAL A 766 60.62 17.59 42.03
N VAL A 767 61.01 18.87 42.06
CA VAL A 767 62.33 19.32 42.56
C VAL A 767 62.58 18.86 44.01
N ALA A 768 61.53 18.49 44.76
CA ALA A 768 61.59 18.15 46.18
C ALA A 768 61.02 16.75 46.54
N GLY A 769 60.77 15.84 45.58
CA GLY A 769 60.16 14.54 45.90
C GLY A 769 60.22 13.45 44.84
N LEU A 770 61.29 12.64 44.87
CA LEU A 770 61.38 11.33 44.19
C LEU A 770 61.99 10.28 45.15
N GLN A 771 61.14 9.49 45.81
CA GLN A 771 61.50 8.29 46.60
C GLN A 771 60.22 7.52 46.98
N GLY A 772 60.23 6.17 46.89
CA GLY A 772 59.16 5.33 47.47
C GLY A 772 58.53 4.26 46.56
N GLN A 773 59.16 3.10 46.47
CA GLN A 773 58.56 1.80 46.09
C GLN A 773 57.67 1.27 47.25
N GLU A 774 56.88 0.18 47.19
CA GLU A 774 56.20 -0.64 46.15
C GLU A 774 55.62 -1.88 46.89
N ALA A 775 54.75 -2.66 46.22
CA ALA A 775 54.58 -4.12 46.38
C ALA A 775 53.71 -4.78 47.48
N ASN A 776 53.08 -5.87 47.02
CA ASN A 776 52.79 -7.16 47.66
C ASN A 776 51.44 -7.48 48.35
N GLN A 777 50.73 -8.37 47.65
CA GLN A 777 49.81 -9.38 48.18
C GLN A 777 50.61 -10.50 48.91
N SER A 778 49.99 -11.22 49.86
CA SER A 778 50.05 -12.70 50.00
C SER A 778 49.51 -13.19 51.36
N SER A 779 48.33 -13.81 51.36
CA SER A 779 47.84 -14.76 52.37
C SER A 779 46.41 -15.22 52.00
N MET A 780 45.92 -16.39 52.42
CA MET A 780 46.54 -17.44 53.24
C MET A 780 46.02 -18.81 52.77
N MET A 781 46.92 -19.74 52.43
CA MET A 781 46.57 -21.02 51.78
C MET A 781 46.01 -22.08 52.76
N ASP A 782 45.91 -21.74 54.04
CA ASP A 782 45.66 -22.69 55.14
C ASP A 782 44.17 -23.02 55.36
N LEU A 783 43.26 -22.42 54.59
CA LEU A 783 41.81 -22.69 54.66
C LEU A 783 41.40 -23.98 53.93
N GLU A 784 42.12 -24.38 52.88
CA GLU A 784 41.64 -25.40 51.93
C GLU A 784 41.71 -26.83 52.48
N ILE A 785 42.66 -27.13 53.37
CA ILE A 785 42.94 -28.51 53.82
C ILE A 785 41.81 -29.07 54.70
N ALA A 786 41.13 -28.22 55.48
CA ALA A 786 40.19 -28.64 56.52
C ALA A 786 38.81 -29.14 55.99
N ASP A 787 38.40 -28.74 54.79
CA ASP A 787 37.08 -29.12 54.25
C ASP A 787 37.09 -30.44 53.48
N TYR A 788 38.26 -30.91 53.02
CA TYR A 788 38.37 -32.21 52.35
C TYR A 788 38.04 -33.39 53.28
N GLU A 789 38.39 -33.32 54.56
CA GLU A 789 38.10 -34.41 55.51
C GLU A 789 36.60 -34.54 55.83
N ARG A 790 35.88 -33.42 55.97
CA ARG A 790 34.40 -33.44 56.07
C ARG A 790 33.75 -33.99 54.81
N THR A 791 34.32 -33.68 53.64
CA THR A 791 33.78 -34.08 52.34
C THR A 791 33.80 -35.61 52.18
N VAL A 792 34.85 -36.30 52.62
CA VAL A 792 34.95 -37.77 52.52
C VAL A 792 33.86 -38.47 53.34
N GLN A 793 33.58 -38.03 54.56
CA GLN A 793 32.58 -38.69 55.41
C GLN A 793 31.14 -38.46 54.91
N ALA A 794 30.88 -37.31 54.27
CA ALA A 794 29.61 -37.02 53.60
C ALA A 794 29.41 -37.80 52.29
N LEU A 795 30.47 -38.34 51.67
CA LEU A 795 30.40 -39.13 50.45
C LEU A 795 29.97 -40.58 50.69
N ASN A 796 30.41 -41.22 51.78
CA ASN A 796 30.05 -42.63 52.05
C ASN A 796 28.53 -42.82 52.26
N ASN A 797 27.85 -41.94 53.00
CA ASN A 797 26.40 -42.04 53.18
C ASN A 797 25.63 -41.86 51.84
N LYS A 798 26.17 -41.02 50.93
CA LYS A 798 25.63 -40.85 49.58
C LYS A 798 25.82 -42.07 48.69
N ILE A 799 26.83 -42.92 48.93
CA ILE A 799 27.01 -44.16 48.17
C ILE A 799 25.87 -45.15 48.48
N THR A 800 25.52 -45.33 49.76
CA THR A 800 24.40 -46.21 50.14
C THR A 800 23.03 -45.73 49.63
N GLU A 801 22.81 -44.42 49.55
CA GLU A 801 21.60 -43.87 48.90
C GLU A 801 21.64 -44.05 47.37
N ARG A 802 22.83 -43.95 46.74
CA ARG A 802 22.99 -44.18 45.30
C ARG A 802 22.79 -45.63 44.91
N ASP A 803 23.19 -46.61 45.72
CA ASP A 803 22.98 -48.03 45.38
C ASP A 803 21.50 -48.43 45.39
N ALA A 804 20.69 -47.85 46.30
CA ALA A 804 19.23 -47.98 46.25
C ALA A 804 18.64 -47.23 45.04
N ALA A 805 19.13 -46.03 44.74
CA ALA A 805 18.74 -45.30 43.54
C ALA A 805 19.13 -46.04 42.25
N ILE A 806 20.22 -46.82 42.22
CA ILE A 806 20.71 -47.55 41.04
C ILE A 806 19.75 -48.65 40.56
N THR A 807 18.87 -49.16 41.43
CA THR A 807 17.78 -50.06 41.00
C THR A 807 16.67 -49.30 40.28
N ASP A 808 16.15 -48.22 40.85
CA ASP A 808 15.10 -47.40 40.21
C ASP A 808 15.63 -46.68 38.96
N LEU A 809 16.89 -46.22 39.01
CA LEU A 809 17.65 -45.68 37.89
C LEU A 809 17.93 -46.69 36.78
N LYS A 810 17.67 -48.00 36.92
CA LYS A 810 17.77 -48.94 35.78
C LYS A 810 16.47 -49.05 35.00
N SER A 811 15.32 -49.00 35.67
CA SER A 811 14.03 -48.75 35.02
C SER A 811 13.99 -47.37 34.39
N GLU A 812 14.46 -46.36 35.13
CA GLU A 812 14.56 -44.99 34.62
C GLU A 812 15.68 -44.85 33.60
N GLU A 813 16.77 -45.63 33.62
CA GLU A 813 17.75 -45.64 32.52
C GLU A 813 17.16 -46.21 31.23
N GLN A 814 16.21 -47.15 31.25
CA GLN A 814 15.54 -47.55 30.01
C GLN A 814 14.59 -46.46 29.49
N ARG A 815 13.90 -45.74 30.39
CA ARG A 815 13.04 -44.60 30.04
C ARG A 815 13.87 -43.41 29.55
N VAL A 816 14.92 -43.05 30.28
CA VAL A 816 15.90 -42.00 29.98
C VAL A 816 16.80 -42.39 28.81
N GLN A 817 17.11 -43.65 28.49
CA GLN A 817 17.80 -43.96 27.22
C GLN A 817 16.85 -43.80 26.02
N ALA A 818 15.55 -44.04 26.18
CA ALA A 818 14.57 -43.68 25.13
C ALA A 818 14.42 -42.16 25.02
N GLU A 819 14.34 -41.45 26.15
CA GLU A 819 14.22 -40.00 26.21
C GLU A 819 15.52 -39.26 25.84
N ASP A 820 16.70 -39.87 26.05
CA ASP A 820 18.02 -39.36 25.67
C ASP A 820 18.36 -39.71 24.22
N ARG A 821 17.76 -40.76 23.65
CA ARG A 821 17.70 -40.95 22.18
C ARG A 821 16.74 -39.96 21.52
N ALA A 822 15.56 -39.72 22.12
CA ALA A 822 14.63 -38.69 21.64
C ALA A 822 15.17 -37.27 21.85
N SER A 823 15.91 -37.03 22.94
CA SER A 823 16.60 -35.78 23.26
C SER A 823 17.81 -35.61 22.36
N LYS A 824 18.63 -36.64 22.09
CA LYS A 824 19.68 -36.56 21.07
C LYS A 824 19.12 -36.43 19.66
N LEU A 825 17.98 -37.02 19.30
CA LEU A 825 17.32 -36.72 18.02
C LEU A 825 16.81 -35.28 17.98
N LYS A 826 16.15 -34.79 19.04
CA LYS A 826 15.72 -33.38 19.16
C LYS A 826 16.90 -32.43 19.20
N GLN A 827 18.01 -32.78 19.83
CA GLN A 827 19.21 -31.96 19.97
C GLN A 827 20.03 -32.02 18.69
N MET A 828 20.07 -33.12 17.95
CA MET A 828 20.62 -33.18 16.59
C MET A 828 19.70 -32.51 15.56
N LEU A 829 18.38 -32.51 15.73
CA LEU A 829 17.44 -31.72 14.92
C LEU A 829 17.51 -30.24 15.25
N VAL A 830 17.64 -29.85 16.52
CA VAL A 830 17.84 -28.46 16.94
C VAL A 830 19.25 -28.01 16.61
N LYS A 831 20.26 -28.88 16.66
CA LYS A 831 21.65 -28.58 16.26
C LYS A 831 21.78 -28.49 14.74
N THR A 832 21.15 -29.37 13.95
CA THR A 832 21.13 -29.22 12.48
C THR A 832 20.20 -28.09 12.02
N LYS A 833 19.07 -27.84 12.69
CA LYS A 833 18.22 -26.66 12.41
C LYS A 833 18.87 -25.35 12.86
N LYS A 834 19.68 -25.38 13.93
CA LYS A 834 20.54 -24.27 14.34
C LYS A 834 21.71 -24.09 13.38
N GLU A 835 22.41 -25.15 12.99
CA GLU A 835 23.48 -25.10 11.99
C GLU A 835 22.96 -24.68 10.61
N LEU A 836 21.71 -25.03 10.25
CA LEU A 836 21.04 -24.52 9.04
C LEU A 836 20.60 -23.06 9.20
N SER A 837 20.12 -22.65 10.39
CA SER A 837 19.79 -21.25 10.69
C SER A 837 21.04 -20.37 10.77
N ASP A 838 22.14 -20.89 11.28
CA ASP A 838 23.40 -20.18 11.48
C ASP A 838 24.21 -20.23 10.18
N ALA A 839 24.09 -21.27 9.34
CA ALA A 839 24.54 -21.26 7.95
C ALA A 839 23.75 -20.26 7.09
N LYS A 840 22.41 -20.18 7.24
CA LYS A 840 21.61 -19.12 6.60
C LYS A 840 22.04 -17.73 7.07
N LYS A 841 22.27 -17.54 8.37
CA LYS A 841 22.84 -16.27 8.88
C LYS A 841 24.26 -16.02 8.37
N VAL A 842 25.11 -17.03 8.23
CA VAL A 842 26.47 -16.86 7.69
C VAL A 842 26.42 -16.53 6.19
N MET A 843 25.46 -17.07 5.42
CA MET A 843 25.20 -16.62 4.05
C MET A 843 24.72 -15.18 4.03
N GLN A 844 23.69 -14.82 4.80
CA GLN A 844 23.16 -13.45 4.84
C GLN A 844 24.18 -12.43 5.37
N MET A 845 24.98 -12.79 6.37
CA MET A 845 26.11 -11.99 6.85
C MET A 845 27.24 -11.93 5.82
N GLY A 846 27.41 -12.94 4.96
CA GLY A 846 28.35 -12.93 3.84
C GLY A 846 27.87 -12.07 2.68
N GLU A 847 26.57 -12.07 2.40
CA GLU A 847 25.89 -11.20 1.43
C GLU A 847 26.01 -9.74 1.89
N LEU A 848 25.62 -9.44 3.14
CA LEU A 848 25.78 -8.11 3.76
C LEU A 848 27.24 -7.69 3.92
N ALA A 849 28.18 -8.62 4.16
CA ALA A 849 29.61 -8.31 4.19
C ALA A 849 30.14 -7.97 2.79
N ALA A 850 29.75 -8.71 1.75
CA ALA A 850 30.15 -8.44 0.37
C ALA A 850 29.49 -7.16 -0.17
N GLU A 851 28.27 -6.84 0.26
CA GLU A 851 27.61 -5.57 -0.05
C GLU A 851 28.29 -4.40 0.67
N LYS A 852 28.60 -4.56 1.97
CA LYS A 852 29.43 -3.60 2.72
C LYS A 852 30.80 -3.39 2.08
N GLU A 853 31.46 -4.46 1.64
CA GLU A 853 32.78 -4.41 0.98
C GLU A 853 32.69 -3.67 -0.37
N LYS A 854 31.68 -3.96 -1.19
CA LYS A 854 31.37 -3.20 -2.42
C LYS A 854 31.05 -1.73 -2.15
N LEU A 855 30.28 -1.41 -1.12
CA LEU A 855 29.98 -0.03 -0.73
C LEU A 855 31.23 0.69 -0.22
N GLN A 856 32.07 0.01 0.57
CA GLN A 856 33.33 0.53 1.08
C GLN A 856 34.36 0.74 -0.04
N GLU A 857 34.37 -0.10 -1.08
CA GLU A 857 35.21 0.06 -2.27
C GLU A 857 34.67 1.12 -3.24
N LYS A 858 33.36 1.27 -3.39
CA LYS A 858 32.75 2.45 -4.04
C LYS A 858 33.14 3.75 -3.31
N LEU A 859 32.98 3.79 -1.99
CA LEU A 859 33.35 4.96 -1.18
C LEU A 859 34.86 5.27 -1.29
N ARG A 860 35.70 4.22 -1.28
CA ARG A 860 37.15 4.35 -1.45
C ARG A 860 37.55 4.84 -2.84
N SER A 861 36.99 4.27 -3.91
CA SER A 861 37.29 4.70 -5.28
C SER A 861 36.81 6.13 -5.56
N LEU A 862 35.66 6.54 -5.00
CA LEU A 862 35.21 7.92 -5.01
C LEU A 862 36.15 8.85 -4.21
N THR A 863 36.61 8.41 -3.03
CA THR A 863 37.61 9.16 -2.23
C THR A 863 38.94 9.30 -2.96
N ASP A 864 39.46 8.22 -3.56
CA ASP A 864 40.69 8.22 -4.36
C ASP A 864 40.54 9.04 -5.64
N SER A 865 39.32 9.16 -6.20
CA SER A 865 39.01 10.07 -7.31
C SER A 865 39.03 11.52 -6.85
N ASN A 866 38.21 11.86 -5.84
CA ASN A 866 38.11 13.22 -5.31
C ASN A 866 39.46 13.72 -4.78
N GLN A 867 40.28 12.87 -4.16
CA GLN A 867 41.61 13.25 -3.69
C GLN A 867 42.66 13.38 -4.83
N ARG A 868 42.43 12.77 -6.01
CA ARG A 868 43.18 13.13 -7.23
C ARG A 868 42.75 14.49 -7.76
N THR A 869 41.45 14.80 -7.78
CA THR A 869 40.93 16.11 -8.17
C THR A 869 41.43 17.22 -7.25
N ILE A 870 41.38 17.00 -5.93
CA ILE A 870 41.91 17.92 -4.91
C ILE A 870 43.40 18.17 -5.16
N ARG A 871 44.24 17.13 -5.31
CA ARG A 871 45.69 17.30 -5.60
C ARG A 871 45.96 18.05 -6.91
N SER A 872 45.09 17.91 -7.91
CA SER A 872 45.19 18.67 -9.17
C SER A 872 44.87 20.15 -8.96
N LEU A 873 43.84 20.46 -8.16
CA LEU A 873 43.46 21.83 -7.81
C LEU A 873 44.47 22.47 -6.85
N GLU A 874 44.96 21.76 -5.84
CA GLU A 874 46.07 22.16 -4.96
C GLU A 874 47.33 22.48 -5.79
N GLY A 875 47.68 21.62 -6.76
CA GLY A 875 48.79 21.86 -7.69
C GLY A 875 48.59 23.12 -8.54
N ARG A 876 47.37 23.36 -9.06
CA ARG A 876 47.07 24.57 -9.84
C ARG A 876 47.04 25.83 -8.96
N ILE A 877 46.62 25.71 -7.70
CA ILE A 877 46.71 26.80 -6.71
C ILE A 877 48.18 27.11 -6.41
N GLN A 878 49.04 26.10 -6.23
CA GLN A 878 50.47 26.32 -6.01
C GLN A 878 51.13 27.02 -7.21
N THR A 879 50.88 26.57 -8.45
CA THR A 879 51.45 27.26 -9.63
C THR A 879 50.98 28.71 -9.75
N LEU A 880 49.70 28.99 -9.45
CA LEU A 880 49.19 30.37 -9.44
C LEU A 880 49.76 31.21 -8.28
N GLN A 881 50.12 30.60 -7.14
CA GLN A 881 50.82 31.27 -6.05
C GLN A 881 52.29 31.56 -6.41
N ASP A 882 52.96 30.61 -7.07
CA ASP A 882 54.33 30.76 -7.57
C ASP A 882 54.40 31.87 -8.63
N ASP A 883 53.47 31.89 -9.60
CA ASP A 883 53.34 32.95 -10.61
C ASP A 883 53.03 34.33 -9.98
N LEU A 884 52.19 34.37 -8.93
CA LEU A 884 51.93 35.58 -8.15
C LEU A 884 53.16 36.04 -7.35
N GLU A 885 54.02 35.16 -6.87
CA GLU A 885 55.29 35.55 -6.24
C GLU A 885 56.32 36.02 -7.27
N VAL A 886 56.44 35.34 -8.42
CA VAL A 886 57.32 35.75 -9.53
C VAL A 886 56.93 37.15 -10.01
N THR A 887 55.66 37.38 -10.36
CA THR A 887 55.19 38.71 -10.81
C THR A 887 55.34 39.79 -9.75
N ARG A 888 55.12 39.48 -8.46
CA ARG A 888 55.44 40.42 -7.35
C ARG A 888 56.94 40.70 -7.22
N SER A 889 57.80 39.73 -7.53
CA SER A 889 59.26 39.91 -7.53
C SER A 889 59.72 40.79 -8.69
N GLU A 890 59.16 40.60 -9.88
CA GLU A 890 59.42 41.42 -11.07
C GLU A 890 58.89 42.86 -10.86
N MET A 891 57.69 43.03 -10.27
CA MET A 891 57.16 44.34 -9.89
C MET A 891 58.09 45.08 -8.91
N LYS A 892 58.64 44.38 -7.89
CA LYS A 892 59.64 44.95 -6.97
C LYS A 892 60.96 45.28 -7.67
N ALA A 893 61.39 44.48 -8.63
CA ALA A 893 62.59 44.75 -9.43
C ALA A 893 62.40 46.02 -10.29
N VAL A 894 61.29 46.13 -11.02
CA VAL A 894 60.94 47.32 -11.82
C VAL A 894 60.78 48.56 -10.94
N GLN A 895 60.18 48.45 -9.76
CA GLN A 895 60.11 49.53 -8.77
C GLN A 895 61.51 50.00 -8.35
N SER A 896 62.43 49.07 -8.04
CA SER A 896 63.81 49.37 -7.68
C SER A 896 64.62 49.97 -8.84
N GLU A 897 64.41 49.50 -10.07
CA GLU A 897 65.01 50.09 -11.28
C GLU A 897 64.48 51.50 -11.58
N TYR A 898 63.19 51.75 -11.32
CA TYR A 898 62.54 53.04 -11.48
C TYR A 898 63.02 54.06 -10.43
N ASP A 899 63.13 53.66 -9.16
CA ASP A 899 63.69 54.52 -8.12
C ASP A 899 65.22 54.71 -8.31
N GLY A 900 65.93 53.69 -8.78
CA GLY A 900 67.32 53.79 -9.25
C GLY A 900 67.48 54.66 -10.51
N TYR A 901 66.46 54.76 -11.36
CA TYR A 901 66.40 55.69 -12.48
C TYR A 901 66.16 57.13 -11.99
N LYS A 902 65.22 57.37 -11.05
CA LYS A 902 65.05 58.68 -10.40
C LYS A 902 66.38 59.17 -9.80
N VAL A 903 67.08 58.32 -9.03
CA VAL A 903 68.38 58.67 -8.42
C VAL A 903 69.44 58.97 -9.49
N ARG A 904 69.50 58.18 -10.58
CA ARG A 904 70.41 58.47 -11.71
C ARG A 904 70.10 59.80 -12.38
N VAL A 905 68.83 60.08 -12.71
CA VAL A 905 68.40 61.36 -13.30
C VAL A 905 68.74 62.53 -12.38
N HIS A 906 68.45 62.40 -11.08
CA HIS A 906 68.77 63.44 -10.09
C HIS A 906 70.29 63.67 -9.95
N SER A 907 71.09 62.60 -10.06
CA SER A 907 72.55 62.66 -10.03
C SER A 907 73.13 63.28 -11.32
N VAL A 908 72.61 62.92 -12.49
CA VAL A 908 73.01 63.51 -13.79
C VAL A 908 72.67 65.00 -13.85
N LEU A 909 71.47 65.41 -13.42
CA LEU A 909 71.09 66.83 -13.28
C LEU A 909 71.98 67.59 -12.29
N LYS A 910 72.56 66.90 -11.29
CA LYS A 910 73.50 67.46 -10.32
C LYS A 910 74.95 67.50 -10.84
N GLN A 911 75.33 66.56 -11.71
CA GLN A 911 76.64 66.50 -12.36
C GLN A 911 76.76 67.46 -13.55
N GLN A 912 75.68 67.71 -14.31
CA GLN A 912 75.66 68.70 -15.40
C GLN A 912 75.97 70.15 -14.95
N LYS A 913 76.04 70.43 -13.63
CA LYS A 913 76.52 71.71 -13.09
C LYS A 913 78.04 71.81 -12.85
N LYS A 914 78.85 70.82 -13.23
CA LYS A 914 80.34 70.92 -13.29
C LYS A 914 80.91 70.08 -14.44
N GLY A 915 81.57 70.74 -15.39
CA GLY A 915 82.07 70.09 -16.63
C GLY A 915 83.53 69.67 -16.64
N SER A 916 83.95 69.19 -17.82
CA SER A 916 85.32 68.98 -18.31
C SER A 916 86.10 67.75 -17.81
N GLN A 917 86.09 66.66 -18.61
CA GLN A 917 87.32 66.00 -19.12
C GLN A 917 86.99 64.96 -20.21
N GLU A 918 87.63 65.07 -21.38
CA GLU A 918 87.08 64.54 -22.65
C GLU A 918 87.97 63.47 -23.33
N SER A 919 88.95 62.90 -22.62
CA SER A 919 89.97 61.99 -23.22
C SER A 919 90.04 60.58 -22.64
N ALA A 920 89.40 60.28 -21.51
CA ALA A 920 89.31 58.91 -20.97
C ALA A 920 88.02 58.18 -21.42
N ILE A 921 87.09 58.93 -22.03
CA ILE A 921 85.71 58.50 -22.28
C ILE A 921 85.65 57.43 -23.38
N SER A 922 86.43 57.55 -24.46
CA SER A 922 86.28 56.71 -25.67
C SER A 922 86.44 55.20 -25.45
N GLU A 923 87.39 54.76 -24.61
CA GLU A 923 87.61 53.33 -24.34
C GLU A 923 86.52 52.77 -23.40
N SER A 924 86.11 53.56 -22.39
CA SER A 924 85.00 53.20 -21.49
C SER A 924 83.68 53.12 -22.26
N GLU A 925 83.38 54.14 -23.07
CA GLU A 925 82.25 54.14 -24.00
C GLU A 925 82.24 52.93 -24.91
N LYS A 926 83.39 52.48 -25.41
CA LYS A 926 83.43 51.31 -26.30
C LYS A 926 83.02 50.03 -25.57
N ILE A 927 83.52 49.81 -24.35
CA ILE A 927 83.15 48.66 -23.51
C ILE A 927 81.68 48.75 -23.06
N GLU A 928 81.22 49.96 -22.74
CA GLU A 928 79.84 50.22 -22.31
C GLU A 928 78.85 50.13 -23.47
N ARG A 929 79.23 50.56 -24.68
CA ARG A 929 78.49 50.37 -25.93
C ARG A 929 78.41 48.89 -26.31
N GLU A 930 79.48 48.11 -26.18
CA GLU A 930 79.43 46.64 -26.32
C GLU A 930 78.51 45.98 -25.28
N ARG A 931 78.49 46.46 -24.03
CA ARG A 931 77.57 45.96 -22.99
C ARG A 931 76.12 46.30 -23.30
N LEU A 932 75.85 47.54 -23.70
CA LEU A 932 74.52 48.00 -24.10
C LEU A 932 74.03 47.29 -25.37
N GLU A 933 74.91 47.02 -26.33
CA GLU A 933 74.60 46.25 -27.54
C GLU A 933 74.25 44.79 -27.21
N LYS A 934 75.02 44.15 -26.31
CA LYS A 934 74.69 42.81 -25.80
C LYS A 934 73.39 42.78 -24.98
N ALA A 935 73.11 43.82 -24.19
CA ALA A 935 71.85 43.95 -23.45
C ALA A 935 70.66 44.20 -24.40
N VAL A 936 70.83 45.03 -25.43
CA VAL A 936 69.83 45.24 -26.49
C VAL A 936 69.57 43.95 -27.26
N GLU A 937 70.59 43.15 -27.56
CA GLU A 937 70.40 41.85 -28.24
C GLU A 937 69.69 40.83 -27.34
N GLN A 938 70.02 40.79 -26.05
CA GLN A 938 69.27 39.99 -25.07
C GLN A 938 67.81 40.44 -24.93
N LEU A 939 67.54 41.75 -24.95
CA LEU A 939 66.19 42.31 -24.92
C LEU A 939 65.43 42.00 -26.22
N LYS A 940 66.05 42.10 -27.41
CA LYS A 940 65.45 41.67 -28.68
C LYS A 940 65.08 40.18 -28.64
N ASN A 941 65.99 39.32 -28.19
CA ASN A 941 65.73 37.89 -28.08
C ASN A 941 64.60 37.61 -27.09
N LYS A 942 64.54 38.28 -25.94
CA LYS A 942 63.43 38.13 -24.99
C LYS A 942 62.11 38.71 -25.52
N ILE A 943 62.14 39.77 -26.33
CA ILE A 943 60.95 40.30 -27.05
C ILE A 943 60.49 39.31 -28.12
N GLN A 944 61.41 38.65 -28.83
CA GLN A 944 61.09 37.61 -29.80
C GLN A 944 60.48 36.37 -29.11
N ASP A 945 61.11 35.86 -28.05
CA ASP A 945 60.60 34.76 -27.21
C ASP A 945 59.20 35.07 -26.65
N LEU A 946 58.96 36.30 -26.21
CA LEU A 946 57.64 36.74 -25.73
C LEU A 946 56.62 36.91 -26.88
N SER A 947 57.05 37.39 -28.05
CA SER A 947 56.18 37.50 -29.23
C SER A 947 55.77 36.13 -29.78
N ASP A 948 56.67 35.15 -29.76
CA ASP A 948 56.36 33.79 -30.23
C ASP A 948 55.56 33.01 -29.18
N LYS A 949 55.79 33.24 -27.88
CA LYS A 949 54.90 32.75 -26.81
C LYS A 949 53.49 33.35 -26.88
N LEU A 950 53.39 34.65 -27.20
CA LEU A 950 52.10 35.32 -27.40
C LEU A 950 51.34 34.65 -28.55
N LYS A 951 52.00 34.44 -29.71
CA LYS A 951 51.39 33.72 -30.86
C LYS A 951 50.93 32.32 -30.51
N THR A 952 51.70 31.55 -29.72
CA THR A 952 51.24 30.22 -29.29
C THR A 952 50.02 30.30 -28.38
N ALA A 953 49.95 31.28 -27.48
CA ALA A 953 48.78 31.50 -26.64
C ALA A 953 47.56 32.01 -27.43
N GLU A 954 47.78 32.83 -28.47
CA GLU A 954 46.75 33.26 -29.42
C GLU A 954 46.19 32.05 -30.19
N THR A 955 47.03 31.16 -30.74
CA THR A 955 46.57 29.95 -31.43
C THR A 955 45.91 28.92 -30.50
N ASP A 956 46.40 28.77 -29.26
CA ASP A 956 45.79 27.88 -28.27
C ASP A 956 44.41 28.41 -27.85
N MET A 957 44.23 29.74 -27.76
CA MET A 957 42.94 30.39 -27.51
C MET A 957 41.98 30.23 -28.69
N GLU A 958 42.44 30.37 -29.94
CA GLU A 958 41.64 30.11 -31.15
C GLU A 958 41.13 28.66 -31.16
N ILE A 959 42.01 27.68 -30.89
CA ILE A 959 41.63 26.25 -30.80
C ILE A 959 40.60 26.02 -29.69
N GLN A 960 40.79 26.58 -28.50
CA GLN A 960 39.81 26.47 -27.41
C GLN A 960 38.47 27.14 -27.74
N GLN A 961 38.48 28.22 -28.52
CA GLN A 961 37.26 28.90 -29.00
C GLN A 961 36.51 28.05 -30.05
N GLU A 962 37.23 27.37 -30.95
CA GLU A 962 36.65 26.38 -31.88
C GLU A 962 36.10 25.15 -31.13
N GLU A 963 36.83 24.59 -30.17
CA GLU A 963 36.37 23.46 -29.35
C GLU A 963 35.12 23.80 -28.54
N ASN A 964 35.06 25.00 -27.94
CA ASN A 964 33.89 25.47 -27.21
C ASN A 964 32.68 25.69 -28.16
N SER A 965 32.90 26.27 -29.34
CA SER A 965 31.87 26.39 -30.39
C SER A 965 31.33 25.02 -30.84
N HIS A 966 32.22 24.03 -31.02
CA HIS A 966 31.82 22.66 -31.34
C HIS A 966 31.08 21.96 -30.19
N LEU A 967 31.47 22.20 -28.94
CA LEU A 967 30.81 21.64 -27.76
C LEU A 967 29.42 22.26 -27.56
N LEU A 968 29.28 23.58 -27.72
CA LEU A 968 28.01 24.30 -27.69
C LEU A 968 27.08 23.84 -28.83
N GLY A 969 27.61 23.63 -30.04
CA GLY A 969 26.88 23.06 -31.16
C GLY A 969 26.37 21.64 -30.89
N ARG A 970 27.17 20.80 -30.21
CA ARG A 970 26.74 19.48 -29.74
C ARG A 970 25.68 19.55 -28.64
N TYR A 971 25.83 20.47 -27.68
CA TYR A 971 24.86 20.68 -26.61
C TYR A 971 23.50 21.12 -27.16
N ASN A 972 23.49 22.14 -28.02
CA ASN A 972 22.28 22.64 -28.67
C ASN A 972 21.61 21.54 -29.52
N LYS A 973 22.39 20.71 -30.23
CA LYS A 973 21.83 19.56 -30.94
C LYS A 973 21.24 18.51 -29.99
N LEU A 974 21.93 18.18 -28.90
CA LEU A 974 21.39 17.23 -27.91
C LEU A 974 20.10 17.74 -27.30
N LEU A 975 20.00 19.06 -27.06
CA LEU A 975 18.78 19.70 -26.57
C LEU A 975 17.63 19.61 -27.58
N THR A 976 17.86 19.84 -28.88
CA THR A 976 16.82 19.63 -29.91
C THR A 976 16.45 18.16 -30.08
N ASP A 977 17.44 17.25 -30.07
CA ASP A 977 17.21 15.79 -30.17
C ASP A 977 16.40 15.26 -28.96
N LEU A 978 16.49 15.92 -27.80
CA LEU A 978 15.67 15.64 -26.60
C LEU A 978 14.27 16.27 -26.69
N GLN A 979 14.14 17.52 -27.13
CA GLN A 979 12.85 18.19 -27.35
C GLN A 979 11.99 17.47 -28.40
N GLU A 980 12.60 17.00 -29.51
CA GLU A 980 11.90 16.21 -30.52
C GLU A 980 11.37 14.89 -29.92
N LYS A 981 12.18 14.18 -29.13
CA LYS A 981 11.76 12.94 -28.44
C LYS A 981 10.64 13.17 -27.44
N ASP A 982 10.73 14.19 -26.60
CA ASP A 982 9.65 14.58 -25.68
C ASP A 982 8.35 14.88 -26.44
N SER A 983 8.42 15.59 -27.58
CA SER A 983 7.25 15.84 -28.44
C SER A 983 6.65 14.58 -29.07
N VAL A 984 7.45 13.51 -29.26
CA VAL A 984 7.00 12.20 -29.78
C VAL A 984 6.41 11.36 -28.65
N HIS A 985 7.00 11.36 -27.46
CA HIS A 985 6.46 10.70 -26.28
C HIS A 985 5.11 11.31 -25.85
N LYS A 986 4.98 12.64 -25.88
CA LYS A 986 3.71 13.35 -25.61
C LYS A 986 2.61 12.97 -26.61
N ARG A 987 2.89 13.04 -27.92
CA ARG A 987 1.93 12.59 -28.96
C ARG A 987 1.54 11.12 -28.79
N ARG A 988 2.48 10.22 -28.50
CA ARG A 988 2.17 8.80 -28.26
C ARG A 988 1.30 8.60 -27.00
N LEU A 989 1.47 9.43 -25.97
CA LEU A 989 0.62 9.42 -24.78
C LEU A 989 -0.78 9.98 -25.07
N GLU A 990 -0.90 10.99 -25.92
CA GLU A 990 -2.17 11.51 -26.43
C GLU A 990 -2.92 10.45 -27.26
N ASP A 991 -2.24 9.79 -28.20
CA ASP A 991 -2.77 8.69 -29.02
C ASP A 991 -3.31 7.54 -28.16
N VAL A 992 -2.54 7.06 -27.18
CA VAL A 992 -2.94 5.97 -26.27
C VAL A 992 -4.10 6.39 -25.36
N ASN A 993 -4.14 7.64 -24.90
CA ASN A 993 -5.29 8.15 -24.14
C ASN A 993 -6.54 8.29 -25.02
N HIS A 994 -6.39 8.62 -26.30
CA HIS A 994 -7.49 8.64 -27.26
C HIS A 994 -8.03 7.23 -27.53
N GLU A 995 -7.15 6.26 -27.81
CA GLU A 995 -7.51 4.84 -27.99
C GLU A 995 -8.23 4.28 -26.75
N LYS A 996 -7.68 4.51 -25.55
CA LYS A 996 -8.31 4.17 -24.27
C LYS A 996 -9.72 4.78 -24.14
N THR A 997 -9.89 6.03 -24.55
CA THR A 997 -11.18 6.73 -24.49
C THR A 997 -12.20 6.14 -25.47
N LEU A 998 -11.77 5.77 -26.69
CA LEU A 998 -12.59 5.06 -27.67
C LEU A 998 -12.99 3.68 -27.15
N LEU A 999 -12.04 2.88 -26.64
CA LEU A 999 -12.30 1.55 -26.10
C LEU A 999 -13.28 1.59 -24.92
N MET A 1000 -13.14 2.56 -24.01
CA MET A 1000 -14.08 2.77 -22.91
C MET A 1000 -15.48 3.21 -23.39
N LYS A 1001 -15.59 3.86 -24.56
CA LYS A 1001 -16.87 4.20 -25.18
C LYS A 1001 -17.52 2.96 -25.81
N GLU A 1002 -16.76 2.14 -26.55
CA GLU A 1002 -17.25 0.87 -27.12
C GLU A 1002 -17.68 -0.13 -26.04
N GLN A 1003 -16.95 -0.22 -24.92
CA GLN A 1003 -17.34 -1.02 -23.77
C GLN A 1003 -18.66 -0.54 -23.15
N LYS A 1004 -18.85 0.78 -22.97
CA LYS A 1004 -20.12 1.36 -22.48
C LYS A 1004 -21.28 1.09 -23.43
N GLU A 1005 -21.07 1.22 -24.74
CA GLU A 1005 -22.08 0.91 -25.76
C GLU A 1005 -22.43 -0.58 -25.78
N THR A 1006 -21.45 -1.46 -25.61
CA THR A 1006 -21.65 -2.92 -25.48
C THR A 1006 -22.46 -3.27 -24.23
N ILE A 1007 -22.12 -2.68 -23.07
CA ILE A 1007 -22.87 -2.85 -21.82
C ILE A 1007 -24.31 -2.34 -21.98
N HIS A 1008 -24.51 -1.21 -22.66
CA HIS A 1008 -25.84 -0.68 -22.94
C HIS A 1008 -26.68 -1.61 -23.84
N GLN A 1009 -26.08 -2.20 -24.89
CA GLN A 1009 -26.74 -3.19 -25.74
C GLN A 1009 -27.12 -4.47 -24.97
N LEU A 1010 -26.22 -4.99 -24.12
CA LEU A 1010 -26.51 -6.16 -23.29
C LEU A 1010 -27.62 -5.89 -22.26
N ASN A 1011 -27.65 -4.70 -21.65
CA ASN A 1011 -28.72 -4.29 -20.75
C ASN A 1011 -30.07 -4.19 -21.49
N LEU A 1012 -30.09 -3.61 -22.69
CA LEU A 1012 -31.30 -3.53 -23.52
C LEU A 1012 -31.81 -4.92 -23.95
N GLN A 1013 -30.91 -5.86 -24.24
CA GLN A 1013 -31.27 -7.26 -24.50
C GLN A 1013 -31.87 -7.94 -23.26
N ASN A 1014 -31.27 -7.76 -22.09
CA ASN A 1014 -31.79 -8.29 -20.82
C ASN A 1014 -33.16 -7.70 -20.47
N GLU A 1015 -33.37 -6.41 -20.66
CA GLU A 1015 -34.67 -5.74 -20.46
C GLU A 1015 -35.72 -6.28 -21.44
N THR A 1016 -35.38 -6.37 -22.73
CA THR A 1016 -36.28 -6.94 -23.77
C THR A 1016 -36.68 -8.38 -23.45
N LEU A 1017 -35.72 -9.21 -22.99
CA LEU A 1017 -35.97 -10.59 -22.59
C LEU A 1017 -36.85 -10.68 -21.33
N THR A 1018 -36.61 -9.80 -20.35
CA THR A 1018 -37.41 -9.70 -19.12
C THR A 1018 -38.85 -9.30 -19.42
N LEU A 1019 -39.07 -8.34 -20.32
CA LEU A 1019 -40.40 -7.96 -20.81
C LEU A 1019 -41.07 -9.14 -21.54
N SER A 1020 -40.35 -9.86 -22.42
CA SER A 1020 -40.91 -11.02 -23.12
C SER A 1020 -41.35 -12.15 -22.17
N PHE A 1021 -40.57 -12.44 -21.11
CA PHE A 1021 -40.99 -13.41 -20.10
C PHE A 1021 -42.17 -12.90 -19.26
N LYS A 1022 -42.22 -11.61 -18.94
CA LYS A 1022 -43.36 -10.99 -18.24
C LYS A 1022 -44.66 -11.10 -19.05
N ASP A 1023 -44.60 -10.82 -20.36
CA ASP A 1023 -45.75 -10.93 -21.27
C ASP A 1023 -46.22 -12.39 -21.42
N GLN A 1024 -45.28 -13.35 -21.46
CA GLN A 1024 -45.61 -14.79 -21.46
C GLN A 1024 -46.31 -15.22 -20.16
N ILE A 1025 -45.81 -14.77 -19.00
CA ILE A 1025 -46.45 -15.03 -17.70
C ILE A 1025 -47.85 -14.42 -17.65
N GLN A 1026 -48.03 -13.18 -18.11
CA GLN A 1026 -49.35 -12.54 -18.17
C GLN A 1026 -50.31 -13.30 -19.09
N SER A 1027 -49.88 -13.70 -20.29
CA SER A 1027 -50.73 -14.49 -21.20
C SER A 1027 -51.19 -15.81 -20.57
N LEU A 1028 -50.29 -16.51 -19.86
CA LEU A 1028 -50.62 -17.74 -19.13
C LEU A 1028 -51.60 -17.49 -17.97
N GLN A 1029 -51.43 -16.40 -17.22
CA GLN A 1029 -52.36 -16.00 -16.16
C GLN A 1029 -53.75 -15.62 -16.72
N GLU A 1030 -53.79 -14.96 -17.88
CA GLU A 1030 -55.05 -14.66 -18.58
C GLU A 1030 -55.73 -15.93 -19.10
N ASP A 1031 -54.98 -16.87 -19.68
CA ASP A 1031 -55.54 -18.15 -20.16
C ASP A 1031 -56.05 -19.03 -19.00
N GLN A 1032 -55.32 -19.10 -17.88
CA GLN A 1032 -55.82 -19.71 -16.64
C GLN A 1032 -57.09 -19.02 -16.15
N SER A 1033 -57.14 -17.68 -16.16
CA SER A 1033 -58.32 -16.91 -15.76
C SER A 1033 -59.52 -17.17 -16.67
N ARG A 1034 -59.31 -17.29 -18.00
CA ARG A 1034 -60.35 -17.65 -18.96
C ARG A 1034 -60.87 -19.07 -18.70
N ALA A 1035 -59.97 -20.03 -18.43
CA ALA A 1035 -60.34 -21.41 -18.10
C ALA A 1035 -61.15 -21.52 -16.80
N ILE A 1036 -60.74 -20.81 -15.74
CA ILE A 1036 -61.47 -20.73 -14.46
C ILE A 1036 -62.88 -20.14 -14.67
N ASN A 1037 -62.99 -19.05 -15.43
CA ASN A 1037 -64.30 -18.46 -15.75
C ASN A 1037 -65.20 -19.42 -16.57
N MET A 1038 -64.64 -20.18 -17.51
CA MET A 1038 -65.39 -21.20 -18.25
C MET A 1038 -65.88 -22.34 -17.34
N LEU A 1039 -65.04 -22.82 -16.43
CA LEU A 1039 -65.42 -23.86 -15.45
C LEU A 1039 -66.49 -23.34 -14.49
N GLN A 1040 -66.39 -22.10 -14.00
CA GLN A 1040 -67.43 -21.47 -13.18
C GLN A 1040 -68.76 -21.37 -13.94
N MET A 1041 -68.74 -20.93 -15.21
CA MET A 1041 -69.97 -20.89 -16.04
C MET A 1041 -70.58 -22.28 -16.27
N GLN A 1042 -69.77 -23.35 -16.30
CA GLN A 1042 -70.28 -24.73 -16.36
C GLN A 1042 -70.89 -25.16 -15.02
N ILE A 1043 -70.25 -24.86 -13.88
CA ILE A 1043 -70.77 -25.10 -12.53
C ILE A 1043 -72.12 -24.39 -12.36
N ASP A 1044 -72.19 -23.07 -12.60
CA ASP A 1044 -73.43 -22.30 -12.49
C ASP A 1044 -74.56 -22.87 -13.38
N SER A 1045 -74.21 -23.46 -14.53
CA SER A 1045 -75.18 -24.08 -15.46
C SER A 1045 -75.67 -25.42 -14.94
N LEU A 1046 -74.78 -26.26 -14.41
CA LEU A 1046 -75.12 -27.54 -13.79
C LEU A 1046 -75.92 -27.35 -12.50
N GLU A 1047 -75.62 -26.33 -11.69
CA GLU A 1047 -76.44 -25.93 -10.54
C GLU A 1047 -77.84 -25.48 -10.96
N ARG A 1048 -77.95 -24.66 -12.02
CA ARG A 1048 -79.24 -24.26 -12.59
C ARG A 1048 -80.07 -25.46 -13.07
N GLU A 1049 -79.44 -26.44 -13.72
CA GLU A 1049 -80.12 -27.69 -14.09
C GLU A 1049 -80.47 -28.57 -12.88
N ASN A 1050 -79.58 -28.71 -11.90
CA ASN A 1050 -79.82 -29.46 -10.68
C ASN A 1050 -81.03 -28.89 -9.91
N THR A 1051 -81.10 -27.57 -9.71
CA THR A 1051 -82.30 -26.95 -9.11
C THR A 1051 -83.56 -27.11 -9.98
N ARG A 1052 -83.45 -27.24 -11.32
CA ARG A 1052 -84.61 -27.56 -12.18
C ARG A 1052 -85.12 -28.96 -11.87
N LEU A 1053 -84.23 -29.96 -11.91
CA LEU A 1053 -84.53 -31.36 -11.62
C LEU A 1053 -85.05 -31.54 -10.18
N GLN A 1054 -84.49 -30.82 -9.21
CA GLN A 1054 -84.92 -30.85 -7.81
C GLN A 1054 -86.35 -30.30 -7.64
N ARG A 1055 -86.72 -29.22 -8.35
CA ARG A 1055 -88.12 -28.72 -8.40
C ARG A 1055 -89.06 -29.71 -9.10
N GLU A 1056 -88.63 -30.33 -10.19
CA GLU A 1056 -89.41 -31.35 -10.90
C GLU A 1056 -89.67 -32.58 -10.01
N LEU A 1057 -88.66 -33.06 -9.27
CA LEU A 1057 -88.78 -34.14 -8.29
C LEU A 1057 -89.72 -33.77 -7.13
N GLN A 1058 -89.64 -32.53 -6.63
CA GLN A 1058 -90.56 -32.04 -5.59
C GLN A 1058 -92.02 -31.94 -6.11
N GLN A 1059 -92.20 -31.66 -7.41
CA GLN A 1059 -93.51 -31.66 -8.08
C GLN A 1059 -94.00 -33.08 -8.48
N GLN A 1060 -93.13 -34.09 -8.48
CA GLN A 1060 -93.53 -35.51 -8.48
C GLN A 1060 -94.00 -35.92 -7.08
N MET A 1061 -93.23 -35.61 -6.04
CA MET A 1061 -93.55 -35.93 -4.64
C MET A 1061 -94.92 -35.38 -4.20
N SER A 1062 -95.25 -34.13 -4.55
CA SER A 1062 -96.56 -33.55 -4.21
C SER A 1062 -97.76 -34.25 -4.89
N LYS A 1063 -97.55 -34.85 -6.08
CA LYS A 1063 -98.56 -35.70 -6.74
C LYS A 1063 -98.75 -37.03 -6.01
N VAL A 1064 -97.69 -37.60 -5.43
CA VAL A 1064 -97.76 -38.85 -4.64
C VAL A 1064 -98.47 -38.64 -3.31
N ILE A 1065 -98.20 -37.52 -2.61
CA ILE A 1065 -98.82 -37.19 -1.32
C ILE A 1065 -100.35 -37.01 -1.44
N SER A 1066 -100.85 -36.54 -2.58
CA SER A 1066 -102.29 -36.32 -2.84
C SER A 1066 -103.17 -37.59 -2.81
N VAL A 1067 -102.57 -38.79 -2.80
CA VAL A 1067 -103.30 -40.06 -3.05
C VAL A 1067 -103.63 -40.84 -1.77
N ARG A 1068 -103.09 -40.51 -0.59
CA ARG A 1068 -103.10 -41.43 0.58
C ARG A 1068 -103.69 -40.85 1.88
N SER A 1069 -105.03 -40.85 1.94
CA SER A 1069 -105.91 -40.72 3.13
C SER A 1069 -105.94 -39.35 3.83
N THR A 1070 -107.07 -38.71 4.18
CA THR A 1070 -108.43 -39.10 4.66
C THR A 1070 -108.54 -39.53 6.13
N ALA A 1071 -109.19 -38.68 6.94
CA ALA A 1071 -109.61 -38.81 8.36
C ALA A 1071 -108.46 -38.82 9.42
N VAL A 1072 -108.42 -37.99 10.50
CA VAL A 1072 -109.45 -37.47 11.47
C VAL A 1072 -109.90 -38.58 12.44
N THR A 1073 -110.00 -38.48 13.78
CA THR A 1073 -110.29 -37.42 14.83
C THR A 1073 -109.64 -37.89 16.18
N GLU A 1074 -109.41 -37.16 17.29
CA GLU A 1074 -109.40 -35.73 17.72
C GLU A 1074 -108.86 -35.61 19.20
N ARG A 1075 -108.61 -34.38 19.71
CA ARG A 1075 -108.59 -33.94 21.15
C ARG A 1075 -107.48 -34.50 22.10
N GLN A 1076 -107.01 -33.79 23.15
CA GLN A 1076 -107.12 -32.37 23.57
C GLN A 1076 -105.95 -31.98 24.52
N SER A 1077 -105.66 -30.68 24.66
CA SER A 1077 -104.62 -30.01 25.49
C SER A 1077 -104.93 -30.05 27.02
N PRO A 1078 -104.11 -29.52 27.99
CA PRO A 1078 -103.24 -28.31 27.93
C PRO A 1078 -101.92 -28.26 28.79
N ILE A 1079 -101.30 -27.05 28.85
CA ILE A 1079 -100.35 -26.47 29.85
C ILE A 1079 -98.82 -26.42 29.52
N SER A 1080 -98.38 -25.20 29.12
CA SER A 1080 -97.16 -24.41 29.50
C SER A 1080 -95.77 -25.05 29.78
N SER A 1081 -94.70 -24.59 29.07
CA SER A 1081 -93.58 -23.73 29.61
C SER A 1081 -92.24 -23.78 28.83
N ALA A 1082 -91.62 -22.60 28.60
CA ALA A 1082 -90.18 -22.28 28.36
C ALA A 1082 -89.41 -22.68 27.06
N MET A 1083 -88.33 -21.88 26.77
CA MET A 1083 -87.24 -21.95 25.75
C MET A 1083 -87.63 -21.95 24.24
N GLU A 1084 -87.06 -21.19 23.29
CA GLU A 1084 -85.83 -20.36 23.08
C GLU A 1084 -84.74 -21.00 22.14
N LEU A 1085 -83.68 -20.26 21.74
CA LEU A 1085 -83.07 -20.25 20.39
C LEU A 1085 -81.62 -20.83 20.27
N VAL A 1086 -81.03 -20.83 19.04
CA VAL A 1086 -79.56 -20.87 18.66
C VAL A 1086 -78.87 -22.20 18.20
N VAL A 1087 -78.81 -22.44 16.86
CA VAL A 1087 -77.66 -22.45 15.88
C VAL A 1087 -76.25 -23.12 16.14
N HIS A 1088 -75.70 -23.79 15.08
CA HIS A 1088 -74.28 -24.22 14.75
C HIS A 1088 -73.58 -25.37 15.54
N ASP A 1089 -72.47 -26.02 15.12
CA ASP A 1089 -71.89 -26.51 13.82
C ASP A 1089 -70.66 -27.46 14.11
N ILE A 1090 -70.12 -28.27 13.17
CA ILE A 1090 -69.21 -29.42 13.46
C ILE A 1090 -67.93 -29.53 12.57
N ARG A 1091 -66.81 -30.06 13.11
CA ARG A 1091 -65.51 -30.38 12.42
C ARG A 1091 -64.88 -31.73 12.88
N HIS A 1092 -63.82 -32.19 12.18
CA HIS A 1092 -63.32 -33.58 12.14
C HIS A 1092 -61.77 -33.76 12.14
N GLU A 1093 -61.32 -35.02 12.23
CA GLU A 1093 -59.97 -35.58 12.45
C GLU A 1093 -59.78 -36.96 11.73
N GLU A 1094 -58.60 -37.53 11.40
CA GLU A 1094 -57.22 -37.02 11.20
C GLU A 1094 -56.33 -38.01 10.34
N ARG A 1095 -55.32 -38.67 10.96
CA ARG A 1095 -54.22 -39.57 10.46
C ARG A 1095 -54.67 -41.02 10.12
N GLN A 1096 -53.91 -41.97 9.51
CA GLN A 1096 -52.55 -42.07 8.88
C GLN A 1096 -52.45 -43.34 7.95
N GLU A 1097 -51.49 -43.33 7.00
CA GLU A 1097 -50.65 -44.46 6.44
C GLU A 1097 -51.17 -45.77 5.76
N GLY A 1098 -50.63 -46.05 4.54
CA GLY A 1098 -50.22 -47.37 3.96
C GLY A 1098 -51.29 -48.37 3.42
N GLU A 1099 -51.02 -49.35 2.55
CA GLU A 1099 -49.92 -49.66 1.58
C GLU A 1099 -50.34 -50.81 0.58
N GLY A 1100 -49.67 -51.00 -0.57
CA GLY A 1100 -49.83 -52.17 -1.51
C GLY A 1100 -50.30 -51.83 -2.95
N SER A 1101 -49.57 -52.13 -4.05
CA SER A 1101 -49.42 -53.43 -4.80
C SER A 1101 -50.74 -54.03 -5.34
N GLU A 1102 -50.89 -54.53 -6.59
CA GLU A 1102 -49.89 -55.08 -7.55
C GLU A 1102 -50.45 -55.19 -9.02
N ILE A 1103 -49.54 -55.26 -10.04
CA ILE A 1103 -49.60 -56.11 -11.28
C ILE A 1103 -50.48 -55.80 -12.56
N VAL A 1104 -49.76 -55.68 -13.71
CA VAL A 1104 -50.02 -56.17 -15.10
C VAL A 1104 -50.82 -55.37 -16.19
N ASP A 1105 -50.33 -55.53 -17.43
CA ASP A 1105 -50.65 -54.96 -18.76
C ASP A 1105 -51.36 -56.00 -19.66
N PRO A 1106 -52.37 -55.66 -20.51
CA PRO A 1106 -52.16 -55.77 -21.97
C PRO A 1106 -53.01 -54.88 -22.94
N GLU A 1107 -52.52 -54.82 -24.19
CA GLU A 1107 -53.14 -54.57 -25.53
C GLU A 1107 -54.62 -55.01 -25.81
N PRO A 1108 -55.27 -54.66 -26.98
CA PRO A 1108 -55.10 -53.51 -27.93
C PRO A 1108 -56.37 -52.97 -28.70
N CYS A 1109 -56.21 -51.82 -29.40
CA CYS A 1109 -56.73 -51.46 -30.76
C CYS A 1109 -58.24 -51.20 -31.12
N SER A 1110 -58.56 -49.95 -31.56
CA SER A 1110 -59.48 -49.58 -32.67
C SER A 1110 -59.34 -48.07 -33.04
N LYS A 1111 -58.89 -47.65 -34.24
CA LYS A 1111 -59.68 -47.30 -35.48
C LYS A 1111 -60.88 -46.38 -35.22
N ARG A 1112 -61.12 -45.25 -35.92
CA ARG A 1112 -60.84 -44.77 -37.32
C ARG A 1112 -60.92 -43.19 -37.33
N GLU A 1113 -60.70 -42.37 -38.36
CA GLU A 1113 -60.64 -42.54 -39.84
C GLU A 1113 -59.88 -41.40 -40.59
N ARG A 1114 -59.17 -41.74 -41.68
CA ARG A 1114 -58.85 -41.05 -42.98
C ARG A 1114 -58.68 -39.52 -43.11
N GLU A 1115 -57.92 -38.99 -44.08
CA GLU A 1115 -57.14 -39.53 -45.24
C GLU A 1115 -55.76 -38.79 -45.30
N ARG A 1116 -54.86 -38.78 -46.31
CA ARG A 1116 -54.89 -39.07 -47.76
C ARG A 1116 -53.73 -39.97 -48.23
N GLU A 1117 -52.74 -39.45 -48.97
CA GLU A 1117 -51.77 -40.18 -49.81
C GLU A 1117 -50.34 -39.60 -49.61
N PHE A 1118 -49.25 -40.37 -49.40
CA PHE A 1118 -48.50 -41.28 -50.31
C PHE A 1118 -47.58 -40.51 -51.31
N ILE A 1119 -46.28 -40.80 -51.52
CA ILE A 1119 -45.49 -42.06 -51.45
C ILE A 1119 -44.08 -41.90 -50.79
N ASP A 1120 -43.62 -43.00 -50.17
CA ASP A 1120 -42.26 -43.43 -49.77
C ASP A 1120 -41.01 -42.75 -50.38
N LYS A 1121 -39.99 -42.52 -49.53
CA LYS A 1121 -38.56 -42.65 -49.87
C LYS A 1121 -37.71 -43.17 -48.69
N GLY A 1122 -37.35 -44.44 -48.71
CA GLY A 1122 -36.26 -45.01 -47.90
C GLY A 1122 -34.84 -44.80 -48.49
N ASN A 1123 -33.85 -45.28 -47.73
CA ASN A 1123 -32.41 -45.43 -48.06
C ASN A 1123 -31.51 -44.19 -48.23
N LYS A 1124 -30.57 -44.07 -47.28
CA LYS A 1124 -29.11 -43.98 -47.49
C LYS A 1124 -28.64 -43.32 -48.81
N SER A 1125 -28.38 -42.01 -48.77
CA SER A 1125 -27.74 -41.30 -49.87
C SER A 1125 -26.25 -41.04 -49.59
N ALA A 1126 -25.38 -41.58 -50.44
CA ALA A 1126 -24.00 -41.13 -50.63
C ALA A 1126 -23.44 -41.73 -51.94
N ILE A 1127 -23.48 -40.96 -53.05
CA ILE A 1127 -22.52 -40.99 -54.17
C ILE A 1127 -22.93 -39.94 -55.24
N TYR A 1128 -22.04 -38.96 -55.43
CA TYR A 1128 -21.75 -38.11 -56.61
C TYR A 1128 -22.87 -37.44 -57.45
N PHE A 1129 -22.74 -36.09 -57.54
CA PHE A 1129 -22.85 -35.23 -58.74
C PHE A 1129 -23.93 -35.57 -59.80
N VAL A 1130 -24.86 -34.66 -60.11
CA VAL A 1130 -24.56 -33.45 -60.91
C VAL A 1130 -25.41 -32.24 -60.51
N VAL A 1131 -24.78 -31.07 -60.60
CA VAL A 1131 -25.30 -29.70 -60.55
C VAL A 1131 -26.78 -29.53 -61.00
N HIS A 1132 -27.58 -28.90 -60.14
CA HIS A 1132 -28.58 -27.92 -60.56
C HIS A 1132 -28.27 -26.61 -59.84
N SER A 1133 -27.76 -25.64 -60.58
CA SER A 1133 -27.38 -24.34 -60.04
C SER A 1133 -28.63 -23.59 -59.58
N LYS A 1134 -28.71 -23.29 -58.28
CA LYS A 1134 -29.56 -22.20 -57.82
C LYS A 1134 -28.85 -20.92 -58.24
N GLU A 1135 -29.47 -20.11 -59.08
CA GLU A 1135 -28.92 -18.80 -59.46
C GLU A 1135 -28.83 -17.94 -58.20
N LEU A 1136 -27.61 -17.68 -57.74
CA LEU A 1136 -27.34 -16.67 -56.73
C LEU A 1136 -27.67 -15.32 -57.35
N THR A 1137 -28.47 -14.52 -56.66
CA THR A 1137 -28.75 -13.15 -57.10
C THR A 1137 -27.45 -12.34 -57.14
N GLU A 1138 -27.39 -11.34 -58.03
CA GLU A 1138 -26.18 -10.52 -58.21
C GLU A 1138 -25.73 -9.86 -56.89
N LEU A 1139 -26.69 -9.55 -56.00
CA LEU A 1139 -26.46 -9.05 -54.64
C LEU A 1139 -25.87 -10.12 -53.68
N GLU A 1140 -26.31 -11.38 -53.76
CA GLU A 1140 -25.68 -12.49 -53.01
C GLU A 1140 -24.27 -12.77 -53.51
N VAL A 1141 -24.00 -12.64 -54.81
CA VAL A 1141 -22.65 -12.78 -55.38
C VAL A 1141 -21.75 -11.63 -54.92
N GLU A 1142 -22.22 -10.38 -54.94
CA GLU A 1142 -21.40 -9.23 -54.52
C GLU A 1142 -21.12 -9.24 -53.02
N THR A 1143 -22.10 -9.56 -52.19
CA THR A 1143 -21.89 -9.72 -50.73
C THR A 1143 -21.00 -10.93 -50.40
N LEU A 1144 -21.03 -12.01 -51.18
CA LEU A 1144 -20.07 -13.12 -51.02
C LEU A 1144 -18.64 -12.72 -51.45
N LYS A 1145 -18.47 -11.93 -52.51
CA LYS A 1145 -17.16 -11.35 -52.89
C LYS A 1145 -16.63 -10.41 -51.81
N GLU A 1146 -17.50 -9.56 -51.25
CA GLU A 1146 -17.14 -8.61 -50.20
C GLU A 1146 -16.72 -9.33 -48.92
N ASN A 1147 -17.53 -10.29 -48.45
CA ASN A 1147 -17.17 -11.15 -47.32
C ASN A 1147 -15.87 -11.93 -47.57
N LEU A 1148 -15.64 -12.43 -48.79
CA LEU A 1148 -14.40 -13.11 -49.17
C LEU A 1148 -13.20 -12.15 -49.22
N SER A 1149 -13.39 -10.88 -49.64
CA SER A 1149 -12.38 -9.82 -49.60
C SER A 1149 -12.01 -9.42 -48.16
N ILE A 1150 -13.02 -9.28 -47.30
CA ILE A 1150 -12.83 -9.06 -45.85
C ILE A 1150 -12.11 -10.25 -45.22
N ALA A 1151 -12.44 -11.49 -45.60
CA ALA A 1151 -11.75 -12.68 -45.13
C ALA A 1151 -10.28 -12.74 -45.60
N HIS A 1152 -9.98 -12.39 -46.86
CA HIS A 1152 -8.59 -12.31 -47.34
C HIS A 1152 -7.80 -11.25 -46.59
N LYS A 1153 -8.33 -10.03 -46.43
CA LYS A 1153 -7.67 -8.97 -45.64
C LYS A 1153 -7.40 -9.37 -44.20
N ARG A 1154 -8.33 -10.10 -43.57
CA ARG A 1154 -8.13 -10.67 -42.22
C ARG A 1154 -7.05 -11.74 -42.20
N ILE A 1155 -6.96 -12.60 -43.22
CA ILE A 1155 -5.90 -13.61 -43.35
C ILE A 1155 -4.54 -12.94 -43.61
N GLU A 1156 -4.47 -11.93 -44.48
CA GLU A 1156 -3.26 -11.14 -44.75
C GLU A 1156 -2.75 -10.48 -43.47
N HIS A 1157 -3.61 -9.72 -42.76
CA HIS A 1157 -3.27 -9.08 -41.48
C HIS A 1157 -2.85 -10.10 -40.39
N LEU A 1158 -3.52 -11.25 -40.28
CA LEU A 1158 -3.12 -12.30 -39.35
C LEU A 1158 -1.80 -12.98 -39.75
N THR A 1159 -1.47 -13.04 -41.04
CA THR A 1159 -0.20 -13.58 -41.54
C THR A 1159 0.94 -12.60 -41.28
N GLU A 1160 0.71 -11.31 -41.53
CA GLU A 1160 1.65 -10.23 -41.23
C GLU A 1160 1.94 -10.16 -39.73
N LEU A 1161 0.90 -10.10 -38.89
CA LEU A 1161 1.02 -10.14 -37.43
C LEU A 1161 1.68 -11.44 -36.92
N SER A 1162 1.44 -12.58 -37.57
CA SER A 1162 2.14 -13.83 -37.23
C SER A 1162 3.63 -13.77 -37.59
N SER A 1163 4.00 -13.14 -38.71
CA SER A 1163 5.40 -12.98 -39.10
C SER A 1163 6.15 -11.92 -38.27
N GLU A 1164 5.45 -10.87 -37.84
CA GLU A 1164 5.99 -9.90 -36.87
C GLU A 1164 6.20 -10.57 -35.51
N ASN A 1165 5.25 -11.38 -35.03
CA ASN A 1165 5.42 -12.16 -33.81
C ASN A 1165 6.56 -13.19 -33.91
N GLU A 1166 6.76 -13.85 -35.05
CA GLU A 1166 7.92 -14.72 -35.26
C GLU A 1166 9.24 -13.93 -35.21
N ALA A 1167 9.25 -12.72 -35.78
CA ALA A 1167 10.41 -11.82 -35.76
C ALA A 1167 10.68 -11.19 -34.37
N THR A 1168 9.67 -10.91 -33.55
CA THR A 1168 9.85 -10.46 -32.16
C THR A 1168 10.31 -11.61 -31.27
N VAL A 1169 9.77 -12.82 -31.43
CA VAL A 1169 10.24 -14.02 -30.72
C VAL A 1169 11.71 -14.30 -31.03
N MET A 1170 12.14 -14.32 -32.30
CA MET A 1170 13.57 -14.49 -32.64
C MET A 1170 14.46 -13.39 -32.03
N ARG A 1171 13.96 -12.15 -31.94
CA ARG A 1171 14.68 -11.03 -31.31
C ARG A 1171 14.82 -11.23 -29.80
N LEU A 1172 13.75 -11.66 -29.13
CA LEU A 1172 13.72 -11.97 -27.69
C LEU A 1172 14.58 -13.19 -27.35
N GLU A 1173 14.62 -14.22 -28.20
CA GLU A 1173 15.51 -15.38 -28.01
C GLU A 1173 17.00 -15.00 -28.08
N GLU A 1174 17.40 -14.20 -29.07
CA GLU A 1174 18.78 -13.71 -29.19
C GLU A 1174 19.14 -12.72 -28.06
N GLN A 1175 18.20 -11.86 -27.63
CA GLN A 1175 18.38 -11.03 -26.42
C GLN A 1175 18.55 -11.90 -25.17
N ALA A 1176 17.68 -12.89 -24.94
CA ALA A 1176 17.76 -13.78 -23.79
C ALA A 1176 19.05 -14.63 -23.79
N LYS A 1177 19.54 -15.02 -24.97
CA LYS A 1177 20.83 -15.72 -25.16
C LYS A 1177 22.01 -14.81 -24.80
N ILE A 1178 21.98 -13.55 -25.20
CA ILE A 1178 23.01 -12.56 -24.83
C ILE A 1178 22.97 -12.24 -23.34
N LEU A 1179 21.80 -11.99 -22.76
CA LEU A 1179 21.64 -11.76 -21.32
C LEU A 1179 22.13 -12.96 -20.51
N LYS A 1180 21.85 -14.19 -20.95
CA LYS A 1180 22.38 -15.41 -20.32
C LYS A 1180 23.91 -15.51 -20.40
N GLU A 1181 24.55 -15.07 -21.47
CA GLU A 1181 26.02 -15.05 -21.54
C GLU A 1181 26.65 -13.85 -20.81
N GLU A 1182 25.99 -12.70 -20.75
CA GLU A 1182 26.45 -11.57 -19.93
C GLU A 1182 26.33 -11.90 -18.43
N ILE A 1183 25.25 -12.56 -17.99
CA ILE A 1183 25.13 -13.10 -16.62
C ILE A 1183 26.28 -14.08 -16.34
N ARG A 1184 26.52 -15.06 -17.22
CA ARG A 1184 27.67 -15.99 -17.07
C ARG A 1184 29.01 -15.25 -17.07
N ARG A 1185 29.19 -14.20 -17.88
CA ARG A 1185 30.40 -13.38 -17.90
C ARG A 1185 30.58 -12.64 -16.56
N LEU A 1186 29.52 -12.10 -15.98
CA LEU A 1186 29.53 -11.44 -14.68
C LEU A 1186 29.79 -12.44 -13.54
N GLU A 1187 29.16 -13.62 -13.55
CA GLU A 1187 29.44 -14.73 -12.62
C GLU A 1187 30.92 -15.17 -12.73
N ARG A 1188 31.42 -15.36 -13.96
CA ARG A 1188 32.83 -15.69 -14.22
C ARG A 1188 33.76 -14.56 -13.75
N ASN A 1189 33.37 -13.29 -13.84
CA ASN A 1189 34.16 -12.18 -13.31
C ASN A 1189 34.17 -12.12 -11.78
N GLN A 1190 33.01 -12.26 -11.13
CA GLN A 1190 32.91 -12.29 -9.67
C GLN A 1190 33.67 -13.49 -9.08
N GLN A 1191 33.71 -14.62 -9.80
CA GLN A 1191 34.50 -15.79 -9.39
C GLN A 1191 36.00 -15.64 -9.71
N ARG A 1192 36.41 -14.75 -10.63
CA ARG A 1192 37.81 -14.29 -10.77
C ARG A 1192 38.21 -13.37 -9.61
N GLU A 1193 37.36 -12.46 -9.18
CA GLU A 1193 37.64 -11.54 -8.05
C GLU A 1193 38.01 -12.31 -6.77
N LYS A 1194 37.27 -13.37 -6.45
CA LYS A 1194 37.57 -14.30 -5.33
C LYS A 1194 38.93 -15.02 -5.48
N GLU A 1195 39.47 -15.12 -6.70
CA GLU A 1195 40.75 -15.77 -7.00
C GLU A 1195 41.87 -14.75 -7.28
N ALA A 1196 41.59 -13.44 -7.28
CA ALA A 1196 42.57 -12.37 -7.45
C ALA A 1196 43.62 -12.34 -6.32
N ALA A 1197 43.30 -12.84 -5.14
CA ALA A 1197 44.27 -13.07 -4.06
C ALA A 1197 45.44 -14.00 -4.48
N ASN A 1198 45.24 -14.85 -5.50
CA ASN A 1198 46.26 -15.75 -6.06
C ASN A 1198 47.00 -15.16 -7.28
N MET A 1199 46.95 -13.84 -7.52
CA MET A 1199 47.54 -13.21 -8.71
C MET A 1199 49.03 -13.52 -8.91
N GLU A 1200 49.82 -13.65 -7.85
CA GLU A 1200 51.24 -14.05 -7.96
C GLU A 1200 51.41 -15.52 -8.39
N TYR A 1201 50.55 -16.42 -7.90
CA TYR A 1201 50.53 -17.80 -8.38
C TYR A 1201 50.13 -17.87 -9.86
N LEU A 1202 49.08 -17.15 -10.27
CA LEU A 1202 48.63 -17.09 -11.66
C LEU A 1202 49.70 -16.50 -12.59
N LYS A 1203 50.41 -15.43 -12.16
CA LYS A 1203 51.60 -14.90 -12.86
C LYS A 1203 52.68 -15.98 -13.07
N ASN A 1204 52.97 -16.78 -12.04
CA ASN A 1204 53.95 -17.85 -12.13
C ASN A 1204 53.50 -19.02 -13.03
N ILE A 1205 52.20 -19.33 -13.08
CA ILE A 1205 51.62 -20.32 -13.99
C ILE A 1205 51.64 -19.80 -15.45
N PHE A 1206 51.29 -18.54 -15.69
CA PHE A 1206 51.41 -17.91 -17.01
C PHE A 1206 52.85 -17.89 -17.52
N LEU A 1207 53.82 -17.50 -16.68
CA LEU A 1207 55.24 -17.49 -17.05
C LEU A 1207 55.72 -18.90 -17.41
N LYS A 1208 55.27 -19.95 -16.71
CA LYS A 1208 55.51 -21.34 -17.12
C LYS A 1208 54.82 -21.68 -18.44
N PHE A 1209 53.55 -21.35 -18.62
CA PHE A 1209 52.79 -21.64 -19.84
C PHE A 1209 53.33 -20.95 -21.11
N LEU A 1210 54.02 -19.81 -20.96
CA LEU A 1210 54.72 -19.11 -22.04
C LEU A 1210 56.17 -19.60 -22.25
N SER A 1211 56.84 -20.10 -21.21
CA SER A 1211 58.23 -20.58 -21.29
C SER A 1211 58.35 -22.06 -21.69
N LEU A 1212 57.31 -22.86 -21.42
CA LEU A 1212 57.23 -24.26 -21.82
C LEU A 1212 56.94 -24.39 -23.32
N LYS A 1213 57.55 -25.40 -23.94
CA LYS A 1213 57.24 -25.76 -25.33
C LYS A 1213 55.84 -26.38 -25.40
N VAL A 1214 55.25 -26.31 -26.59
CA VAL A 1214 54.02 -27.01 -26.98
C VAL A 1214 54.15 -28.51 -26.68
N GLY A 1215 53.10 -29.11 -26.11
CA GLY A 1215 53.07 -30.51 -25.65
C GLY A 1215 52.43 -30.69 -24.27
N ASP A 1216 52.46 -31.92 -23.76
CA ASP A 1216 51.71 -32.37 -22.56
C ASP A 1216 51.93 -31.52 -21.31
N GLU A 1217 53.16 -31.05 -21.05
CA GLU A 1217 53.46 -30.18 -19.90
C GLU A 1217 52.73 -28.83 -19.99
N ARG A 1218 52.49 -28.34 -21.21
CA ARG A 1218 51.73 -27.11 -21.46
C ARG A 1218 50.22 -27.36 -21.35
N GLN A 1219 49.75 -28.51 -21.82
CA GLN A 1219 48.35 -28.94 -21.65
C GLN A 1219 47.98 -29.11 -20.16
N GLN A 1220 48.86 -29.67 -19.33
CA GLN A 1220 48.64 -29.83 -17.89
C GLN A 1220 48.41 -28.51 -17.14
N LEU A 1221 48.85 -27.37 -17.69
CA LEU A 1221 48.58 -26.05 -17.12
C LEU A 1221 47.24 -25.44 -17.60
N VAL A 1222 46.62 -25.96 -18.68
CA VAL A 1222 45.34 -25.43 -19.19
C VAL A 1222 44.19 -25.59 -18.19
N PRO A 1223 44.01 -26.71 -17.46
CA PRO A 1223 43.01 -26.80 -16.37
C PRO A 1223 43.25 -25.79 -15.24
N VAL A 1224 44.52 -25.48 -14.92
CA VAL A 1224 44.88 -24.50 -13.89
C VAL A 1224 44.53 -23.08 -14.36
N LEU A 1225 44.87 -22.73 -15.60
CA LEU A 1225 44.52 -21.44 -16.21
C LEU A 1225 43.01 -21.29 -16.38
N THR A 1226 42.32 -22.33 -16.87
CA THR A 1226 40.84 -22.38 -16.98
C THR A 1226 40.20 -22.08 -15.63
N THR A 1227 40.70 -22.72 -14.57
CA THR A 1227 40.20 -22.52 -13.21
C THR A 1227 40.47 -21.08 -12.77
N MET A 1228 41.72 -20.62 -12.75
CA MET A 1228 42.13 -19.31 -12.21
C MET A 1228 41.63 -18.09 -13.01
N LEU A 1229 41.22 -18.25 -14.27
CA LEU A 1229 40.76 -17.17 -15.15
C LEU A 1229 39.27 -17.23 -15.50
N LYS A 1230 38.58 -18.31 -15.12
CA LYS A 1230 37.17 -18.59 -15.48
C LYS A 1230 36.94 -18.47 -16.99
N LEU A 1231 37.81 -19.14 -17.76
CA LEU A 1231 37.68 -19.23 -19.21
C LEU A 1231 36.37 -19.92 -19.60
N SER A 1232 35.71 -19.44 -20.65
CA SER A 1232 34.57 -20.11 -21.26
C SER A 1232 34.99 -21.48 -21.84
N PRO A 1233 34.04 -22.37 -22.17
CA PRO A 1233 34.34 -23.60 -22.89
C PRO A 1233 35.09 -23.36 -24.22
N GLU A 1234 34.82 -22.23 -24.89
CA GLU A 1234 35.42 -21.85 -26.17
C GLU A 1234 36.83 -21.28 -25.97
N GLU A 1235 36.99 -20.38 -24.97
CA GLU A 1235 38.29 -19.84 -24.56
C GLU A 1235 39.22 -20.98 -24.09
N LYS A 1236 38.70 -21.95 -23.33
CA LYS A 1236 39.41 -23.18 -22.95
C LYS A 1236 39.79 -24.00 -24.18
N THR A 1237 38.85 -24.30 -25.08
CA THR A 1237 39.12 -25.12 -26.28
C THR A 1237 40.20 -24.48 -27.15
N THR A 1238 40.20 -23.14 -27.26
CA THR A 1238 41.24 -22.37 -27.95
C THR A 1238 42.60 -22.49 -27.25
N LEU A 1239 42.62 -22.45 -25.90
CA LEU A 1239 43.84 -22.57 -25.10
C LEU A 1239 44.39 -24.01 -25.10
N ASP A 1240 43.52 -25.02 -25.10
CA ASP A 1240 43.87 -26.44 -25.29
C ASP A 1240 44.54 -26.64 -26.66
N ALA A 1241 43.91 -26.19 -27.76
CA ALA A 1241 44.48 -26.28 -29.12
C ALA A 1241 45.86 -25.58 -29.23
N ALA A 1242 46.00 -24.38 -28.64
CA ALA A 1242 47.27 -23.65 -28.56
C ALA A 1242 48.32 -24.35 -27.66
N ALA A 1243 47.92 -25.19 -26.71
CA ALA A 1243 48.81 -26.03 -25.91
C ALA A 1243 49.22 -27.34 -26.63
N GLN A 1244 48.35 -27.86 -27.52
CA GLN A 1244 48.61 -29.03 -28.36
C GLN A 1244 49.52 -28.70 -29.57
N GLY A 1245 49.41 -27.49 -30.10
CA GLY A 1245 50.13 -27.09 -31.32
C GLY A 1245 49.31 -27.22 -32.60
N GLU A 1246 47.99 -27.28 -32.50
CA GLU A 1246 47.11 -27.32 -33.66
C GLU A 1246 47.02 -25.93 -34.31
N ASP A 1247 47.93 -25.70 -35.25
CA ASP A 1247 48.11 -24.45 -35.99
C ASP A 1247 46.91 -24.17 -36.92
N ASN A 1248 45.82 -23.62 -36.36
CA ASN A 1248 44.66 -23.10 -37.11
C ASN A 1248 45.04 -21.99 -38.11
N SER A 1249 46.28 -21.49 -38.04
CA SER A 1249 47.02 -20.74 -39.06
C SER A 1249 46.84 -21.28 -40.49
N ALA A 1250 46.57 -22.58 -40.68
CA ALA A 1250 46.35 -23.19 -42.00
C ALA A 1250 44.98 -22.87 -42.64
N ASN A 1251 43.94 -22.51 -41.87
CA ASN A 1251 42.58 -22.27 -42.39
C ASN A 1251 42.14 -20.78 -42.36
N GLN A 1252 42.82 -19.92 -41.59
CA GLN A 1252 42.40 -18.50 -41.49
C GLN A 1252 42.57 -17.71 -42.81
N SER A 1253 43.41 -18.17 -43.74
CA SER A 1253 43.70 -17.48 -45.01
C SER A 1253 42.52 -17.38 -45.99
N GLN A 1254 41.38 -18.03 -45.74
CA GLN A 1254 40.18 -17.96 -46.60
C GLN A 1254 38.86 -17.62 -45.87
N GLN A 1255 38.89 -17.33 -44.56
CA GLN A 1255 37.70 -16.85 -43.83
C GLN A 1255 37.89 -15.46 -43.17
N GLN A 1256 39.06 -14.83 -43.29
CA GLN A 1256 39.28 -13.41 -42.94
C GLN A 1256 38.64 -12.43 -43.93
N GLN A 1257 37.32 -12.54 -44.14
CA GLN A 1257 36.52 -11.52 -44.81
C GLN A 1257 35.10 -11.31 -44.24
N GLN A 1258 34.65 -12.09 -43.24
CA GLN A 1258 33.29 -11.96 -42.66
C GLN A 1258 33.18 -11.99 -41.13
N GLN A 1259 34.24 -12.28 -40.36
CA GLN A 1259 34.19 -12.25 -38.88
C GLN A 1259 35.30 -11.39 -38.24
N GLY A 1260 35.73 -10.33 -38.95
CA GLY A 1260 36.54 -9.26 -38.37
C GLY A 1260 35.68 -8.33 -37.49
N GLY A 1261 35.28 -8.80 -36.31
CA GLY A 1261 34.42 -8.10 -35.34
C GLY A 1261 35.09 -6.90 -34.65
N GLY A 1262 35.52 -5.90 -35.44
CA GLY A 1262 35.97 -4.62 -34.92
C GLY A 1262 34.84 -3.81 -34.29
N TRP A 1263 35.17 -2.65 -33.69
CA TRP A 1263 34.26 -1.81 -32.91
C TRP A 1263 32.93 -1.46 -33.61
N GLY A 1264 32.90 -1.42 -34.95
CA GLY A 1264 31.65 -1.24 -35.73
C GLY A 1264 30.59 -2.34 -35.52
N SER A 1265 30.97 -3.55 -35.08
CA SER A 1265 30.03 -4.62 -34.77
C SER A 1265 29.13 -4.32 -33.55
N TYR A 1266 29.51 -3.36 -32.70
CA TYR A 1266 28.66 -2.87 -31.61
C TYR A 1266 27.75 -1.73 -32.06
N LEU A 1267 28.19 -0.89 -33.00
CA LEU A 1267 27.38 0.23 -33.54
C LEU A 1267 26.07 -0.22 -34.19
N HIS A 1268 26.10 -1.30 -34.98
CA HIS A 1268 24.90 -1.81 -35.67
C HIS A 1268 23.81 -2.36 -34.74
N ARG A 1269 24.08 -2.55 -33.43
CA ARG A 1269 23.06 -2.88 -32.43
C ARG A 1269 22.42 -1.65 -31.77
N TRP A 1270 22.91 -0.44 -32.05
CA TRP A 1270 22.40 0.82 -31.50
C TRP A 1270 21.58 1.64 -32.51
N SER A 1271 21.66 1.32 -33.81
CA SER A 1271 20.87 1.98 -34.88
C SER A 1271 19.39 1.54 -34.93
N GLY A 1272 18.79 1.31 -33.76
CA GLY A 1272 17.37 1.00 -33.57
C GLY A 1272 16.57 2.12 -32.91
N LEU A 1273 17.21 3.26 -32.59
CA LEU A 1273 16.56 4.51 -32.19
C LEU A 1273 16.80 5.57 -33.28
N VAL A 1274 16.00 5.48 -34.35
CA VAL A 1274 15.65 6.56 -35.28
C VAL A 1274 14.18 6.38 -35.61
#